data_AF-A0A672HBB9-F1
#
_entry.id   AF-A0A672HBB9-F1
#
_cell.length_a   1.000
_cell.length_b   1.000
_cell.length_c   1.000
_cell.angle_alpha   90.00
_cell.angle_beta   90.00
_cell.angle_gamma   90.00
#
_symmetry.space_group_name_H-M   'P 1'
#
loop_
_entity.id
_entity.type
_entity.pdbx_description
1 polymer ?
#
loop_
_entity_poly.entity_id
_entity_poly.type
_entity_poly.pdbx_seq_one_letter_code
_entity_poly.pdbx_strand_id
1 'polypeptide(L)'
;LPHVHLSTSQFSVFSPLCSKVMSAPNLLRVETTENIFVECQDCTGGDIRVQINVLNHPTKTKYLDSTSVTLTRQNNYQMFGQVKIPAVEFSRDPSVKQYVYLQAQFDDQLLEKVVLVSFQSGHIFIQTDKTVYTPDSRVLPRFEVKLKPRVPFFYVDSSDLTVEIRATYLFGEAVDGTAYVMFGVMQDGQKKGFPASIQRLPVQRGEGRAVLKREHITQTFPNIQELAGNSIFVSVSVLTENGTEMVEAEVRGIRIVTSPYTIHFKKTPSYFKPGMPFDLTVEVLNPDETPAGNVPVLLFPDEIQGVTASNGIARLFVNTEGNSRNLDIQVSPRRFYYTLCKWKQKKVQTQLSIVVDSADLQIGDYLIAHLSLNSLPDREQDITYLILSRGQLVKFGRFKTQGQVLIALNIPITKEMLPSFRIVAYYHVDDEVVSDSVWVDVKDSCMGSLKLELERPAASYPPNKMLHLKVTGDPGATVGLVAVDKGVYVLNNKHRLTQKKVWDKVEKHDTGCTPGGGKDSMGVFYDAGLRKRASPLMEVPTTLGENHKILTGTNCSFVVDKYKSSELQKDCCVDGMRETSPSYSCERRSEYIVDGPACVEAFLDCCREMTTQRADHLGDSLKLARREEDDDSYVDSIDIFTRRSFPESWLWTDVDLPACPAGGPCKLTSVEKSVVLPDSITTWLFTGISLSRTHGICVGEPLEVIVRKEFFVDLKLPYSAVRGEPLEIKAILHNYTPDTITVCFSSIFENGYSSFKHGRYQQDVNVGPQTTLSVPFIIIPMREGEVQIEVKAAVKDSWLNDGIMKRLRVVVRDTDKSSFSSSESSTELRTYFLLKSGIQEEILNSHIPRKDMIPNSTESTHIFITEDVSALVESVVSGKSMGTLIYKPSGPGEPNMIHMTHPVIATIYLDRTNQWEAVGFQKRDEALKYIKTGYYQELAYRKRDGSFALWVNRPSSSWLTAYVAKVFTMAYSLVAVQEEVICDAIKYLILNTQQPDGMFREVGIVLHAEMTGDVKGRDTEASMTAFKLIAMQESRLLCAATVNGLSGSIDKAVSYLERRVDSLTNPYAVAMTSYALANEGKLNRELSHWPVPKGHQYTLEATAYALLALVKTRAFEDARPVVRWFTQQQLVGGGYGSTQATLMVYQALSEYWINAEKPEYDLNVDILMPGRPKPYKFNVNRRNHHLTRTLKVEPHSSTENTPVMSSNLSLCMVSVYYALPQEKQSDCQRFNMSVELIPGHLLLSVSAVCQPACVYDVFGNLMLSFLRENGC
;
A
#
# COMPACT_ATOMS: atom_id res chain seq x y z
N LEU A 1 -44.01 -88.37 -41.39
CA LEU A 1 -43.00 -89.42 -41.11
C LEU A 1 -41.63 -88.84 -41.45
N PRO A 2 -40.62 -88.88 -40.57
CA PRO A 2 -40.64 -89.28 -39.14
C PRO A 2 -40.30 -88.09 -38.20
N HIS A 3 -39.92 -88.41 -36.96
CA HIS A 3 -39.67 -87.51 -35.81
C HIS A 3 -38.30 -86.78 -35.91
N VAL A 4 -37.88 -85.94 -34.94
CA VAL A 4 -37.31 -86.34 -33.63
C VAL A 4 -37.50 -85.25 -32.55
N HIS A 5 -37.60 -85.67 -31.28
CA HIS A 5 -37.66 -84.81 -30.08
C HIS A 5 -36.28 -84.62 -29.41
N LEU A 6 -36.19 -83.66 -28.47
CA LEU A 6 -34.96 -83.30 -27.74
C LEU A 6 -34.34 -84.46 -26.92
N SER A 7 -33.03 -84.36 -26.68
CA SER A 7 -32.40 -84.79 -25.42
C SER A 7 -31.45 -83.69 -24.92
N THR A 8 -31.17 -83.66 -23.61
CA THR A 8 -30.54 -82.52 -22.91
C THR A 8 -29.13 -82.84 -22.41
N SER A 9 -28.22 -81.85 -22.45
CA SER A 9 -26.99 -81.87 -21.63
C SER A 9 -26.44 -80.47 -21.35
N GLN A 10 -26.35 -80.13 -20.05
CA GLN A 10 -25.45 -79.13 -19.45
C GLN A 10 -25.41 -77.71 -20.06
N PHE A 11 -26.26 -76.83 -19.54
CA PHE A 11 -25.87 -75.41 -19.39
C PHE A 11 -24.94 -75.28 -18.18
N SER A 12 -23.73 -74.75 -18.38
CA SER A 12 -22.88 -74.28 -17.28
C SER A 12 -23.40 -72.94 -16.76
N VAL A 13 -23.60 -72.82 -15.45
CA VAL A 13 -23.98 -71.55 -14.81
C VAL A 13 -22.83 -70.55 -14.96
N PHE A 14 -23.07 -69.46 -15.69
CA PHE A 14 -22.18 -68.30 -15.65
C PHE A 14 -22.32 -67.62 -14.29
N SER A 15 -21.26 -67.63 -13.49
CA SER A 15 -21.13 -66.76 -12.32
C SER A 15 -21.07 -65.30 -12.77
N PRO A 16 -21.66 -64.34 -12.02
CA PRO A 16 -21.45 -62.92 -12.28
C PRO A 16 -19.97 -62.56 -12.11
N LEU A 17 -19.44 -61.69 -12.97
CA LEU A 17 -18.04 -61.26 -12.85
C LEU A 17 -17.88 -60.29 -11.67
N CYS A 18 -16.95 -60.64 -10.78
CA CYS A 18 -16.43 -59.78 -9.73
C CYS A 18 -15.78 -58.52 -10.33
N SER A 19 -16.38 -57.35 -10.08
CA SER A 19 -15.90 -56.06 -10.58
C SER A 19 -15.10 -55.34 -9.50
N LYS A 20 -13.93 -54.80 -9.86
CA LYS A 20 -13.02 -54.09 -8.94
C LYS A 20 -12.82 -52.67 -9.41
N VAL A 21 -12.85 -51.71 -8.48
CA VAL A 21 -12.79 -50.29 -8.77
C VAL A 21 -11.71 -49.62 -7.92
N MET A 22 -10.94 -48.74 -8.55
CA MET A 22 -10.10 -47.73 -7.90
C MET A 22 -10.54 -46.35 -8.40
N SER A 23 -10.83 -45.42 -7.49
CA SER A 23 -11.18 -44.03 -7.79
C SER A 23 -10.34 -43.06 -6.96
N ALA A 24 -9.71 -42.10 -7.63
CA ALA A 24 -8.83 -41.10 -7.01
C ALA A 24 -9.08 -39.70 -7.58
N PRO A 25 -8.69 -38.62 -6.87
CA PRO A 25 -8.66 -37.27 -7.44
C PRO A 25 -7.89 -37.19 -8.76
N ASN A 26 -8.30 -36.29 -9.66
CA ASN A 26 -7.60 -35.99 -10.93
C ASN A 26 -6.18 -35.44 -10.75
N LEU A 27 -5.89 -34.93 -9.57
CA LEU A 27 -4.68 -34.22 -9.16
C LEU A 27 -4.37 -34.62 -7.72
N LEU A 28 -3.15 -35.08 -7.42
CA LEU A 28 -2.72 -35.40 -6.06
C LEU A 28 -1.79 -34.30 -5.53
N ARG A 29 -2.03 -33.81 -4.32
CA ARG A 29 -1.26 -32.73 -3.71
C ARG A 29 -0.09 -33.28 -2.90
N VAL A 30 1.08 -32.66 -3.08
CA VAL A 30 2.31 -32.98 -2.34
C VAL A 30 2.20 -32.48 -0.89
N GLU A 31 2.83 -33.20 0.04
CA GLU A 31 2.72 -33.01 1.50
C GLU A 31 1.30 -33.05 2.07
N THR A 32 0.31 -33.48 1.28
CA THR A 32 -1.11 -33.54 1.65
C THR A 32 -1.55 -35.00 1.72
N THR A 33 -2.39 -35.35 2.70
CA THR A 33 -3.01 -36.68 2.75
C THR A 33 -4.20 -36.72 1.79
N GLU A 34 -4.19 -37.65 0.85
CA GLU A 34 -5.23 -37.85 -0.16
C GLU A 34 -5.97 -39.18 0.10
N ASN A 35 -7.30 -39.16 0.00
CA ASN A 35 -8.15 -40.36 0.12
C ASN A 35 -8.32 -41.03 -1.25
N ILE A 36 -7.88 -42.28 -1.37
CA ILE A 36 -8.05 -43.14 -2.55
C ILE A 36 -9.16 -44.15 -2.26
N PHE A 37 -10.24 -44.14 -3.04
CA PHE A 37 -11.35 -45.08 -2.89
C PHE A 37 -11.05 -46.39 -3.62
N VAL A 38 -11.23 -47.51 -2.93
CA VAL A 38 -11.20 -48.86 -3.52
C VAL A 38 -12.45 -49.65 -3.14
N GLU A 39 -12.94 -50.42 -4.12
CA GLU A 39 -14.20 -51.14 -4.03
C GLU A 39 -14.13 -52.49 -4.75
N CYS A 40 -14.84 -53.47 -4.19
CA CYS A 40 -15.19 -54.72 -4.85
C CYS A 40 -16.73 -54.80 -4.96
N GLN A 41 -17.25 -55.03 -6.17
CA GLN A 41 -18.68 -55.13 -6.48
C GLN A 41 -19.01 -56.54 -7.00
N ASP A 42 -20.13 -57.10 -6.51
CA ASP A 42 -20.60 -58.46 -6.77
C ASP A 42 -19.61 -59.58 -6.39
N CYS A 43 -18.69 -59.27 -5.48
CA CYS A 43 -17.64 -60.15 -5.00
C CYS A 43 -18.16 -61.16 -3.96
N THR A 44 -18.10 -62.45 -4.30
CA THR A 44 -18.51 -63.57 -3.43
C THR A 44 -17.29 -64.33 -2.92
N GLY A 45 -16.80 -63.97 -1.73
CA GLY A 45 -15.59 -64.54 -1.14
C GLY A 45 -15.41 -64.24 0.34
N GLY A 46 -14.17 -64.38 0.82
CA GLY A 46 -13.73 -63.93 2.14
C GLY A 46 -13.22 -62.47 2.11
N ASP A 47 -12.47 -62.09 3.14
CA ASP A 47 -11.86 -60.76 3.24
C ASP A 47 -10.74 -60.59 2.18
N ILE A 48 -10.83 -59.53 1.38
CA ILE A 48 -9.94 -59.22 0.26
C ILE A 48 -8.95 -58.15 0.71
N ARG A 49 -7.64 -58.37 0.56
CA ARG A 49 -6.63 -57.37 0.94
C ARG A 49 -6.20 -56.57 -0.30
N VAL A 50 -6.31 -55.25 -0.21
CA VAL A 50 -5.91 -54.32 -1.27
C VAL A 50 -4.71 -53.51 -0.81
N GLN A 51 -3.60 -53.59 -1.54
CA GLN A 51 -2.43 -52.73 -1.30
C GLN A 51 -2.41 -51.59 -2.31
N ILE A 52 -2.42 -50.36 -1.81
CA ILE A 52 -2.43 -49.13 -2.61
C ILE A 52 -1.01 -48.54 -2.58
N ASN A 53 -0.42 -48.35 -3.75
CA ASN A 53 0.97 -47.91 -3.92
C ASN A 53 1.03 -46.63 -4.75
N VAL A 54 1.90 -45.69 -4.35
CA VAL A 54 2.29 -44.54 -5.17
C VAL A 54 3.74 -44.72 -5.61
N LEU A 55 3.98 -44.71 -6.92
CA LEU A 55 5.27 -44.99 -7.55
C LEU A 55 5.74 -43.79 -8.39
N ASN A 56 7.05 -43.59 -8.46
CA ASN A 56 7.64 -42.48 -9.21
C ASN A 56 7.44 -42.63 -10.74
N HIS A 57 7.10 -41.52 -11.41
CA HIS A 57 7.01 -41.46 -12.88
C HIS A 57 8.33 -40.93 -13.47
N PRO A 58 8.82 -41.43 -14.62
CA PRO A 58 8.24 -42.51 -15.44
C PRO A 58 8.71 -43.92 -15.06
N THR A 59 9.72 -44.07 -14.19
CA THR A 59 10.48 -45.34 -14.10
C THR A 59 9.85 -46.44 -13.25
N LYS A 60 8.89 -46.14 -12.36
CA LYS A 60 8.30 -47.08 -11.38
C LYS A 60 9.31 -47.79 -10.46
N THR A 61 10.53 -47.26 -10.35
CA THR A 61 11.63 -47.89 -9.59
C THR A 61 11.59 -47.60 -8.09
N LYS A 62 10.79 -46.62 -7.65
CA LYS A 62 10.75 -46.16 -6.26
C LYS A 62 9.31 -45.94 -5.79
N TYR A 63 8.96 -46.59 -4.68
CA TYR A 63 7.76 -46.30 -3.92
C TYR A 63 7.93 -44.93 -3.24
N LEU A 64 6.95 -44.06 -3.46
CA LEU A 64 6.84 -42.75 -2.83
C LEU A 64 6.01 -42.84 -1.55
N ASP A 65 4.97 -43.69 -1.57
CA ASP A 65 4.16 -44.08 -0.41
C ASP A 65 3.43 -45.41 -0.66
N SER A 66 2.98 -46.09 0.39
CA SER A 66 2.20 -47.34 0.32
C SER A 66 1.30 -47.53 1.55
N THR A 67 0.07 -47.97 1.32
CA THR A 67 -0.91 -48.30 2.36
C THR A 67 -1.64 -49.61 2.02
N SER A 68 -2.28 -50.27 3.00
CA SER A 68 -3.07 -51.47 2.73
C SER A 68 -4.38 -51.47 3.50
N VAL A 69 -5.47 -51.81 2.80
CA VAL A 69 -6.84 -51.80 3.31
C VAL A 69 -7.51 -53.15 3.05
N THR A 70 -8.36 -53.61 3.97
CA THR A 70 -9.07 -54.88 3.83
C THR A 70 -10.54 -54.62 3.52
N LEU A 71 -11.01 -55.16 2.40
CA LEU A 71 -12.41 -55.12 1.98
C LEU A 71 -13.11 -56.37 2.53
N THR A 72 -14.17 -56.16 3.30
CA THR A 72 -14.88 -57.21 4.04
C THR A 72 -16.38 -57.08 3.83
N ARG A 73 -17.14 -58.14 4.15
CA ARG A 73 -18.61 -58.06 4.13
C ARG A 73 -19.18 -57.01 5.10
N GLN A 74 -18.42 -56.59 6.13
CA GLN A 74 -18.85 -55.58 7.09
C GLN A 74 -18.72 -54.15 6.57
N ASN A 75 -17.74 -53.86 5.70
CA ASN A 75 -17.60 -52.55 5.04
C ASN A 75 -18.20 -52.52 3.62
N ASN A 76 -19.11 -53.46 3.31
CA ASN A 76 -19.71 -53.65 1.98
C ASN A 76 -18.68 -53.79 0.84
N TYR A 77 -17.48 -54.28 1.18
CA TYR A 77 -16.30 -54.28 0.32
C TYR A 77 -15.92 -52.90 -0.27
N GLN A 78 -16.05 -51.84 0.53
CA GLN A 78 -15.66 -50.46 0.18
C GLN A 78 -14.75 -49.86 1.28
N MET A 79 -13.65 -49.20 0.91
CA MET A 79 -12.82 -48.45 1.86
C MET A 79 -11.99 -47.33 1.20
N PHE A 80 -11.63 -46.31 1.97
CA PHE A 80 -10.57 -45.37 1.61
C PHE A 80 -9.20 -45.90 2.08
N GLY A 81 -8.20 -45.87 1.21
CA GLY A 81 -6.79 -45.87 1.60
C GLY A 81 -6.24 -44.44 1.60
N GLN A 82 -5.47 -44.09 2.62
CA GLN A 82 -4.82 -42.77 2.72
C GLN A 82 -3.37 -42.87 2.23
N VAL A 83 -2.98 -41.91 1.38
CA VAL A 83 -1.60 -41.75 0.89
C VAL A 83 -1.13 -40.30 1.03
N LYS A 84 0.16 -40.08 1.27
CA LYS A 84 0.79 -38.76 1.38
C LYS A 84 2.09 -38.72 0.56
N ILE A 85 2.09 -37.93 -0.51
CA ILE A 85 3.24 -37.84 -1.43
C ILE A 85 4.33 -36.89 -0.87
N PRO A 86 5.59 -37.34 -0.70
CA PRO A 86 6.68 -36.52 -0.18
C PRO A 86 7.27 -35.56 -1.23
N ALA A 87 7.62 -34.34 -0.82
CA ALA A 87 8.12 -33.30 -1.73
C ALA A 87 9.57 -33.49 -2.25
N VAL A 88 10.36 -34.35 -1.62
CA VAL A 88 11.81 -34.46 -1.85
C VAL A 88 12.16 -35.02 -3.23
N GLU A 89 11.27 -35.83 -3.82
CA GLU A 89 11.51 -36.61 -5.03
C GLU A 89 11.19 -35.86 -6.34
N PHE A 90 10.85 -34.57 -6.25
CA PHE A 90 10.29 -33.79 -7.37
C PHE A 90 11.10 -32.53 -7.66
N SER A 91 11.08 -32.09 -8.92
CA SER A 91 11.63 -30.80 -9.33
C SER A 91 10.81 -29.65 -8.73
N ARG A 92 11.50 -28.62 -8.25
CA ARG A 92 10.90 -27.37 -7.74
C ARG A 92 10.58 -26.36 -8.84
N ASP A 93 10.84 -26.68 -10.11
CA ASP A 93 10.50 -25.84 -11.26
C ASP A 93 8.96 -25.84 -11.48
N PRO A 94 8.28 -24.68 -11.34
CA PRO A 94 6.82 -24.59 -11.47
C PRO A 94 6.32 -24.74 -12.92
N SER A 95 7.20 -24.72 -13.93
CA SER A 95 6.84 -24.94 -15.33
C SER A 95 6.69 -26.42 -15.69
N VAL A 96 7.31 -27.33 -14.92
CA VAL A 96 7.38 -28.76 -15.24
C VAL A 96 6.18 -29.50 -14.64
N LYS A 97 5.27 -29.97 -15.51
CA LYS A 97 4.16 -30.87 -15.14
C LYS A 97 4.72 -32.23 -14.74
N GLN A 98 4.49 -32.64 -13.48
CA GLN A 98 5.04 -33.85 -12.88
C GLN A 98 3.92 -34.82 -12.48
N TYR A 99 4.22 -36.12 -12.48
CA TYR A 99 3.23 -37.19 -12.40
C TYR A 99 3.65 -38.29 -11.43
N VAL A 100 2.70 -39.14 -11.02
CA VAL A 100 2.94 -40.40 -10.32
C VAL A 100 2.12 -41.53 -10.92
N TYR A 101 2.56 -42.76 -10.72
CA TYR A 101 1.72 -43.95 -10.92
C TYR A 101 1.02 -44.27 -9.61
N LEU A 102 -0.31 -44.29 -9.63
CA LEU A 102 -1.15 -44.82 -8.56
C LEU A 102 -1.56 -46.24 -8.92
N GLN A 103 -1.37 -47.17 -7.99
CA GLN A 103 -1.72 -48.58 -8.13
C GLN A 103 -2.60 -49.05 -6.98
N ALA A 104 -3.52 -49.98 -7.26
CA ALA A 104 -4.24 -50.78 -6.27
C ALA A 104 -4.13 -52.27 -6.66
N GLN A 105 -3.38 -53.02 -5.87
CA GLN A 105 -3.18 -54.47 -6.01
C GLN A 105 -4.21 -55.22 -5.16
N PHE A 106 -5.09 -55.97 -5.82
CA PHE A 106 -5.98 -56.98 -5.24
C PHE A 106 -5.32 -58.36 -5.40
N ASP A 107 -5.81 -59.39 -4.70
CA ASP A 107 -5.17 -60.72 -4.63
C ASP A 107 -4.95 -61.39 -6.02
N ASP A 108 -5.81 -61.09 -6.99
CA ASP A 108 -5.82 -61.64 -8.35
C ASP A 108 -5.68 -60.58 -9.47
N GLN A 109 -5.64 -59.29 -9.15
CA GLN A 109 -5.61 -58.21 -10.16
C GLN A 109 -4.95 -56.90 -9.69
N LEU A 110 -4.16 -56.28 -10.57
CA LEU A 110 -3.61 -54.94 -10.40
C LEU A 110 -4.42 -53.90 -11.21
N LEU A 111 -4.88 -52.83 -10.55
CA LEU A 111 -5.36 -51.62 -11.21
C LEU A 111 -4.29 -50.53 -11.16
N GLU A 112 -4.06 -49.82 -12.27
CA GLU A 112 -3.07 -48.73 -12.35
C GLU A 112 -3.63 -47.50 -13.08
N LYS A 113 -3.23 -46.29 -12.66
CA LYS A 113 -3.43 -45.04 -13.39
C LYS A 113 -2.29 -44.04 -13.16
N VAL A 114 -1.94 -43.27 -14.19
CA VAL A 114 -1.07 -42.08 -14.06
C VAL A 114 -1.90 -40.89 -13.59
N VAL A 115 -1.41 -40.16 -12.58
CA VAL A 115 -2.08 -38.97 -12.01
C VAL A 115 -1.11 -37.79 -11.97
N LEU A 116 -1.62 -36.58 -12.18
CA LEU A 116 -0.85 -35.33 -12.14
C LEU A 116 -0.60 -34.90 -10.68
N VAL A 117 0.56 -34.29 -10.41
CA VAL A 117 0.99 -33.87 -9.08
C VAL A 117 0.93 -32.33 -8.96
N SER A 118 0.57 -31.82 -7.78
CA SER A 118 0.61 -30.38 -7.46
C SER A 118 1.39 -30.07 -6.18
N PHE A 119 2.28 -29.08 -6.26
CA PHE A 119 3.08 -28.58 -5.13
C PHE A 119 2.33 -27.58 -4.24
N GLN A 120 1.07 -27.27 -4.54
CA GLN A 120 0.29 -26.33 -3.76
C GLN A 120 -0.34 -27.01 -2.53
N SER A 121 0.41 -27.01 -1.43
CA SER A 121 0.04 -27.60 -0.14
C SER A 121 -0.86 -26.73 0.75
N GLY A 122 -1.21 -25.50 0.34
CA GLY A 122 -2.09 -24.63 1.12
C GLY A 122 -2.26 -23.21 0.57
N HIS A 123 -2.71 -22.30 1.46
CA HIS A 123 -3.00 -20.90 1.16
C HIS A 123 -2.40 -19.99 2.23
N ILE A 124 -1.97 -18.79 1.81
CA ILE A 124 -1.52 -17.72 2.71
C ILE A 124 -2.49 -16.55 2.55
N PHE A 125 -3.05 -16.07 3.66
CA PHE A 125 -3.90 -14.88 3.71
C PHE A 125 -3.16 -13.79 4.49
N ILE A 126 -3.03 -12.61 3.89
CA ILE A 126 -2.32 -11.48 4.50
C ILE A 126 -3.39 -10.48 5.00
N GLN A 127 -3.39 -10.22 6.31
CA GLN A 127 -4.18 -9.15 6.92
C GLN A 127 -3.24 -7.98 7.26
N THR A 128 -3.67 -6.77 6.92
CA THR A 128 -3.11 -5.50 7.42
C THR A 128 -4.00 -4.94 8.53
N ASP A 129 -3.47 -4.07 9.38
CA ASP A 129 -4.29 -3.34 10.37
C ASP A 129 -5.27 -2.37 9.69
N LYS A 130 -4.87 -1.81 8.54
CA LYS A 130 -5.68 -0.91 7.74
C LYS A 130 -5.45 -1.04 6.23
N THR A 131 -6.35 -0.43 5.47
CA THR A 131 -6.40 -0.43 4.00
C THR A 131 -5.67 0.74 3.36
N VAL A 132 -5.32 1.77 4.14
CA VAL A 132 -4.63 2.99 3.69
C VAL A 132 -3.54 3.33 4.71
N TYR A 133 -2.32 3.56 4.22
CA TYR A 133 -1.20 4.08 5.00
C TYR A 133 -0.74 5.39 4.36
N THR A 134 -0.44 6.40 5.16
CA THR A 134 0.15 7.67 4.69
C THR A 134 1.53 7.86 5.35
N PRO A 135 2.58 8.30 4.61
CA PRO A 135 3.93 8.40 5.18
C PRO A 135 4.06 9.45 6.29
N ASP A 136 3.19 10.47 6.20
CA ASP A 136 2.99 11.58 7.13
C ASP A 136 1.48 11.95 7.00
N SER A 137 0.83 12.38 8.10
CA SER A 137 -0.62 12.18 8.33
C SER A 137 -1.57 12.97 7.41
N ARG A 138 -2.52 12.28 6.75
CA ARG A 138 -3.76 12.89 6.25
C ARG A 138 -4.78 13.10 7.37
N VAL A 139 -5.61 14.13 7.25
CA VAL A 139 -6.78 14.32 8.13
C VAL A 139 -7.82 13.23 7.84
N LEU A 140 -8.26 12.51 8.88
CA LEU A 140 -9.36 11.53 8.75
C LEU A 140 -10.72 12.24 8.57
N PRO A 141 -11.62 11.72 7.71
CA PRO A 141 -12.99 12.23 7.63
C PRO A 141 -13.74 11.93 8.92
N ARG A 142 -14.50 12.91 9.43
CA ARG A 142 -15.21 12.82 10.72
C ARG A 142 -16.68 12.43 10.60
N PHE A 143 -17.20 12.46 9.39
CA PHE A 143 -18.50 11.94 9.04
C PHE A 143 -18.42 11.08 7.79
N GLU A 144 -19.31 10.11 7.70
CA GLU A 144 -19.48 9.20 6.58
C GLU A 144 -20.66 9.70 5.72
N VAL A 145 -20.44 9.86 4.42
CA VAL A 145 -21.49 10.15 3.45
C VAL A 145 -21.84 8.87 2.70
N LYS A 146 -22.93 8.22 3.11
CA LYS A 146 -23.47 7.04 2.42
C LYS A 146 -24.40 7.48 1.29
N LEU A 147 -24.06 7.10 0.06
CA LEU A 147 -24.91 7.28 -1.11
C LEU A 147 -25.66 5.98 -1.40
N LYS A 148 -26.98 6.02 -1.45
CA LYS A 148 -27.85 4.87 -1.76
C LYS A 148 -28.70 5.19 -3.00
N PRO A 149 -28.37 4.65 -4.19
CA PRO A 149 -29.27 4.75 -5.33
C PRO A 149 -30.55 3.94 -5.06
N ARG A 150 -31.73 4.46 -5.42
CA ARG A 150 -33.01 3.74 -5.18
C ARG A 150 -33.14 2.44 -5.96
N VAL A 151 -32.47 2.37 -7.10
CA VAL A 151 -32.27 1.17 -7.92
C VAL A 151 -30.77 1.10 -8.25
N PRO A 152 -30.11 -0.08 -8.15
CA PRO A 152 -28.66 -0.18 -8.34
C PRO A 152 -28.21 -0.15 -9.81
N PHE A 153 -29.13 0.18 -10.73
CA PHE A 153 -28.93 0.26 -12.17
C PHE A 153 -29.79 1.37 -12.78
N PHE A 154 -29.47 1.80 -13.99
CA PHE A 154 -30.28 2.73 -14.76
C PHE A 154 -30.82 2.04 -16.02
N TYR A 155 -32.14 1.95 -16.13
CA TYR A 155 -32.80 1.36 -17.29
C TYR A 155 -32.91 2.40 -18.41
N VAL A 156 -32.54 2.06 -19.64
CA VAL A 156 -32.38 3.02 -20.76
C VAL A 156 -33.66 3.83 -21.06
N ASP A 157 -34.85 3.27 -20.84
CA ASP A 157 -36.10 4.02 -21.06
C ASP A 157 -36.57 4.83 -19.84
N SER A 158 -35.96 4.66 -18.67
CA SER A 158 -36.40 5.33 -17.45
C SER A 158 -36.19 6.84 -17.49
N SER A 159 -37.07 7.57 -16.80
CA SER A 159 -37.07 9.03 -16.72
C SER A 159 -35.88 9.58 -15.92
N ASP A 160 -35.55 8.91 -14.82
CA ASP A 160 -34.65 9.42 -13.80
C ASP A 160 -34.05 8.34 -12.89
N LEU A 161 -32.91 8.69 -12.28
CA LEU A 161 -32.24 7.93 -11.21
C LEU A 161 -32.17 8.81 -9.96
N THR A 162 -32.95 8.43 -8.93
CA THR A 162 -32.86 9.05 -7.60
C THR A 162 -31.77 8.39 -6.75
N VAL A 163 -30.90 9.21 -6.14
CA VAL A 163 -29.90 8.80 -5.16
C VAL A 163 -30.17 9.49 -3.83
N GLU A 164 -30.32 8.69 -2.78
CA GLU A 164 -30.51 9.17 -1.41
C GLU A 164 -29.15 9.31 -0.73
N ILE A 165 -28.89 10.51 -0.19
CA ILE A 165 -27.67 10.89 0.50
C ILE A 165 -27.95 10.77 2.00
N ARG A 166 -27.08 10.06 2.73
CA ARG A 166 -27.12 9.98 4.19
C ARG A 166 -25.76 10.38 4.77
N ALA A 167 -25.67 11.55 5.37
CA ALA A 167 -24.46 12.07 6.01
C ALA A 167 -24.58 11.93 7.53
N THR A 168 -23.66 11.17 8.14
CA THR A 168 -23.68 10.84 9.58
C THR A 168 -22.28 10.90 10.17
N TYR A 169 -22.09 11.59 11.29
CA TYR A 169 -20.83 11.63 12.04
C TYR A 169 -20.37 10.23 12.47
N LEU A 170 -19.06 10.02 12.61
CA LEU A 170 -18.49 8.73 13.02
C LEU A 170 -18.93 8.27 14.43
N PHE A 171 -19.46 9.16 15.25
CA PHE A 171 -20.05 8.87 16.56
C PHE A 171 -21.59 8.69 16.54
N GLY A 172 -22.22 8.71 15.36
CA GLY A 172 -23.61 8.29 15.11
C GLY A 172 -24.59 9.38 14.68
N GLU A 173 -24.32 10.64 14.99
CA GLU A 173 -25.29 11.74 14.83
C GLU A 173 -25.43 12.23 13.37
N ALA A 174 -26.53 12.91 13.08
CA ALA A 174 -26.83 13.48 11.76
C ALA A 174 -25.93 14.68 11.39
N VAL A 175 -25.67 14.87 10.09
CA VAL A 175 -24.91 16.02 9.56
C VAL A 175 -25.81 16.92 8.73
N ASP A 176 -25.93 18.19 9.12
CA ASP A 176 -26.70 19.19 8.37
C ASP A 176 -25.76 20.15 7.61
N GLY A 177 -26.20 20.57 6.42
CA GLY A 177 -25.35 21.35 5.50
C GLY A 177 -25.80 21.32 4.04
N THR A 178 -24.83 21.40 3.12
CA THR A 178 -25.05 21.44 1.66
C THR A 178 -24.29 20.32 0.96
N ALA A 179 -24.99 19.52 0.14
CA ALA A 179 -24.39 18.58 -0.79
C ALA A 179 -24.24 19.19 -2.20
N TYR A 180 -23.06 19.03 -2.78
CA TYR A 180 -22.78 19.27 -4.19
C TYR A 180 -22.68 17.91 -4.88
N VAL A 181 -23.51 17.68 -5.91
CA VAL A 181 -23.68 16.38 -6.56
C VAL A 181 -23.41 16.49 -8.04
N MET A 182 -22.63 15.57 -8.60
CA MET A 182 -22.41 15.43 -10.04
C MET A 182 -22.53 13.95 -10.43
N PHE A 183 -23.26 13.69 -11.51
CA PHE A 183 -23.34 12.37 -12.14
C PHE A 183 -22.45 12.31 -13.38
N GLY A 184 -22.10 11.10 -13.81
CA GLY A 184 -21.38 10.85 -15.06
C GLY A 184 -21.39 9.38 -15.45
N VAL A 185 -20.74 9.04 -16.55
CA VAL A 185 -20.54 7.66 -17.00
C VAL A 185 -19.07 7.26 -16.97
N MET A 186 -18.82 6.03 -16.49
CA MET A 186 -17.57 5.31 -16.63
C MET A 186 -17.58 4.59 -17.99
N GLN A 187 -16.71 5.01 -18.91
CA GLN A 187 -16.53 4.40 -20.23
C GLN A 187 -15.03 4.12 -20.42
N ASP A 188 -14.67 2.89 -20.80
CA ASP A 188 -13.28 2.45 -21.01
C ASP A 188 -12.33 2.74 -19.82
N GLY A 189 -12.88 2.75 -18.60
CA GLY A 189 -12.17 3.08 -17.36
C GLY A 189 -12.01 4.58 -17.08
N GLN A 190 -12.35 5.46 -18.02
CA GLN A 190 -12.33 6.91 -17.86
C GLN A 190 -13.67 7.44 -17.31
N LYS A 191 -13.61 8.52 -16.52
CA LYS A 191 -14.78 9.27 -16.05
C LYS A 191 -15.18 10.33 -17.07
N LYS A 192 -16.42 10.30 -17.55
CA LYS A 192 -17.06 11.39 -18.31
C LYS A 192 -18.23 11.94 -17.49
N GLY A 193 -18.08 13.13 -16.92
CA GLY A 193 -19.18 13.80 -16.19
C GLY A 193 -20.31 14.22 -17.12
N PHE A 194 -21.53 14.36 -16.60
CA PHE A 194 -22.63 15.06 -17.26
C PHE A 194 -22.73 16.47 -16.64
N PRO A 195 -22.24 17.55 -17.29
CA PRO A 195 -22.19 18.87 -16.65
C PRO A 195 -23.57 19.40 -16.23
N ALA A 196 -24.60 19.14 -17.04
CA ALA A 196 -25.99 19.48 -16.74
C ALA A 196 -26.61 18.69 -15.59
N SER A 197 -25.92 17.69 -15.03
CA SER A 197 -26.40 16.95 -13.84
C SER A 197 -26.00 17.58 -12.51
N ILE A 198 -25.16 18.62 -12.53
CA ILE A 198 -24.62 19.23 -11.31
C ILE A 198 -25.76 19.88 -10.50
N GLN A 199 -25.87 19.48 -9.23
CA GLN A 199 -26.92 19.89 -8.31
C GLN A 199 -26.32 20.35 -6.97
N ARG A 200 -26.86 21.45 -6.44
CA ARG A 200 -26.61 21.91 -5.05
C ARG A 200 -27.89 21.68 -4.25
N LEU A 201 -27.80 20.91 -3.17
CA LEU A 201 -28.94 20.40 -2.42
C LEU A 201 -28.71 20.58 -0.91
N PRO A 202 -29.71 20.98 -0.12
CA PRO A 202 -29.60 20.95 1.33
C PRO A 202 -29.60 19.50 1.85
N VAL A 203 -28.84 19.26 2.91
CA VAL A 203 -28.89 18.03 3.73
C VAL A 203 -29.47 18.43 5.08
N GLN A 204 -30.56 17.79 5.49
CA GLN A 204 -31.29 18.12 6.72
C GLN A 204 -31.62 16.85 7.52
N ARG A 205 -31.35 16.88 8.83
CA ARG A 205 -31.27 15.69 9.69
C ARG A 205 -30.48 14.55 9.04
N GLY A 206 -29.37 14.91 8.39
CA GLY A 206 -28.48 13.96 7.72
C GLY A 206 -29.02 13.36 6.41
N GLU A 207 -30.22 13.71 5.94
CA GLU A 207 -30.79 13.19 4.69
C GLU A 207 -30.81 14.23 3.56
N GLY A 208 -30.53 13.78 2.33
CA GLY A 208 -30.66 14.55 1.09
C GLY A 208 -31.06 13.65 -0.09
N ARG A 209 -31.54 14.23 -1.20
CA ARG A 209 -31.95 13.46 -2.39
C ARG A 209 -31.53 14.17 -3.68
N ALA A 210 -30.77 13.48 -4.51
CA ALA A 210 -30.33 13.95 -5.82
C ALA A 210 -30.99 13.16 -6.95
N VAL A 211 -31.25 13.79 -8.10
CA VAL A 211 -31.96 13.16 -9.21
C VAL A 211 -31.23 13.41 -10.52
N LEU A 212 -30.76 12.33 -11.17
CA LEU A 212 -30.28 12.39 -12.54
C LEU A 212 -31.44 12.14 -13.49
N LYS A 213 -31.84 13.14 -14.27
CA LYS A 213 -32.81 12.95 -15.37
C LYS A 213 -32.13 12.39 -16.62
N ARG A 214 -32.89 11.66 -17.43
CA ARG A 214 -32.53 11.26 -18.81
C ARG A 214 -32.08 12.44 -19.67
N GLU A 215 -32.73 13.60 -19.51
CA GLU A 215 -32.38 14.88 -20.17
C GLU A 215 -30.87 15.21 -20.06
N HIS A 216 -30.31 15.12 -18.85
CA HIS A 216 -28.90 15.47 -18.56
C HIS A 216 -27.92 14.52 -19.28
N ILE A 217 -28.33 13.26 -19.48
CA ILE A 217 -27.56 12.25 -20.22
C ILE A 217 -27.64 12.58 -21.73
N THR A 218 -28.84 12.80 -22.26
CA THR A 218 -29.06 13.05 -23.70
C THR A 218 -28.42 14.32 -24.23
N GLN A 219 -28.19 15.32 -23.38
CA GLN A 219 -27.42 16.52 -23.72
C GLN A 219 -25.92 16.26 -23.92
N THR A 220 -25.38 15.20 -23.33
CA THR A 220 -23.97 14.80 -23.46
C THR A 220 -23.79 13.65 -24.47
N PHE A 221 -24.78 12.76 -24.55
CA PHE A 221 -24.79 11.57 -25.42
C PHE A 221 -26.16 11.46 -26.12
N PRO A 222 -26.32 11.95 -27.36
CA PRO A 222 -27.60 11.98 -28.05
C PRO A 222 -28.29 10.61 -28.17
N ASN A 223 -27.51 9.54 -28.34
CA ASN A 223 -28.00 8.17 -28.32
C ASN A 223 -27.61 7.46 -27.02
N ILE A 224 -28.57 7.35 -26.10
CA ILE A 224 -28.38 6.68 -24.81
C ILE A 224 -28.16 5.14 -24.93
N GLN A 225 -28.47 4.53 -26.08
CA GLN A 225 -28.25 3.10 -26.29
C GLN A 225 -26.75 2.75 -26.43
N GLU A 226 -25.92 3.68 -26.89
CA GLU A 226 -24.45 3.54 -26.95
C GLU A 226 -23.81 3.48 -25.56
N LEU A 227 -24.54 3.89 -24.52
CA LEU A 227 -24.11 3.77 -23.13
C LEU A 227 -24.48 2.44 -22.47
N ALA A 228 -25.24 1.56 -23.13
CA ALA A 228 -25.61 0.25 -22.57
C ALA A 228 -24.37 -0.60 -22.24
N GLY A 229 -24.33 -1.17 -21.03
CA GLY A 229 -23.18 -1.91 -20.50
C GLY A 229 -22.12 -1.05 -19.80
N ASN A 230 -22.07 0.26 -20.05
CA ASN A 230 -21.30 1.19 -19.24
C ASN A 230 -21.97 1.41 -17.87
N SER A 231 -21.29 2.07 -16.93
CA SER A 231 -21.84 2.32 -15.59
C SER A 231 -21.81 3.79 -15.20
N ILE A 232 -22.89 4.27 -14.60
CA ILE A 232 -22.98 5.59 -14.01
C ILE A 232 -22.11 5.64 -12.75
N PHE A 233 -21.43 6.77 -12.57
CA PHE A 233 -20.85 7.18 -11.30
C PHE A 233 -21.57 8.42 -10.75
N VAL A 234 -21.55 8.57 -9.43
CA VAL A 234 -22.17 9.67 -8.69
C VAL A 234 -21.15 10.17 -7.69
N SER A 235 -20.70 11.41 -7.86
CA SER A 235 -19.75 12.09 -6.98
C SER A 235 -20.53 13.09 -6.13
N VAL A 236 -20.32 13.06 -4.81
CA VAL A 236 -21.01 13.94 -3.86
C VAL A 236 -20.01 14.50 -2.86
N SER A 237 -19.91 15.82 -2.78
CA SER A 237 -19.12 16.53 -1.77
C SER A 237 -20.08 17.24 -0.82
N VAL A 238 -20.15 16.79 0.44
CA VAL A 238 -21.02 17.37 1.47
C VAL A 238 -20.22 18.31 2.35
N LEU A 239 -20.64 19.56 2.41
CA LEU A 239 -20.10 20.62 3.26
C LEU A 239 -21.04 20.86 4.45
N THR A 240 -20.52 20.79 5.68
CA THR A 240 -21.28 21.12 6.92
C THR A 240 -21.85 22.54 6.86
N GLU A 241 -22.99 22.80 7.49
CA GLU A 241 -23.61 24.14 7.54
C GLU A 241 -22.65 25.25 8.04
N ASN A 242 -21.83 24.95 9.03
CA ASN A 242 -20.81 25.86 9.58
C ASN A 242 -19.62 26.12 8.62
N GLY A 243 -19.59 25.53 7.43
CA GLY A 243 -18.53 25.67 6.42
C GLY A 243 -17.17 25.07 6.81
N THR A 244 -17.07 24.34 7.93
CA THR A 244 -15.81 23.91 8.53
C THR A 244 -15.26 22.58 8.03
N GLU A 245 -16.10 21.69 7.49
CA GLU A 245 -15.69 20.35 7.04
C GLU A 245 -16.41 19.95 5.76
N MET A 246 -15.64 19.43 4.79
CA MET A 246 -16.17 18.83 3.56
C MET A 246 -15.73 17.37 3.47
N VAL A 247 -16.65 16.46 3.14
CA VAL A 247 -16.36 15.04 2.87
C VAL A 247 -16.90 14.67 1.50
N GLU A 248 -16.06 14.01 0.71
CA GLU A 248 -16.41 13.49 -0.60
C GLU A 248 -16.75 12.00 -0.52
N ALA A 249 -17.81 11.59 -1.20
CA ALA A 249 -18.18 10.21 -1.41
C ALA A 249 -18.50 9.96 -2.88
N GLU A 250 -18.17 8.76 -3.36
CA GLU A 250 -18.41 8.37 -4.74
C GLU A 250 -19.03 6.97 -4.81
N VAL A 251 -20.14 6.83 -5.54
CA VAL A 251 -20.68 5.54 -5.97
C VAL A 251 -20.32 5.32 -7.44
N ARG A 252 -19.86 4.11 -7.77
CA ARG A 252 -19.57 3.65 -9.13
C ARG A 252 -20.31 2.33 -9.37
N GLY A 253 -20.46 1.95 -10.64
CA GLY A 253 -20.96 0.61 -11.00
C GLY A 253 -22.48 0.53 -11.19
N ILE A 254 -23.21 1.64 -11.15
CA ILE A 254 -24.65 1.68 -11.46
C ILE A 254 -24.81 1.41 -12.97
N ARG A 255 -25.00 0.15 -13.38
CA ARG A 255 -24.97 -0.23 -14.80
C ARG A 255 -26.13 0.38 -15.59
N ILE A 256 -25.84 0.88 -16.78
CA ILE A 256 -26.84 1.32 -17.76
C ILE A 256 -27.27 0.09 -18.55
N VAL A 257 -28.57 -0.22 -18.55
CA VAL A 257 -29.09 -1.50 -19.07
C VAL A 257 -30.32 -1.38 -19.96
N THR A 258 -30.36 -2.26 -20.97
CA THR A 258 -31.49 -2.49 -21.89
C THR A 258 -32.45 -3.58 -21.40
N SER A 259 -32.14 -4.23 -20.27
CA SER A 259 -33.00 -5.18 -19.56
C SER A 259 -32.89 -4.97 -18.05
N PRO A 260 -33.99 -5.00 -17.27
CA PRO A 260 -33.94 -4.92 -15.80
C PRO A 260 -33.34 -6.17 -15.14
N TYR A 261 -33.11 -7.26 -15.89
CA TYR A 261 -32.54 -8.52 -15.39
C TYR A 261 -31.50 -9.10 -16.35
N THR A 262 -30.50 -9.77 -15.78
CA THR A 262 -29.53 -10.62 -16.49
C THR A 262 -29.83 -12.09 -16.14
N ILE A 263 -29.72 -13.00 -17.12
CA ILE A 263 -30.09 -14.40 -16.96
C ILE A 263 -28.85 -15.28 -17.17
N HIS A 264 -28.56 -16.17 -16.23
CA HIS A 264 -27.44 -17.09 -16.29
C HIS A 264 -27.87 -18.53 -16.00
N PHE A 265 -27.37 -19.48 -16.78
CA PHE A 265 -27.57 -20.92 -16.55
C PHE A 265 -26.54 -21.43 -15.55
N LYS A 266 -26.68 -21.02 -14.28
CA LYS A 266 -25.76 -21.39 -13.22
C LYS A 266 -26.06 -22.82 -12.74
N LYS A 267 -25.00 -23.61 -12.55
CA LYS A 267 -25.03 -25.03 -12.14
C LYS A 267 -25.76 -26.03 -13.08
N THR A 268 -26.37 -25.60 -14.18
CA THR A 268 -27.06 -26.51 -15.12
C THR A 268 -26.08 -27.47 -15.84
N PRO A 269 -26.33 -28.79 -15.89
CA PRO A 269 -25.46 -29.77 -16.55
C PRO A 269 -25.32 -29.57 -18.07
N SER A 270 -24.11 -29.68 -18.61
CA SER A 270 -23.82 -29.45 -20.05
C SER A 270 -24.44 -30.47 -21.03
N TYR A 271 -25.05 -31.54 -20.54
CA TYR A 271 -25.64 -32.62 -21.33
C TYR A 271 -26.97 -33.07 -20.73
N PHE A 272 -28.00 -33.23 -21.57
CA PHE A 272 -29.33 -33.70 -21.16
C PHE A 272 -29.55 -35.19 -21.44
N LYS A 273 -30.63 -35.74 -20.86
CA LYS A 273 -30.98 -37.16 -20.83
C LYS A 273 -32.36 -37.37 -21.48
N PRO A 274 -32.43 -37.81 -22.76
CA PRO A 274 -33.70 -37.98 -23.46
C PRO A 274 -34.65 -38.92 -22.73
N GLY A 275 -35.93 -38.53 -22.61
CA GLY A 275 -36.95 -39.29 -21.88
C GLY A 275 -36.94 -39.05 -20.37
N MET A 276 -36.01 -38.26 -19.85
CA MET A 276 -36.00 -37.82 -18.45
C MET A 276 -36.32 -36.31 -18.33
N PRO A 277 -36.82 -35.86 -17.17
CA PRO A 277 -36.83 -34.44 -16.80
C PRO A 277 -35.40 -33.88 -16.74
N PHE A 278 -35.17 -32.75 -17.38
CA PHE A 278 -33.93 -31.99 -17.33
C PHE A 278 -34.06 -30.84 -16.32
N ASP A 279 -33.26 -30.87 -15.25
CA ASP A 279 -33.17 -29.78 -14.26
C ASP A 279 -32.42 -28.59 -14.87
N LEU A 280 -33.18 -27.55 -15.18
CA LEU A 280 -32.70 -26.27 -15.66
C LEU A 280 -32.65 -25.30 -14.48
N THR A 281 -31.46 -25.10 -13.93
CA THR A 281 -31.21 -24.09 -12.89
C THR A 281 -30.92 -22.75 -13.55
N VAL A 282 -31.87 -21.82 -13.43
CA VAL A 282 -31.78 -20.44 -13.95
C VAL A 282 -31.52 -19.49 -12.79
N GLU A 283 -30.37 -18.81 -12.82
CA GLU A 283 -30.11 -17.66 -11.96
C GLU A 283 -30.54 -16.38 -12.68
N VAL A 284 -31.43 -15.62 -12.04
CA VAL A 284 -31.80 -14.27 -12.48
C VAL A 284 -31.08 -13.30 -11.55
N LEU A 285 -30.18 -12.51 -12.13
CA LEU A 285 -29.48 -11.44 -11.42
C LEU A 285 -30.07 -10.08 -11.80
N ASN A 286 -30.09 -9.18 -10.83
CA ASN A 286 -30.13 -7.76 -11.12
C ASN A 286 -28.82 -7.36 -11.84
N PRO A 287 -28.79 -6.24 -12.59
CA PRO A 287 -27.60 -5.78 -13.29
C PRO A 287 -26.35 -5.52 -12.44
N ASP A 288 -26.50 -5.37 -11.13
CA ASP A 288 -25.40 -5.21 -10.15
C ASP A 288 -24.84 -6.55 -9.63
N GLU A 289 -25.22 -7.67 -10.27
CA GLU A 289 -24.89 -9.04 -9.88
C GLU A 289 -25.51 -9.51 -8.55
N THR A 290 -26.44 -8.74 -7.96
CA THR A 290 -27.25 -9.23 -6.83
C THR A 290 -28.38 -10.15 -7.31
N PRO A 291 -28.80 -11.16 -6.53
CA PRO A 291 -29.84 -12.09 -6.98
C PRO A 291 -31.25 -11.49 -6.95
N ALA A 292 -32.04 -11.74 -8.01
CA ALA A 292 -33.38 -11.18 -8.17
C ALA A 292 -34.47 -12.21 -7.80
N GLY A 293 -34.93 -12.17 -6.54
CA GLY A 293 -36.00 -13.05 -6.05
C GLY A 293 -37.42 -12.62 -6.44
N ASN A 294 -38.36 -13.57 -6.40
CA ASN A 294 -39.77 -13.43 -6.79
C ASN A 294 -40.01 -13.00 -8.26
N VAL A 295 -39.03 -13.21 -9.14
CA VAL A 295 -39.16 -12.96 -10.59
C VAL A 295 -39.80 -14.19 -11.24
N PRO A 296 -40.93 -14.06 -11.96
CA PRO A 296 -41.48 -15.16 -12.75
C PRO A 296 -40.58 -15.42 -13.96
N VAL A 297 -40.31 -16.70 -14.24
CA VAL A 297 -39.49 -17.15 -15.38
C VAL A 297 -40.33 -18.12 -16.20
N LEU A 298 -40.43 -17.86 -17.51
CA LEU A 298 -41.13 -18.67 -18.50
C LEU A 298 -40.12 -19.36 -19.41
N LEU A 299 -40.38 -20.64 -19.71
CA LEU A 299 -39.66 -21.43 -20.70
C LEU A 299 -40.51 -21.63 -21.94
N PHE A 300 -39.90 -21.50 -23.12
CA PHE A 300 -40.47 -21.92 -24.39
C PHE A 300 -39.61 -23.04 -25.00
N PRO A 301 -40.22 -24.03 -25.69
CA PRO A 301 -41.60 -24.03 -26.22
C PRO A 301 -42.72 -24.36 -25.21
N ASP A 302 -42.45 -25.07 -24.12
CA ASP A 302 -43.48 -25.77 -23.31
C ASP A 302 -44.31 -24.88 -22.34
N GLU A 303 -44.19 -23.54 -22.44
CA GLU A 303 -44.78 -22.52 -21.54
C GLU A 303 -44.59 -22.77 -20.03
N ILE A 304 -43.57 -23.52 -19.62
CA ILE A 304 -43.32 -23.88 -18.21
C ILE A 304 -42.95 -22.62 -17.42
N GLN A 305 -43.73 -22.32 -16.37
CA GLN A 305 -43.51 -21.18 -15.48
C GLN A 305 -42.92 -21.62 -14.14
N GLY A 306 -41.92 -20.88 -13.66
CA GLY A 306 -41.41 -20.92 -12.29
C GLY A 306 -41.22 -19.52 -11.72
N VAL A 307 -40.74 -19.44 -10.48
CA VAL A 307 -40.46 -18.19 -9.76
C VAL A 307 -39.12 -18.32 -9.04
N THR A 308 -38.30 -17.28 -9.06
CA THR A 308 -37.01 -17.29 -8.36
C THR A 308 -37.16 -17.20 -6.84
N ALA A 309 -36.38 -17.98 -6.10
CA ALA A 309 -36.27 -17.87 -4.65
C ALA A 309 -35.48 -16.61 -4.23
N SER A 310 -35.32 -16.37 -2.93
CA SER A 310 -34.59 -15.20 -2.39
C SER A 310 -33.10 -15.16 -2.79
N ASN A 311 -32.53 -16.31 -3.14
CA ASN A 311 -31.19 -16.45 -3.73
C ASN A 311 -31.14 -16.17 -5.25
N GLY A 312 -32.23 -15.68 -5.86
CA GLY A 312 -32.36 -15.34 -7.29
C GLY A 312 -32.42 -16.54 -8.23
N ILE A 313 -32.47 -17.77 -7.72
CA ILE A 313 -32.47 -18.99 -8.52
C ILE A 313 -33.90 -19.53 -8.68
N ALA A 314 -34.26 -19.90 -9.90
CA ALA A 314 -35.42 -20.74 -10.21
C ALA A 314 -34.91 -22.09 -10.75
N ARG A 315 -35.33 -23.21 -10.16
CA ARG A 315 -35.21 -24.54 -10.78
C ARG A 315 -36.46 -24.83 -11.57
N LEU A 316 -36.28 -25.36 -12.78
CA LEU A 316 -37.34 -25.62 -13.75
C LEU A 316 -37.09 -27.00 -14.38
N PHE A 317 -38.11 -27.84 -14.49
CA PHE A 317 -37.97 -29.19 -15.05
C PHE A 317 -38.56 -29.25 -16.45
N VAL A 318 -37.71 -29.48 -17.46
CA VAL A 318 -38.14 -29.65 -18.87
C VAL A 318 -38.25 -31.14 -19.18
N ASN A 319 -39.43 -31.59 -19.59
CA ASN A 319 -39.65 -32.99 -19.96
C ASN A 319 -39.12 -33.26 -21.37
N THR A 320 -38.02 -34.02 -21.49
CA THR A 320 -37.33 -34.18 -22.79
C THR A 320 -37.84 -35.39 -23.58
N GLU A 321 -38.08 -35.24 -24.88
CA GLU A 321 -38.47 -36.37 -25.73
C GLU A 321 -37.32 -37.38 -25.92
N GLY A 322 -37.64 -38.67 -25.87
CA GLY A 322 -36.66 -39.77 -25.95
C GLY A 322 -35.83 -39.84 -27.23
N ASN A 323 -36.26 -39.19 -28.32
CA ASN A 323 -35.57 -39.17 -29.62
C ASN A 323 -34.80 -37.85 -29.89
N SER A 324 -34.85 -36.86 -28.99
CA SER A 324 -34.24 -35.56 -29.24
C SER A 324 -32.70 -35.59 -29.11
N ARG A 325 -32.01 -34.95 -30.05
CA ARG A 325 -30.54 -34.83 -30.09
C ARG A 325 -30.02 -33.50 -29.52
N ASN A 326 -30.80 -32.43 -29.68
CA ASN A 326 -30.52 -31.07 -29.25
C ASN A 326 -31.75 -30.53 -28.52
N LEU A 327 -31.57 -29.90 -27.36
CA LEU A 327 -32.64 -29.25 -26.62
C LEU A 327 -32.41 -27.73 -26.67
N ASP A 328 -33.19 -27.04 -27.50
CA ASP A 328 -33.16 -25.58 -27.67
C ASP A 328 -34.20 -24.95 -26.74
N ILE A 329 -33.77 -24.33 -25.65
CA ILE A 329 -34.65 -23.70 -24.65
C ILE A 329 -34.54 -22.18 -24.79
N GLN A 330 -35.69 -21.48 -24.80
CA GLN A 330 -35.75 -20.02 -24.61
C GLN A 330 -36.23 -19.70 -23.20
N VAL A 331 -35.46 -18.88 -22.46
CA VAL A 331 -35.78 -18.45 -21.09
C VAL A 331 -36.14 -16.97 -21.07
N SER A 332 -37.30 -16.63 -20.51
CA SER A 332 -37.90 -15.29 -20.56
C SER A 332 -38.54 -14.88 -19.22
N PRO A 333 -38.13 -13.77 -18.56
CA PRO A 333 -38.84 -13.25 -17.40
C PRO A 333 -40.11 -12.45 -17.78
N ARG A 334 -40.20 -12.01 -19.05
CA ARG A 334 -41.38 -11.39 -19.69
C ARG A 334 -41.34 -11.65 -21.19
N ARG A 335 -42.51 -11.84 -21.82
CA ARG A 335 -42.78 -12.21 -23.24
C ARG A 335 -41.99 -11.48 -24.36
N PHE A 336 -41.15 -10.49 -24.06
CA PHE A 336 -40.38 -9.72 -25.04
C PHE A 336 -38.85 -9.91 -24.93
N TYR A 337 -38.34 -10.55 -23.87
CA TYR A 337 -36.90 -10.74 -23.64
C TYR A 337 -36.59 -12.23 -23.43
N TYR A 338 -35.81 -12.84 -24.32
CA TYR A 338 -35.48 -14.26 -24.26
C TYR A 338 -33.97 -14.50 -24.40
N THR A 339 -33.46 -15.51 -23.67
CA THR A 339 -32.14 -16.09 -23.90
C THR A 339 -32.30 -17.50 -24.48
N LEU A 340 -31.76 -17.76 -25.67
CA LEU A 340 -31.81 -19.08 -26.32
C LEU A 340 -30.51 -19.85 -26.05
N CYS A 341 -30.62 -21.08 -25.55
CA CYS A 341 -29.47 -21.97 -25.30
C CYS A 341 -29.73 -23.39 -25.80
N LYS A 342 -28.67 -24.08 -26.23
CA LYS A 342 -28.72 -25.40 -26.88
C LYS A 342 -27.95 -26.45 -26.10
N TRP A 343 -28.64 -27.45 -25.56
CA TRP A 343 -28.03 -28.56 -24.82
C TRP A 343 -27.93 -29.81 -25.69
N LYS A 344 -26.95 -30.68 -25.43
CA LYS A 344 -26.67 -31.88 -26.24
C LYS A 344 -27.03 -33.17 -25.51
N GLN A 345 -27.53 -34.16 -26.24
CA GLN A 345 -27.83 -35.50 -25.73
C GLN A 345 -26.58 -36.22 -25.18
N LYS A 346 -26.70 -36.85 -24.01
CA LYS A 346 -25.73 -37.84 -23.47
C LYS A 346 -25.77 -39.14 -24.29
N LYS A 347 -24.60 -39.70 -24.65
CA LYS A 347 -24.48 -40.85 -25.57
C LYS A 347 -24.58 -42.24 -24.90
N VAL A 348 -25.65 -42.52 -24.16
CA VAL A 348 -25.82 -43.83 -23.47
C VAL A 348 -27.29 -44.30 -23.55
N GLN A 349 -27.53 -45.62 -23.69
CA GLN A 349 -28.88 -46.21 -23.71
C GLN A 349 -29.47 -46.34 -22.31
N THR A 350 -28.70 -46.82 -21.33
CA THR A 350 -29.06 -46.89 -19.91
C THR A 350 -28.66 -45.58 -19.21
N GLN A 351 -29.51 -45.04 -18.34
CA GLN A 351 -29.33 -43.68 -17.82
C GLN A 351 -29.73 -43.54 -16.35
N LEU A 352 -28.89 -42.78 -15.62
CA LEU A 352 -29.08 -42.33 -14.24
C LEU A 352 -29.27 -40.81 -14.23
N SER A 353 -30.19 -40.31 -13.41
CA SER A 353 -30.22 -38.91 -12.99
C SER A 353 -30.19 -38.74 -11.49
N ILE A 354 -29.32 -37.85 -11.01
CA ILE A 354 -29.38 -37.29 -9.66
C ILE A 354 -30.15 -35.96 -9.75
N VAL A 355 -31.21 -35.82 -8.96
CA VAL A 355 -31.96 -34.58 -8.76
C VAL A 355 -31.95 -34.24 -7.27
N VAL A 356 -31.70 -32.98 -6.91
CA VAL A 356 -31.61 -32.53 -5.52
C VAL A 356 -32.79 -31.62 -5.16
N ASP A 357 -33.35 -31.81 -3.97
CA ASP A 357 -34.55 -31.09 -3.53
C ASP A 357 -34.28 -29.61 -3.17
N SER A 358 -33.23 -29.34 -2.38
CA SER A 358 -32.90 -27.99 -1.91
C SER A 358 -31.80 -27.29 -2.73
N ALA A 359 -31.78 -25.95 -2.68
CA ALA A 359 -30.74 -25.09 -3.22
C ALA A 359 -30.00 -24.29 -2.12
N ASP A 360 -30.66 -24.00 -0.99
CA ASP A 360 -30.09 -23.25 0.13
C ASP A 360 -29.84 -24.21 1.30
N LEU A 361 -28.60 -24.72 1.41
CA LEU A 361 -28.19 -25.65 2.47
C LEU A 361 -27.27 -24.99 3.49
N GLN A 362 -27.46 -25.35 4.76
CA GLN A 362 -26.64 -24.94 5.90
C GLN A 362 -26.11 -26.17 6.65
N ILE A 363 -25.12 -25.96 7.51
CA ILE A 363 -24.48 -27.05 8.27
C ILE A 363 -25.49 -27.65 9.25
N GLY A 364 -25.72 -28.96 9.18
CA GLY A 364 -26.71 -29.66 9.99
C GLY A 364 -28.06 -29.91 9.29
N ASP A 365 -28.27 -29.33 8.10
CA ASP A 365 -29.42 -29.68 7.26
C ASP A 365 -29.28 -31.09 6.67
N TYR A 366 -30.38 -31.63 6.15
CA TYR A 366 -30.44 -32.90 5.44
C TYR A 366 -30.85 -32.66 3.99
N LEU A 367 -30.02 -33.09 3.04
CA LEU A 367 -30.28 -33.03 1.61
C LEU A 367 -30.92 -34.35 1.13
N ILE A 368 -32.00 -34.27 0.34
CA ILE A 368 -32.58 -35.44 -0.32
C ILE A 368 -32.15 -35.43 -1.79
N ALA A 369 -31.28 -36.37 -2.16
CA ALA A 369 -30.85 -36.60 -3.53
C ALA A 369 -31.63 -37.79 -4.12
N HIS A 370 -32.53 -37.49 -5.06
CA HIS A 370 -33.30 -38.48 -5.80
C HIS A 370 -32.47 -39.06 -6.96
N LEU A 371 -32.25 -40.36 -6.94
CA LEU A 371 -31.69 -41.15 -8.03
C LEU A 371 -32.84 -41.72 -8.86
N SER A 372 -32.90 -41.40 -10.15
CA SER A 372 -33.87 -41.98 -11.09
C SER A 372 -33.18 -42.77 -12.20
N LEU A 373 -33.74 -43.94 -12.52
CA LEU A 373 -33.27 -44.89 -13.52
C LEU A 373 -34.20 -44.85 -14.74
N ASN A 374 -33.69 -45.02 -15.96
CA ASN A 374 -34.56 -45.03 -17.16
C ASN A 374 -35.19 -46.39 -17.51
N SER A 375 -34.85 -47.45 -16.76
CA SER A 375 -35.38 -48.81 -16.95
C SER A 375 -35.57 -49.50 -15.58
N LEU A 376 -36.57 -50.37 -15.50
CA LEU A 376 -36.74 -51.26 -14.35
C LEU A 376 -35.59 -52.28 -14.32
N PRO A 377 -34.87 -52.44 -13.19
CA PRO A 377 -33.79 -53.42 -13.10
C PRO A 377 -34.35 -54.83 -12.86
N ASP A 378 -34.21 -55.72 -13.85
CA ASP A 378 -34.61 -57.15 -13.79
C ASP A 378 -33.79 -58.00 -12.80
N ARG A 379 -32.77 -57.42 -12.17
CA ARG A 379 -31.87 -58.03 -11.18
C ARG A 379 -31.64 -57.06 -10.02
N GLU A 380 -31.10 -57.53 -8.90
CA GLU A 380 -30.51 -56.62 -7.91
C GLU A 380 -29.42 -55.76 -8.58
N GLN A 381 -29.37 -54.47 -8.25
CA GLN A 381 -28.29 -53.57 -8.66
C GLN A 381 -27.68 -52.85 -7.45
N ASP A 382 -26.35 -52.89 -7.40
CA ASP A 382 -25.49 -52.20 -6.44
C ASP A 382 -25.15 -50.81 -7.01
N ILE A 383 -25.74 -49.76 -6.44
CA ILE A 383 -25.49 -48.36 -6.78
C ILE A 383 -24.54 -47.76 -5.73
N THR A 384 -23.37 -47.30 -6.17
CA THR A 384 -22.36 -46.66 -5.32
C THR A 384 -22.37 -45.14 -5.53
N TYR A 385 -22.26 -44.37 -4.45
CA TYR A 385 -22.11 -42.92 -4.49
C TYR A 385 -20.83 -42.46 -3.76
N LEU A 386 -20.25 -41.38 -4.28
CA LEU A 386 -19.06 -40.70 -3.77
C LEU A 386 -19.37 -39.22 -3.57
N ILE A 387 -18.81 -38.61 -2.52
CA ILE A 387 -18.89 -37.17 -2.26
C ILE A 387 -17.48 -36.57 -2.26
N LEU A 388 -17.29 -35.52 -3.05
CA LEU A 388 -16.07 -34.71 -3.06
C LEU A 388 -16.34 -33.31 -2.51
N SER A 389 -15.36 -32.73 -1.84
CA SER A 389 -15.32 -31.28 -1.57
C SER A 389 -13.86 -30.81 -1.60
N ARG A 390 -13.63 -29.56 -2.00
CA ARG A 390 -12.28 -28.94 -2.08
C ARG A 390 -11.28 -29.79 -2.88
N GLY A 391 -11.77 -30.51 -3.91
CA GLY A 391 -11.00 -31.42 -4.76
C GLY A 391 -10.63 -32.78 -4.17
N GLN A 392 -11.08 -33.14 -2.96
CA GLN A 392 -10.77 -34.40 -2.28
C GLN A 392 -12.03 -35.27 -2.07
N LEU A 393 -11.86 -36.59 -1.98
CA LEU A 393 -12.92 -37.53 -1.61
C LEU A 393 -13.16 -37.49 -0.09
N VAL A 394 -14.42 -37.24 0.32
CA VAL A 394 -14.80 -37.03 1.73
C VAL A 394 -15.69 -38.16 2.26
N LYS A 395 -16.63 -38.66 1.46
CA LYS A 395 -17.59 -39.71 1.87
C LYS A 395 -17.93 -40.64 0.71
N PHE A 396 -18.32 -41.87 1.03
CA PHE A 396 -18.85 -42.85 0.08
C PHE A 396 -20.03 -43.61 0.68
N GLY A 397 -20.73 -44.39 -0.14
CA GLY A 397 -21.67 -45.40 0.30
C GLY A 397 -22.22 -46.24 -0.86
N ARG A 398 -22.96 -47.30 -0.53
CA ARG A 398 -23.67 -48.14 -1.50
C ARG A 398 -25.13 -48.33 -1.09
N PHE A 399 -26.01 -48.47 -2.07
CA PHE A 399 -27.41 -48.86 -1.91
C PHE A 399 -27.73 -50.04 -2.84
N LYS A 400 -28.56 -50.97 -2.36
CA LYS A 400 -29.08 -52.10 -3.15
C LYS A 400 -30.51 -51.82 -3.58
N THR A 401 -30.80 -51.93 -4.87
CA THR A 401 -32.17 -51.81 -5.41
C THR A 401 -32.59 -53.08 -6.14
N GLN A 402 -33.89 -53.40 -6.06
CA GLN A 402 -34.54 -54.40 -6.89
C GLN A 402 -35.94 -53.88 -7.23
N GLY A 403 -36.28 -53.77 -8.53
CA GLY A 403 -37.59 -53.30 -8.99
C GLY A 403 -37.96 -51.84 -8.66
N GLN A 404 -37.09 -51.05 -8.02
CA GLN A 404 -37.33 -49.62 -7.75
C GLN A 404 -36.61 -48.73 -8.76
N VAL A 405 -37.37 -47.85 -9.41
CA VAL A 405 -36.88 -46.92 -10.46
C VAL A 405 -36.41 -45.58 -9.86
N LEU A 406 -36.95 -45.20 -8.69
CA LEU A 406 -36.64 -43.96 -7.98
C LEU A 406 -36.18 -44.29 -6.55
N ILE A 407 -35.03 -43.76 -6.14
CA ILE A 407 -34.40 -43.99 -4.83
C ILE A 407 -34.07 -42.63 -4.21
N ALA A 408 -34.30 -42.45 -2.91
CA ALA A 408 -33.98 -41.21 -2.19
C ALA A 408 -32.78 -41.41 -1.25
N LEU A 409 -31.66 -40.74 -1.54
CA LEU A 409 -30.51 -40.68 -0.63
C LEU A 409 -30.67 -39.50 0.33
N ASN A 410 -30.70 -39.77 1.63
CA ASN A 410 -30.68 -38.73 2.66
C ASN A 410 -29.24 -38.46 3.12
N ILE A 411 -28.75 -37.24 2.91
CA ILE A 411 -27.35 -36.85 3.15
C ILE A 411 -27.30 -35.70 4.17
N PRO A 412 -26.82 -35.93 5.42
CA PRO A 412 -26.58 -34.85 6.37
C PRO A 412 -25.40 -33.98 5.94
N ILE A 413 -25.57 -32.66 5.97
CA ILE A 413 -24.57 -31.67 5.54
C ILE A 413 -23.57 -31.40 6.66
N THR A 414 -22.29 -31.73 6.43
CA THR A 414 -21.20 -31.61 7.40
C THR A 414 -20.26 -30.44 7.10
N LYS A 415 -19.49 -30.01 8.11
CA LYS A 415 -18.46 -28.95 7.98
C LYS A 415 -17.44 -29.21 6.86
N GLU A 416 -17.19 -30.47 6.53
CA GLU A 416 -16.20 -30.88 5.52
C GLU A 416 -16.68 -30.64 4.09
N MET A 417 -17.97 -30.38 3.90
CA MET A 417 -18.60 -30.08 2.62
C MET A 417 -18.57 -28.59 2.24
N LEU A 418 -17.97 -27.73 3.09
CA LEU A 418 -17.80 -26.30 2.83
C LEU A 418 -16.65 -26.00 1.83
N PRO A 419 -16.78 -24.96 0.99
CA PRO A 419 -17.99 -24.14 0.79
C PRO A 419 -19.03 -24.86 -0.08
N SER A 420 -18.60 -25.80 -0.93
CA SER A 420 -19.45 -26.56 -1.83
C SER A 420 -18.92 -27.98 -2.02
N PHE A 421 -19.77 -28.87 -2.52
CA PHE A 421 -19.45 -30.30 -2.68
C PHE A 421 -20.10 -30.91 -3.93
N ARG A 422 -19.58 -32.05 -4.38
CA ARG A 422 -20.06 -32.79 -5.55
C ARG A 422 -20.52 -34.18 -5.12
N ILE A 423 -21.67 -34.61 -5.61
CA ILE A 423 -22.12 -36.00 -5.53
C ILE A 423 -21.85 -36.65 -6.89
N VAL A 424 -21.23 -37.83 -6.89
CA VAL A 424 -21.06 -38.68 -8.08
C VAL A 424 -21.65 -40.05 -7.76
N ALA A 425 -22.62 -40.52 -8.54
CA ALA A 425 -23.25 -41.83 -8.35
C ALA A 425 -23.06 -42.70 -9.60
N TYR A 426 -22.93 -44.01 -9.41
CA TYR A 426 -22.83 -44.98 -10.50
C TYR A 426 -23.33 -46.38 -10.15
N TYR A 427 -23.62 -47.16 -11.18
CA TYR A 427 -23.82 -48.60 -11.13
C TYR A 427 -23.24 -49.26 -12.39
N HIS A 428 -23.28 -50.58 -12.44
CA HIS A 428 -22.79 -51.37 -13.57
C HIS A 428 -23.95 -52.19 -14.17
N VAL A 429 -23.99 -52.30 -15.51
CA VAL A 429 -24.93 -53.14 -16.26
C VAL A 429 -24.13 -53.92 -17.28
N ASP A 430 -24.01 -55.23 -17.08
CA ASP A 430 -23.11 -56.11 -17.83
C ASP A 430 -21.68 -55.50 -17.89
N ASP A 431 -21.17 -55.11 -19.05
CA ASP A 431 -19.85 -54.45 -19.21
C ASP A 431 -19.89 -52.90 -19.14
N GLU A 432 -21.06 -52.26 -19.03
CA GLU A 432 -21.19 -50.79 -19.06
C GLU A 432 -21.29 -50.15 -17.66
N VAL A 433 -20.54 -49.06 -17.46
CA VAL A 433 -20.69 -48.16 -16.31
C VAL A 433 -21.75 -47.11 -16.62
N VAL A 434 -22.81 -47.01 -15.81
CA VAL A 434 -23.77 -45.90 -15.85
C VAL A 434 -23.48 -44.98 -14.68
N SER A 435 -23.22 -43.69 -14.94
CA SER A 435 -22.86 -42.72 -13.90
C SER A 435 -23.52 -41.36 -14.10
N ASP A 436 -23.61 -40.58 -13.02
CA ASP A 436 -24.05 -39.20 -13.04
C ASP A 436 -23.39 -38.35 -11.93
N SER A 437 -23.43 -37.02 -12.05
CA SER A 437 -22.87 -36.11 -11.04
C SER A 437 -23.63 -34.79 -10.92
N VAL A 438 -23.64 -34.21 -9.72
CA VAL A 438 -24.24 -32.90 -9.41
C VAL A 438 -23.37 -32.13 -8.41
N TRP A 439 -23.24 -30.81 -8.61
CA TRP A 439 -22.57 -29.88 -7.71
C TRP A 439 -23.58 -29.12 -6.84
N VAL A 440 -23.29 -29.00 -5.55
CA VAL A 440 -24.19 -28.52 -4.50
C VAL A 440 -23.48 -27.43 -3.67
N ASP A 441 -24.14 -26.29 -3.47
CA ASP A 441 -23.65 -25.23 -2.56
C ASP A 441 -23.99 -25.53 -1.10
N VAL A 442 -23.16 -25.01 -0.20
CA VAL A 442 -23.48 -24.81 1.21
C VAL A 442 -23.21 -23.34 1.53
N LYS A 443 -24.02 -22.74 2.40
CA LYS A 443 -23.90 -21.32 2.78
C LYS A 443 -22.50 -20.97 3.32
N ASP A 444 -21.84 -20.02 2.66
CA ASP A 444 -20.57 -19.41 3.06
C ASP A 444 -20.52 -19.10 4.56
N SER A 445 -19.86 -19.96 5.33
CA SER A 445 -19.78 -19.90 6.79
C SER A 445 -18.44 -20.45 7.28
N CYS A 446 -18.06 -20.18 8.52
CA CYS A 446 -16.86 -20.78 9.08
C CYS A 446 -17.07 -22.29 9.29
N MET A 447 -16.02 -23.10 9.03
CA MET A 447 -15.94 -24.45 9.59
C MET A 447 -15.86 -24.41 11.13
N GLY A 448 -15.20 -23.38 11.66
CA GLY A 448 -15.14 -23.08 13.09
C GLY A 448 -16.24 -22.13 13.56
N SER A 449 -16.00 -21.45 14.67
CA SER A 449 -16.81 -20.31 15.13
C SER A 449 -15.91 -19.24 15.74
N LEU A 450 -16.22 -17.98 15.47
CA LEU A 450 -15.68 -16.83 16.17
C LEU A 450 -16.77 -15.76 16.32
N LYS A 451 -16.98 -15.29 17.56
CA LYS A 451 -17.83 -14.15 17.88
C LYS A 451 -17.10 -13.20 18.83
N LEU A 452 -17.27 -11.91 18.57
CA LEU A 452 -16.87 -10.82 19.45
C LEU A 452 -18.13 -10.23 20.06
N GLU A 453 -18.27 -10.31 21.37
CA GLU A 453 -19.47 -9.91 22.11
C GLU A 453 -19.07 -8.94 23.23
N LEU A 454 -19.96 -8.00 23.57
CA LEU A 454 -19.76 -7.12 24.73
C LEU A 454 -20.53 -7.70 25.91
N GLU A 455 -19.89 -7.84 27.07
CA GLU A 455 -20.54 -8.34 28.30
C GLU A 455 -21.75 -7.48 28.69
N ARG A 456 -21.64 -6.15 28.46
CA ARG A 456 -22.66 -5.15 28.79
C ARG A 456 -22.90 -4.28 27.56
N PRO A 457 -23.78 -4.68 26.64
CA PRO A 457 -24.09 -3.91 25.44
C PRO A 457 -24.81 -2.60 25.81
N ALA A 458 -24.26 -1.48 25.36
CA ALA A 458 -24.82 -0.15 25.49
C ALA A 458 -24.81 0.54 24.11
N ALA A 459 -25.72 1.48 23.88
CA ALA A 459 -25.79 2.22 22.61
C ALA A 459 -24.53 3.04 22.29
N SER A 460 -23.78 3.44 23.33
CA SER A 460 -22.49 4.11 23.21
C SER A 460 -21.70 4.03 24.51
N TYR A 461 -20.36 4.12 24.42
CA TYR A 461 -19.45 4.07 25.57
C TYR A 461 -18.71 5.41 25.74
N PRO A 462 -18.37 5.83 26.98
CA PRO A 462 -17.52 7.00 27.18
C PRO A 462 -16.05 6.71 26.83
N PRO A 463 -15.29 7.70 26.34
CA PRO A 463 -13.83 7.58 26.16
C PRO A 463 -13.11 7.30 27.50
N ASN A 464 -11.93 6.68 27.41
CA ASN A 464 -11.11 6.27 28.57
C ASN A 464 -11.88 5.45 29.63
N LYS A 465 -12.79 4.58 29.18
CA LYS A 465 -13.44 3.56 30.02
C LYS A 465 -12.98 2.16 29.63
N MET A 466 -12.97 1.28 30.62
CA MET A 466 -12.70 -0.14 30.43
C MET A 466 -13.93 -0.82 29.81
N LEU A 467 -13.70 -1.51 28.70
CA LEU A 467 -14.66 -2.30 27.95
C LEU A 467 -14.33 -3.78 28.15
N HIS A 468 -15.33 -4.58 28.55
CA HIS A 468 -15.19 -6.03 28.70
C HIS A 468 -15.60 -6.72 27.39
N LEU A 469 -14.60 -7.06 26.58
CA LEU A 469 -14.77 -7.80 25.34
C LEU A 469 -14.75 -9.30 25.63
N LYS A 470 -15.82 -10.00 25.27
CA LYS A 470 -15.90 -11.45 25.31
C LYS A 470 -15.58 -12.02 23.92
N VAL A 471 -14.49 -12.78 23.85
CA VAL A 471 -14.04 -13.47 22.63
C VAL A 471 -14.47 -14.92 22.73
N THR A 472 -15.46 -15.35 21.94
CA THR A 472 -16.02 -16.71 21.96
C THR A 472 -15.63 -17.46 20.67
N GLY A 473 -15.07 -18.66 20.76
CA GLY A 473 -14.68 -19.44 19.58
C GLY A 473 -14.26 -20.88 19.87
N ASP A 474 -13.61 -21.51 18.88
CA ASP A 474 -13.16 -22.90 18.96
C ASP A 474 -12.09 -23.14 20.06
N PRO A 475 -12.20 -24.22 20.84
CA PRO A 475 -11.23 -24.57 21.87
C PRO A 475 -9.81 -24.78 21.33
N GLY A 476 -8.81 -24.19 21.99
CA GLY A 476 -7.41 -24.25 21.56
C GLY A 476 -7.09 -23.52 20.26
N ALA A 477 -7.96 -22.61 19.80
CA ALA A 477 -7.68 -21.72 18.67
C ALA A 477 -7.06 -20.40 19.13
N THR A 478 -6.16 -19.85 18.32
CA THR A 478 -5.58 -18.51 18.52
C THR A 478 -6.40 -17.47 17.74
N VAL A 479 -6.78 -16.38 18.39
CA VAL A 479 -7.58 -15.29 17.79
C VAL A 479 -6.76 -14.01 17.74
N GLY A 480 -6.38 -13.58 16.53
CA GLY A 480 -5.79 -12.26 16.30
C GLY A 480 -6.88 -11.18 16.32
N LEU A 481 -6.69 -10.13 17.12
CA LEU A 481 -7.61 -9.00 17.25
C LEU A 481 -7.01 -7.70 16.70
N VAL A 482 -7.88 -6.83 16.17
CA VAL A 482 -7.56 -5.43 15.86
C VAL A 482 -8.80 -4.54 16.07
N ALA A 483 -8.59 -3.32 16.55
CA ALA A 483 -9.59 -2.26 16.57
C ALA A 483 -9.12 -1.12 15.64
N VAL A 484 -9.98 -0.73 14.70
CA VAL A 484 -9.66 0.26 13.64
C VAL A 484 -10.72 1.36 13.64
N ASP A 485 -10.33 2.61 13.46
CA ASP A 485 -11.28 3.72 13.32
C ASP A 485 -12.12 3.55 12.05
N LYS A 486 -13.45 3.69 12.17
CA LYS A 486 -14.39 3.51 11.06
C LYS A 486 -14.12 4.46 9.88
N GLY A 487 -13.61 5.67 10.12
CA GLY A 487 -13.20 6.63 9.09
C GLY A 487 -12.12 6.11 8.14
N VAL A 488 -11.28 5.18 8.58
CA VAL A 488 -10.28 4.50 7.72
C VAL A 488 -10.97 3.61 6.67
N TYR A 489 -12.06 2.94 7.05
CA TYR A 489 -12.86 2.14 6.12
C TYR A 489 -13.79 2.97 5.23
N VAL A 490 -14.20 4.18 5.68
CA VAL A 490 -14.87 5.18 4.83
C VAL A 490 -13.95 5.59 3.67
N LEU A 491 -12.65 5.77 3.93
CA LEU A 491 -11.66 6.05 2.87
C LEU A 491 -11.46 4.87 1.90
N ASN A 492 -11.35 3.62 2.41
CA ASN A 492 -11.26 2.43 1.56
C ASN A 492 -11.62 1.13 2.30
N ASN A 493 -12.67 0.42 1.85
CA ASN A 493 -13.05 -0.91 2.37
C ASN A 493 -12.72 -2.08 1.41
N LYS A 494 -12.21 -1.81 0.20
CA LYS A 494 -12.05 -2.83 -0.87
C LYS A 494 -11.12 -3.99 -0.45
N HIS A 495 -10.05 -3.67 0.28
CA HIS A 495 -8.99 -4.62 0.65
C HIS A 495 -9.24 -5.36 1.96
N ARG A 496 -10.33 -5.08 2.69
CA ARG A 496 -10.69 -5.77 3.92
C ARG A 496 -10.95 -7.28 3.67
N LEU A 497 -10.38 -8.15 4.49
CA LEU A 497 -10.59 -9.60 4.44
C LEU A 497 -11.97 -9.99 5.01
N THR A 498 -12.62 -11.00 4.42
CA THR A 498 -13.93 -11.54 4.84
C THR A 498 -13.97 -13.05 4.62
N GLN A 499 -14.83 -13.78 5.33
CA GLN A 499 -14.93 -15.24 5.18
C GLN A 499 -15.29 -15.65 3.73
N LYS A 500 -16.15 -14.89 3.05
CA LYS A 500 -16.43 -15.11 1.62
C LYS A 500 -15.17 -14.98 0.75
N LYS A 501 -14.33 -13.95 0.94
CA LYS A 501 -13.08 -13.81 0.18
C LYS A 501 -12.08 -14.96 0.42
N VAL A 502 -12.17 -15.63 1.58
CA VAL A 502 -11.44 -16.88 1.86
C VAL A 502 -12.01 -18.02 1.01
N TRP A 503 -13.33 -18.24 1.03
CA TRP A 503 -13.98 -19.29 0.23
C TRP A 503 -13.88 -19.05 -1.29
N ASP A 504 -14.10 -17.83 -1.79
CA ASP A 504 -13.89 -17.39 -3.19
C ASP A 504 -12.47 -17.71 -3.71
N LYS A 505 -11.51 -17.86 -2.80
CA LYS A 505 -10.12 -18.23 -3.10
C LYS A 505 -9.89 -19.73 -2.94
N VAL A 506 -10.46 -20.39 -1.93
CA VAL A 506 -10.36 -21.85 -1.73
C VAL A 506 -11.07 -22.61 -2.85
N GLU A 507 -12.30 -22.25 -3.22
CA GLU A 507 -13.13 -22.96 -4.20
C GLU A 507 -12.48 -23.06 -5.60
N LYS A 508 -11.64 -22.08 -5.96
CA LYS A 508 -10.81 -22.10 -7.19
C LYS A 508 -9.73 -23.22 -7.22
N HIS A 509 -9.71 -24.10 -6.22
CA HIS A 509 -8.85 -25.28 -6.11
C HIS A 509 -9.65 -26.59 -6.02
N ASP A 510 -10.98 -26.55 -6.23
CA ASP A 510 -11.74 -27.73 -6.60
C ASP A 510 -11.24 -28.30 -7.94
N THR A 511 -11.30 -29.63 -8.11
CA THR A 511 -10.69 -30.34 -9.24
C THR A 511 -11.67 -30.67 -10.36
N GLY A 512 -12.97 -30.40 -10.19
CA GLY A 512 -13.99 -30.59 -11.22
C GLY A 512 -14.15 -29.38 -12.13
N CYS A 513 -14.42 -29.61 -13.41
CA CYS A 513 -14.42 -28.59 -14.46
C CYS A 513 -15.83 -28.11 -14.86
N THR A 514 -16.88 -28.90 -14.59
CA THR A 514 -18.28 -28.57 -14.92
C THR A 514 -19.15 -28.65 -13.66
N PRO A 515 -20.40 -28.15 -13.64
CA PRO A 515 -21.26 -28.26 -12.46
C PRO A 515 -21.99 -29.61 -12.32
N GLY A 516 -21.88 -30.51 -13.30
CA GLY A 516 -22.57 -31.81 -13.24
C GLY A 516 -22.76 -32.46 -14.61
N GLY A 517 -23.14 -33.74 -14.56
CA GLY A 517 -23.25 -34.60 -15.73
C GLY A 517 -21.92 -34.87 -16.42
N GLY A 518 -21.99 -35.21 -17.70
CA GLY A 518 -20.83 -35.53 -18.53
C GLY A 518 -21.25 -36.11 -19.87
N LYS A 519 -20.40 -35.98 -20.89
CA LYS A 519 -20.62 -36.41 -22.27
C LYS A 519 -20.95 -37.90 -22.40
N ASP A 520 -20.24 -38.69 -21.60
CA ASP A 520 -20.29 -40.15 -21.46
C ASP A 520 -19.96 -40.49 -19.99
N SER A 521 -20.17 -41.74 -19.57
CA SER A 521 -20.05 -42.13 -18.17
C SER A 521 -18.64 -41.99 -17.57
N MET A 522 -17.59 -41.91 -18.39
CA MET A 522 -16.23 -41.65 -17.94
C MET A 522 -15.92 -40.16 -17.86
N GLY A 523 -16.49 -39.37 -18.79
CA GLY A 523 -16.54 -37.91 -18.70
C GLY A 523 -17.15 -37.41 -17.40
N VAL A 524 -18.22 -38.05 -16.91
CA VAL A 524 -18.84 -37.72 -15.60
C VAL A 524 -17.83 -37.72 -14.44
N PHE A 525 -16.95 -38.72 -14.36
CA PHE A 525 -15.91 -38.77 -13.33
C PHE A 525 -14.87 -37.68 -13.56
N TYR A 526 -14.39 -37.54 -14.79
CA TYR A 526 -13.36 -36.56 -15.12
C TYR A 526 -13.81 -35.11 -14.86
N ASP A 527 -15.01 -34.75 -15.33
CA ASP A 527 -15.63 -33.44 -15.16
C ASP A 527 -15.95 -33.13 -13.68
N ALA A 528 -16.16 -34.16 -12.86
CA ALA A 528 -16.34 -34.05 -11.40
C ALA A 528 -15.03 -34.07 -10.59
N GLY A 529 -13.86 -34.20 -11.24
CA GLY A 529 -12.55 -34.16 -10.58
C GLY A 529 -11.93 -35.53 -10.22
N LEU A 530 -12.43 -36.64 -10.79
CA LEU A 530 -11.99 -38.01 -10.50
C LEU A 530 -11.37 -38.76 -11.69
N ARG A 531 -10.38 -39.61 -11.39
CA ARG A 531 -9.99 -40.76 -12.22
C ARG A 531 -10.55 -42.05 -11.61
N LYS A 532 -11.53 -42.68 -12.29
CA LYS A 532 -11.92 -44.08 -12.06
C LYS A 532 -11.07 -45.01 -12.93
N ARG A 533 -10.72 -46.19 -12.42
CA ARG A 533 -10.25 -47.37 -13.16
C ARG A 533 -11.02 -48.59 -12.65
N ALA A 534 -11.45 -49.44 -13.57
CA ALA A 534 -12.19 -50.66 -13.27
C ALA A 534 -11.76 -51.80 -14.21
N SER A 535 -12.27 -53.00 -13.95
CA SER A 535 -12.13 -54.19 -14.80
C SER A 535 -13.52 -54.81 -15.05
N PRO A 536 -13.89 -55.19 -16.29
CA PRO A 536 -13.10 -55.12 -17.53
C PRO A 536 -12.70 -53.71 -18.01
N LEU A 537 -11.84 -53.65 -19.02
CA LEU A 537 -11.08 -52.46 -19.40
C LEU A 537 -11.90 -51.38 -20.13
N MET A 538 -12.25 -50.31 -19.42
CA MET A 538 -12.52 -48.99 -20.04
C MET A 538 -11.37 -48.01 -19.76
N GLU A 539 -11.07 -47.16 -20.75
CA GLU A 539 -10.02 -46.13 -20.65
C GLU A 539 -10.53 -44.71 -20.87
N VAL A 540 -9.95 -43.78 -20.10
CA VAL A 540 -10.15 -42.34 -20.23
C VAL A 540 -9.02 -41.77 -21.09
N PRO A 541 -9.31 -41.19 -22.28
CA PRO A 541 -8.32 -40.53 -23.12
C PRO A 541 -7.64 -39.35 -22.42
N THR A 542 -6.41 -39.05 -22.80
CA THR A 542 -5.62 -37.96 -22.21
C THR A 542 -5.47 -36.82 -23.21
N THR A 543 -6.30 -35.77 -23.07
CA THR A 543 -6.18 -34.53 -23.86
C THR A 543 -6.15 -33.33 -22.92
N LEU A 544 -4.98 -32.74 -22.71
CA LEU A 544 -4.88 -31.38 -22.15
C LEU A 544 -5.30 -30.38 -23.24
N GLY A 545 -6.38 -29.64 -23.04
CA GLY A 545 -6.69 -28.45 -23.82
C GLY A 545 -6.02 -27.23 -23.20
N GLU A 546 -5.28 -26.46 -23.99
CA GLU A 546 -4.62 -25.24 -23.53
C GLU A 546 -5.45 -23.97 -23.76
N ASN A 547 -5.03 -22.86 -23.15
CA ASN A 547 -5.75 -21.60 -23.09
C ASN A 547 -6.00 -20.98 -24.47
N HIS A 548 -7.26 -20.61 -24.74
CA HIS A 548 -7.54 -19.64 -25.80
C HIS A 548 -7.09 -18.24 -25.34
N LYS A 549 -6.10 -17.67 -26.02
CA LYS A 549 -5.73 -16.26 -25.86
C LYS A 549 -6.73 -15.40 -26.64
N ILE A 550 -7.24 -14.35 -25.99
CA ILE A 550 -8.00 -13.30 -26.67
C ILE A 550 -7.01 -12.41 -27.43
N LEU A 551 -7.30 -12.13 -28.70
CA LEU A 551 -6.61 -11.14 -29.53
C LEU A 551 -7.50 -9.90 -29.70
N THR A 552 -6.87 -8.73 -29.65
CA THR A 552 -7.53 -7.41 -29.63
C THR A 552 -7.85 -6.89 -31.03
N GLY A 553 -8.90 -6.07 -31.12
CA GLY A 553 -9.27 -5.33 -32.33
C GLY A 553 -9.96 -4.00 -31.99
N THR A 554 -9.44 -2.92 -32.55
CA THR A 554 -9.98 -1.54 -32.55
C THR A 554 -11.29 -1.44 -33.37
N ASN A 555 -12.11 -0.38 -33.30
CA ASN A 555 -11.88 1.00 -32.84
C ASN A 555 -13.19 1.71 -32.43
N CYS A 556 -13.12 2.81 -31.69
CA CYS A 556 -14.25 3.73 -31.45
C CYS A 556 -13.86 5.20 -31.65
N SER A 557 -14.83 6.03 -32.05
CA SER A 557 -14.77 7.50 -32.14
C SER A 557 -16.08 8.06 -31.54
N PHE A 558 -16.25 9.34 -31.19
CA PHE A 558 -15.49 10.58 -31.46
C PHE A 558 -15.32 11.37 -30.13
N VAL A 559 -14.74 12.58 -30.02
CA VAL A 559 -14.15 13.51 -31.01
C VAL A 559 -12.81 14.02 -30.46
N VAL A 560 -11.72 13.93 -31.24
CA VAL A 560 -10.52 14.81 -31.15
C VAL A 560 -9.95 14.92 -32.58
N ASP A 561 -10.83 15.29 -33.51
CA ASP A 561 -10.76 14.75 -34.87
C ASP A 561 -9.67 15.33 -35.78
N LYS A 562 -9.04 16.44 -35.37
CA LYS A 562 -7.96 17.13 -36.10
C LYS A 562 -6.58 16.47 -35.93
N TYR A 563 -6.35 15.73 -34.84
CA TYR A 563 -5.02 15.22 -34.45
C TYR A 563 -4.96 13.68 -34.34
N LYS A 564 -5.73 12.98 -35.17
CA LYS A 564 -6.01 11.53 -35.10
C LYS A 564 -4.80 10.57 -35.25
N SER A 565 -3.62 11.03 -35.62
CA SER A 565 -2.45 10.20 -35.91
C SER A 565 -1.40 10.12 -34.80
N SER A 566 -1.53 10.92 -33.73
CA SER A 566 -0.54 10.99 -32.65
C SER A 566 -1.19 11.12 -31.28
N GLU A 567 -1.00 10.11 -30.43
CA GLU A 567 -1.49 10.07 -29.05
C GLU A 567 -0.96 11.26 -28.23
N LEU A 568 0.29 11.67 -28.50
CA LEU A 568 0.93 12.84 -27.90
C LEU A 568 0.15 14.15 -28.16
N GLN A 569 -0.27 14.39 -29.40
CA GLN A 569 -0.97 15.63 -29.77
C GLN A 569 -2.35 15.74 -29.12
N LYS A 570 -3.01 14.60 -28.88
CA LYS A 570 -4.31 14.52 -28.21
C LYS A 570 -4.23 15.01 -26.77
N ASP A 571 -3.24 14.56 -26.00
CA ASP A 571 -3.07 14.97 -24.62
C ASP A 571 -2.67 16.47 -24.51
N CYS A 572 -1.85 16.96 -25.45
CA CYS A 572 -1.50 18.39 -25.53
C CYS A 572 -2.73 19.29 -25.80
N CYS A 573 -3.66 18.86 -26.65
CA CYS A 573 -4.94 19.57 -26.84
C CYS A 573 -5.75 19.64 -25.53
N VAL A 574 -5.84 18.53 -24.79
CA VAL A 574 -6.56 18.47 -23.50
C VAL A 574 -5.90 19.37 -22.45
N ASP A 575 -4.57 19.46 -22.41
CA ASP A 575 -3.85 20.38 -21.52
C ASP A 575 -4.04 21.85 -21.90
N GLY A 576 -4.24 22.16 -23.19
CA GLY A 576 -4.62 23.50 -23.66
C GLY A 576 -5.94 23.98 -23.06
N MET A 577 -6.94 23.09 -22.96
CA MET A 577 -8.29 23.37 -22.45
C MET A 577 -8.35 23.57 -20.92
N ARG A 578 -7.31 23.13 -20.18
CA ARG A 578 -7.20 23.34 -18.73
C ARG A 578 -6.94 24.81 -18.41
N GLU A 579 -7.45 25.24 -17.26
CA GLU A 579 -7.27 26.60 -16.74
C GLU A 579 -6.10 26.63 -15.75
N THR A 580 -5.34 27.71 -15.73
CA THR A 580 -4.17 27.90 -14.85
C THR A 580 -4.16 29.31 -14.29
N SER A 581 -3.85 29.46 -13.01
CA SER A 581 -3.62 30.77 -12.38
C SER A 581 -2.10 30.98 -12.17
N PRO A 582 -1.53 32.14 -12.54
CA PRO A 582 -2.17 33.28 -13.20
C PRO A 582 -2.54 32.99 -14.67
N SER A 583 -3.47 33.79 -15.20
CA SER A 583 -4.08 33.61 -16.53
C SER A 583 -3.16 34.06 -17.67
N TYR A 584 -2.12 33.28 -17.96
CA TYR A 584 -1.30 33.44 -19.16
C TYR A 584 -2.08 33.12 -20.44
N SER A 585 -1.80 33.85 -21.54
CA SER A 585 -2.40 33.55 -22.85
C SER A 585 -1.96 32.18 -23.37
N CYS A 586 -2.72 31.62 -24.31
CA CYS A 586 -2.42 30.33 -24.94
C CYS A 586 -1.01 30.31 -25.56
N GLU A 587 -0.61 31.40 -26.20
CA GLU A 587 0.72 31.62 -26.77
C GLU A 587 1.79 31.50 -25.69
N ARG A 588 1.63 32.25 -24.59
CA ARG A 588 2.60 32.26 -23.49
C ARG A 588 2.67 30.93 -22.73
N ARG A 589 1.56 30.19 -22.66
CA ARG A 589 1.52 28.82 -22.10
C ARG A 589 2.23 27.82 -23.00
N SER A 590 2.17 27.99 -24.33
CA SER A 590 2.77 27.06 -25.29
C SER A 590 4.30 27.05 -25.30
N GLU A 591 4.94 28.14 -24.84
CA GLU A 591 6.41 28.24 -24.73
C GLU A 591 7.03 27.20 -23.75
N TYR A 592 6.25 26.65 -22.82
CA TYR A 592 6.72 25.69 -21.82
C TYR A 592 6.63 24.22 -22.26
N ILE A 593 6.13 23.96 -23.46
CA ILE A 593 5.90 22.60 -24.00
C ILE A 593 7.21 22.06 -24.59
N VAL A 594 7.70 20.95 -24.03
CA VAL A 594 8.95 20.31 -24.46
C VAL A 594 8.74 19.14 -25.44
N ASP A 595 7.50 18.71 -25.62
CA ASP A 595 7.11 17.51 -26.39
C ASP A 595 7.01 17.76 -27.91
N GLY A 596 7.61 18.87 -28.38
CA GLY A 596 7.83 19.18 -29.79
C GLY A 596 6.72 20.00 -30.47
N PRO A 597 6.99 20.51 -31.69
CA PRO A 597 6.13 21.49 -32.37
C PRO A 597 4.72 20.97 -32.68
N ALA A 598 4.58 19.68 -32.93
CA ALA A 598 3.27 19.05 -33.19
C ALA A 598 2.35 19.07 -31.95
N CYS A 599 2.92 19.01 -30.75
CA CYS A 599 2.20 19.14 -29.48
C CYS A 599 1.82 20.62 -29.20
N VAL A 600 2.76 21.55 -29.44
CA VAL A 600 2.56 23.01 -29.35
C VAL A 600 1.37 23.47 -30.21
N GLU A 601 1.29 22.99 -31.45
CA GLU A 601 0.19 23.33 -32.37
C GLU A 601 -1.17 22.87 -31.83
N ALA A 602 -1.29 21.61 -31.41
CA ALA A 602 -2.53 21.05 -30.87
C ALA A 602 -2.97 21.71 -29.55
N PHE A 603 -2.03 22.09 -28.69
CA PHE A 603 -2.31 22.85 -27.46
C PHE A 603 -2.90 24.24 -27.75
N LEU A 604 -2.29 24.98 -28.70
CA LEU A 604 -2.72 26.34 -29.05
C LEU A 604 -4.12 26.39 -29.64
N ASP A 605 -4.43 25.42 -30.50
CA ASP A 605 -5.72 25.25 -31.17
C ASP A 605 -6.85 25.10 -30.12
N CYS A 606 -6.74 24.10 -29.25
CA CYS A 606 -7.75 23.77 -28.24
C CYS A 606 -7.82 24.78 -27.07
N CYS A 607 -6.73 25.48 -26.76
CA CYS A 607 -6.72 26.53 -25.73
C CYS A 607 -7.54 27.75 -26.15
N ARG A 608 -7.37 28.23 -27.40
CA ARG A 608 -8.04 29.44 -27.89
C ARG A 608 -9.56 29.28 -27.94
N GLU A 609 -10.04 28.13 -28.39
CA GLU A 609 -11.48 27.85 -28.53
C GLU A 609 -12.20 27.83 -27.17
N MET A 610 -11.53 27.41 -26.10
CA MET A 610 -12.06 27.48 -24.74
C MET A 610 -12.10 28.90 -24.17
N THR A 611 -11.12 29.77 -24.47
CA THR A 611 -11.17 31.17 -24.01
C THR A 611 -12.36 31.94 -24.58
N THR A 612 -12.81 31.63 -25.80
CA THR A 612 -14.04 32.20 -26.38
C THR A 612 -15.33 31.77 -25.69
N GLN A 613 -15.37 30.62 -24.99
CA GLN A 613 -16.59 30.09 -24.36
C GLN A 613 -16.81 30.54 -22.91
N ARG A 614 -15.80 31.17 -22.27
CA ARG A 614 -15.86 31.56 -20.84
C ARG A 614 -16.23 33.03 -20.60
N ALA A 615 -16.47 33.82 -21.65
CA ALA A 615 -16.81 35.24 -21.54
C ALA A 615 -18.26 35.52 -21.08
N ASP A 616 -19.17 34.55 -21.21
CA ASP A 616 -20.62 34.79 -21.17
C ASP A 616 -21.30 34.62 -19.78
N HIS A 617 -20.56 34.29 -18.71
CA HIS A 617 -21.15 34.04 -17.38
C HIS A 617 -20.27 34.53 -16.20
N LEU A 618 -20.66 35.65 -15.56
CA LEU A 618 -20.13 36.04 -14.24
C LEU A 618 -21.07 36.99 -13.48
N GLY A 619 -21.22 36.76 -12.17
CA GLY A 619 -22.10 37.48 -11.23
C GLY A 619 -23.01 36.51 -10.44
N ASP A 620 -23.25 36.66 -9.14
CA ASP A 620 -22.78 37.66 -8.15
C ASP A 620 -22.97 37.10 -6.70
N SER A 621 -22.64 37.88 -5.65
CA SER A 621 -23.06 37.83 -4.22
C SER A 621 -21.97 37.66 -3.14
N LEU A 622 -22.20 38.27 -1.95
CA LEU A 622 -21.28 38.36 -0.80
C LEU A 622 -22.03 38.81 0.50
N LYS A 623 -21.43 38.63 1.70
CA LYS A 623 -21.77 39.20 3.05
C LYS A 623 -23.00 38.58 3.79
N LEU A 624 -23.17 38.62 5.15
CA LEU A 624 -22.42 39.19 6.32
C LEU A 624 -22.81 38.47 7.67
N ALA A 625 -22.22 38.84 8.84
CA ALA A 625 -22.46 38.23 10.18
C ALA A 625 -22.24 39.19 11.40
N ARG A 626 -22.73 38.86 12.64
CA ARG A 626 -22.47 39.46 14.01
C ARG A 626 -23.44 38.87 15.10
N ARG A 627 -23.34 38.96 16.45
CA ARG A 627 -22.35 39.43 17.50
C ARG A 627 -22.69 38.80 18.90
N GLU A 628 -22.24 39.38 20.04
CA GLU A 628 -22.25 38.88 21.45
C GLU A 628 -22.58 39.99 22.50
N GLU A 629 -22.91 39.65 23.77
CA GLU A 629 -22.41 40.28 25.04
C GLU A 629 -22.83 39.50 26.33
N ASP A 630 -22.17 39.79 27.47
CA ASP A 630 -22.18 39.05 28.78
C ASP A 630 -23.43 39.34 29.68
N ASP A 631 -23.70 38.77 30.86
CA ASP A 631 -22.92 38.39 32.09
C ASP A 631 -23.76 37.36 32.93
N ASP A 632 -23.41 36.70 34.07
CA ASP A 632 -22.22 36.58 34.97
C ASP A 632 -22.38 35.27 35.85
N SER A 633 -21.40 34.97 36.70
CA SER A 633 -21.40 34.12 37.93
C SER A 633 -21.49 32.60 37.78
N TYR A 634 -20.42 31.89 38.19
CA TYR A 634 -20.44 30.47 38.61
C TYR A 634 -19.16 30.04 39.38
N VAL A 635 -19.01 28.73 39.64
CA VAL A 635 -18.09 28.09 40.60
C VAL A 635 -16.77 27.58 39.96
N ASP A 636 -15.73 27.33 40.78
CA ASP A 636 -14.34 27.03 40.39
C ASP A 636 -14.10 25.59 39.82
N SER A 637 -12.87 25.33 39.37
CA SER A 637 -12.58 24.76 38.05
C SER A 637 -11.58 23.58 38.04
N ILE A 638 -11.46 22.87 39.17
CA ILE A 638 -10.29 22.01 39.45
C ILE A 638 -10.40 20.58 38.87
N ASP A 639 -11.59 19.98 38.80
CA ASP A 639 -11.78 18.53 38.53
C ASP A 639 -12.29 18.15 37.12
N ILE A 640 -11.85 18.84 36.06
CA ILE A 640 -12.21 18.51 34.65
C ILE A 640 -11.15 17.60 33.99
N PHE A 641 -11.56 16.42 33.53
CA PHE A 641 -10.69 15.46 32.84
C PHE A 641 -10.45 15.83 31.36
N THR A 642 -9.18 15.82 30.93
CA THR A 642 -8.77 16.29 29.60
C THR A 642 -8.25 15.16 28.71
N ARG A 643 -8.85 15.03 27.53
CA ARG A 643 -8.58 14.02 26.48
C ARG A 643 -7.29 14.32 25.70
N ARG A 644 -6.49 13.28 25.41
CA ARG A 644 -5.11 13.39 24.88
C ARG A 644 -4.72 12.34 23.81
N SER A 645 -5.37 11.18 23.75
CA SER A 645 -4.94 10.01 22.95
C SER A 645 -5.85 9.70 21.75
N PHE A 646 -5.31 9.86 20.53
CA PHE A 646 -6.06 9.78 19.26
C PHE A 646 -5.37 8.88 18.20
N PRO A 647 -5.35 7.54 18.35
CA PRO A 647 -4.78 6.62 17.35
C PRO A 647 -5.73 6.37 16.16
N GLU A 648 -5.22 5.84 15.04
CA GLU A 648 -6.03 5.35 13.90
C GLU A 648 -6.40 3.86 14.03
N SER A 649 -5.52 3.07 14.63
CA SER A 649 -5.65 1.63 14.84
C SER A 649 -4.96 1.23 16.15
N TRP A 650 -5.49 0.23 16.85
CA TRP A 650 -4.97 -0.29 18.13
C TRP A 650 -5.42 -1.74 18.38
N LEU A 651 -5.12 -2.27 19.57
CA LEU A 651 -5.46 -3.62 20.03
C LEU A 651 -4.85 -4.78 19.19
N TRP A 652 -3.85 -4.51 18.33
CA TRP A 652 -3.15 -5.52 17.52
C TRP A 652 -2.46 -6.58 18.40
N THR A 653 -3.21 -7.63 18.75
CA THR A 653 -2.85 -8.60 19.80
C THR A 653 -3.58 -9.91 19.61
N ASP A 654 -2.90 -11.02 19.88
CA ASP A 654 -3.48 -12.35 19.87
C ASP A 654 -4.17 -12.71 21.21
N VAL A 655 -5.01 -13.75 21.19
CA VAL A 655 -5.69 -14.36 22.33
C VAL A 655 -5.82 -15.86 22.09
N ASP A 656 -5.22 -16.70 22.94
CA ASP A 656 -5.44 -18.14 22.89
C ASP A 656 -6.69 -18.55 23.67
N LEU A 657 -7.57 -19.31 23.03
CA LEU A 657 -8.78 -19.86 23.66
C LEU A 657 -8.46 -21.16 24.43
N PRO A 658 -9.06 -21.39 25.61
CA PRO A 658 -8.82 -22.59 26.41
C PRO A 658 -8.99 -23.91 25.65
N ALA A 659 -8.17 -24.91 26.01
CA ALA A 659 -8.39 -26.28 25.57
C ALA A 659 -9.63 -26.89 26.27
N CYS A 660 -10.23 -27.92 25.67
CA CYS A 660 -11.43 -28.55 26.24
C CYS A 660 -11.15 -29.25 27.59
N PRO A 661 -12.06 -29.12 28.57
CA PRO A 661 -11.89 -29.73 29.89
C PRO A 661 -11.93 -31.26 29.82
N ALA A 662 -11.00 -31.91 30.52
CA ALA A 662 -10.89 -33.37 30.52
C ALA A 662 -12.18 -34.04 31.04
N GLY A 663 -12.76 -34.94 30.23
CA GLY A 663 -13.99 -35.66 30.55
C GLY A 663 -15.30 -34.92 30.29
N GLY A 664 -15.26 -33.66 29.82
CA GLY A 664 -16.45 -32.87 29.48
C GLY A 664 -16.79 -32.86 27.99
N PRO A 665 -18.04 -32.58 27.59
CA PRO A 665 -18.40 -32.36 26.18
C PRO A 665 -17.74 -31.09 25.66
N CYS A 666 -16.92 -31.23 24.62
CA CYS A 666 -16.10 -30.17 24.05
C CYS A 666 -16.97 -29.15 23.27
N LYS A 667 -17.37 -28.06 23.95
CA LYS A 667 -18.15 -26.93 23.43
C LYS A 667 -17.25 -25.71 23.18
N LEU A 668 -17.79 -24.69 22.50
CA LEU A 668 -17.13 -23.38 22.32
C LEU A 668 -16.67 -22.80 23.66
N THR A 669 -15.48 -22.22 23.66
CA THR A 669 -14.84 -21.58 24.81
C THR A 669 -14.80 -20.07 24.62
N SER A 670 -14.86 -19.31 25.72
CA SER A 670 -14.74 -17.85 25.69
C SER A 670 -13.68 -17.32 26.64
N VAL A 671 -12.98 -16.27 26.22
CA VAL A 671 -12.03 -15.50 27.03
C VAL A 671 -12.54 -14.08 27.17
N GLU A 672 -12.45 -13.52 28.37
CA GLU A 672 -12.75 -12.12 28.66
C GLU A 672 -11.47 -11.29 28.57
N LYS A 673 -11.50 -10.22 27.77
CA LYS A 673 -10.39 -9.29 27.56
C LYS A 673 -10.84 -7.88 27.88
N SER A 674 -10.43 -7.39 29.05
CA SER A 674 -10.63 -5.99 29.45
C SER A 674 -9.69 -5.09 28.65
N VAL A 675 -10.25 -4.11 27.94
CA VAL A 675 -9.50 -3.15 27.12
C VAL A 675 -9.92 -1.72 27.46
N VAL A 676 -8.99 -0.76 27.48
CA VAL A 676 -9.31 0.66 27.71
C VAL A 676 -9.53 1.35 26.37
N LEU A 677 -10.69 1.99 26.20
CA LEU A 677 -11.03 2.75 25.00
C LEU A 677 -10.21 4.04 24.90
N PRO A 678 -9.61 4.39 23.74
CA PRO A 678 -8.93 5.68 23.53
C PRO A 678 -9.83 6.90 23.73
N ASP A 679 -9.24 8.11 23.69
CA ASP A 679 -9.96 9.37 23.87
C ASP A 679 -10.71 9.85 22.61
N SER A 680 -10.54 9.15 21.49
CA SER A 680 -11.24 9.40 20.22
C SER A 680 -12.75 9.21 20.38
N ILE A 681 -13.51 10.25 20.06
CA ILE A 681 -14.97 10.18 19.87
C ILE A 681 -15.22 9.74 18.42
N THR A 682 -15.47 8.44 18.25
CA THR A 682 -15.50 7.73 16.96
C THR A 682 -16.21 6.37 17.11
N THR A 683 -16.43 5.65 16.01
CA THR A 683 -16.79 4.23 16.05
C THR A 683 -15.55 3.38 15.82
N TRP A 684 -15.24 2.51 16.77
CA TRP A 684 -14.20 1.49 16.62
C TRP A 684 -14.79 0.22 16.00
N LEU A 685 -14.18 -0.25 14.92
CA LEU A 685 -14.50 -1.54 14.31
C LEU A 685 -13.55 -2.60 14.85
N PHE A 686 -14.03 -3.41 15.79
CA PHE A 686 -13.30 -4.57 16.30
C PHE A 686 -13.44 -5.72 15.29
N THR A 687 -12.32 -6.23 14.79
CA THR A 687 -12.27 -7.41 13.89
C THR A 687 -11.39 -8.47 14.53
N GLY A 688 -11.85 -9.73 14.48
CA GLY A 688 -11.09 -10.89 14.95
C GLY A 688 -10.97 -11.94 13.86
N ILE A 689 -9.82 -12.63 13.81
CA ILE A 689 -9.61 -13.81 12.96
C ILE A 689 -9.10 -14.95 13.83
N SER A 690 -9.81 -16.07 13.82
CA SER A 690 -9.48 -17.30 14.54
C SER A 690 -8.70 -18.25 13.63
N LEU A 691 -7.65 -18.89 14.16
CA LEU A 691 -6.94 -20.00 13.56
C LEU A 691 -7.03 -21.23 14.49
N SER A 692 -7.79 -22.23 14.07
CA SER A 692 -7.96 -23.52 14.76
C SER A 692 -7.22 -24.63 14.02
N ARG A 693 -6.56 -25.53 14.76
CA ARG A 693 -5.89 -26.72 14.17
C ARG A 693 -6.85 -27.72 13.54
N THR A 694 -8.11 -27.75 13.97
CA THR A 694 -9.15 -28.67 13.48
C THR A 694 -10.17 -28.02 12.55
N HIS A 695 -10.43 -26.72 12.73
CA HIS A 695 -11.44 -25.99 11.96
C HIS A 695 -10.88 -24.92 11.01
N GLY A 696 -9.56 -24.75 10.92
CA GLY A 696 -8.92 -23.82 9.99
C GLY A 696 -9.11 -22.35 10.37
N ILE A 697 -9.23 -21.48 9.36
CA ILE A 697 -9.41 -20.03 9.54
C ILE A 697 -10.90 -19.69 9.61
N CYS A 698 -11.26 -18.86 10.58
CA CYS A 698 -12.57 -18.21 10.67
C CYS A 698 -12.41 -16.69 10.83
N VAL A 699 -12.90 -15.92 9.86
CA VAL A 699 -13.00 -14.45 9.94
C VAL A 699 -14.31 -14.09 10.64
N GLY A 700 -14.23 -13.50 11.83
CA GLY A 700 -15.40 -13.10 12.60
C GLY A 700 -16.16 -11.93 11.98
N GLU A 701 -17.45 -11.84 12.26
CA GLU A 701 -18.21 -10.62 11.97
C GLU A 701 -17.67 -9.45 12.81
N PRO A 702 -17.63 -8.22 12.26
CA PRO A 702 -17.11 -7.07 12.98
C PRO A 702 -18.06 -6.63 14.10
N LEU A 703 -17.48 -6.23 15.22
CA LEU A 703 -18.20 -5.60 16.32
C LEU A 703 -17.95 -4.08 16.25
N GLU A 704 -19.01 -3.31 15.98
CA GLU A 704 -18.96 -1.84 16.05
C GLU A 704 -19.15 -1.37 17.50
N VAL A 705 -18.24 -0.52 17.97
CA VAL A 705 -18.27 0.08 19.31
C VAL A 705 -18.25 1.60 19.18
N ILE A 706 -19.40 2.24 19.40
CA ILE A 706 -19.54 3.70 19.32
C ILE A 706 -19.02 4.33 20.61
N VAL A 707 -18.04 5.23 20.50
CA VAL A 707 -17.49 6.00 21.62
C VAL A 707 -17.92 7.46 21.48
N ARG A 708 -18.72 7.94 22.44
CA ARG A 708 -19.25 9.33 22.43
C ARG A 708 -19.39 9.90 23.84
N LYS A 709 -19.59 11.21 23.90
CA LYS A 709 -20.11 11.95 25.06
C LYS A 709 -21.29 12.78 24.59
N GLU A 710 -22.25 13.04 25.49
CA GLU A 710 -23.43 13.86 25.18
C GLU A 710 -23.09 15.36 25.06
N PHE A 711 -22.01 15.77 25.74
CA PHE A 711 -21.35 17.05 25.58
C PHE A 711 -19.83 16.84 25.41
N PHE A 712 -19.22 17.49 24.43
CA PHE A 712 -17.77 17.50 24.24
C PHE A 712 -17.26 18.71 23.44
N VAL A 713 -15.94 18.93 23.54
CA VAL A 713 -15.21 19.95 22.79
C VAL A 713 -14.34 19.29 21.71
N ASP A 714 -14.30 19.87 20.51
CA ASP A 714 -13.20 19.69 19.57
C ASP A 714 -12.40 21.00 19.41
N LEU A 715 -11.12 20.87 19.04
CA LEU A 715 -10.19 21.98 18.89
C LEU A 715 -9.56 21.97 17.50
N LYS A 716 -9.83 22.99 16.69
CA LYS A 716 -9.29 23.15 15.34
C LYS A 716 -7.96 23.90 15.37
N LEU A 717 -6.86 23.18 15.13
CA LEU A 717 -5.52 23.74 15.03
C LEU A 717 -5.00 23.68 13.58
N PRO A 718 -4.19 24.67 13.13
CA PRO A 718 -3.39 24.53 11.92
C PRO A 718 -2.24 23.53 12.13
N TYR A 719 -1.58 23.13 11.04
CA TYR A 719 -0.41 22.23 11.08
C TYR A 719 0.79 22.83 11.83
N SER A 720 1.01 24.14 11.67
CA SER A 720 2.07 24.91 12.33
C SER A 720 1.67 26.37 12.47
N ALA A 721 2.46 27.12 13.24
CA ALA A 721 2.20 28.50 13.67
C ALA A 721 3.50 29.32 13.72
N VAL A 722 3.48 30.60 13.33
CA VAL A 722 4.68 31.45 13.43
C VAL A 722 4.72 32.18 14.79
N ARG A 723 5.90 32.23 15.41
CA ARG A 723 6.14 32.94 16.69
C ARG A 723 5.81 34.44 16.53
N GLY A 724 4.92 34.94 17.38
CA GLY A 724 4.41 36.32 17.34
C GLY A 724 3.23 36.55 16.39
N GLU A 725 2.75 35.52 15.68
CA GLU A 725 1.58 35.61 14.79
C GLU A 725 0.26 35.48 15.56
N PRO A 726 -0.74 36.36 15.34
CA PRO A 726 -2.08 36.21 15.91
C PRO A 726 -2.89 35.18 15.12
N LEU A 727 -3.27 34.08 15.77
CA LEU A 727 -4.00 32.96 15.16
C LEU A 727 -5.42 32.86 15.71
N GLU A 728 -6.42 32.86 14.83
CA GLU A 728 -7.80 32.51 15.18
C GLU A 728 -7.95 30.97 15.27
N ILE A 729 -8.05 30.46 16.48
CA ILE A 729 -8.31 29.04 16.76
C ILE A 729 -9.80 28.88 17.06
N LYS A 730 -10.40 27.78 16.57
CA LYS A 730 -11.82 27.48 16.78
C LYS A 730 -11.98 26.26 17.69
N ALA A 731 -12.55 26.49 18.86
CA ALA A 731 -13.13 25.40 19.64
C ALA A 731 -14.57 25.17 19.17
N ILE A 732 -14.95 23.92 19.00
CA ILE A 732 -16.28 23.52 18.56
C ILE A 732 -16.95 22.77 19.71
N LEU A 733 -18.02 23.35 20.23
CA LEU A 733 -18.82 22.82 21.33
C LEU A 733 -20.01 22.06 20.76
N HIS A 734 -20.10 20.77 21.06
CA HIS A 734 -21.17 19.91 20.61
C HIS A 734 -22.16 19.63 21.75
N ASN A 735 -23.43 19.98 21.56
CA ASN A 735 -24.51 19.63 22.48
C ASN A 735 -25.43 18.59 21.84
N TYR A 736 -25.34 17.35 22.29
CA TYR A 736 -26.26 16.27 21.91
C TYR A 736 -27.24 15.90 23.04
N THR A 737 -27.45 16.81 24.00
CA THR A 737 -28.58 16.75 24.94
C THR A 737 -29.87 17.33 24.30
N PRO A 738 -31.07 16.98 24.80
CA PRO A 738 -32.33 17.49 24.24
C PRO A 738 -32.66 18.93 24.67
N ASP A 739 -31.87 19.53 25.56
CA ASP A 739 -32.08 20.84 26.15
C ASP A 739 -31.01 21.85 25.69
N THR A 740 -31.30 23.15 25.80
CA THR A 740 -30.26 24.20 25.64
C THR A 740 -29.32 24.17 26.83
N ILE A 741 -28.02 24.10 26.59
CA ILE A 741 -27.00 24.13 27.66
C ILE A 741 -26.24 25.46 27.65
N THR A 742 -26.05 26.06 28.83
CA THR A 742 -25.10 27.14 29.03
C THR A 742 -23.73 26.53 29.34
N VAL A 743 -22.77 26.74 28.46
CA VAL A 743 -21.43 26.16 28.54
C VAL A 743 -20.45 27.25 28.97
N CYS A 744 -19.83 27.07 30.13
CA CYS A 744 -18.67 27.83 30.52
C CYS A 744 -17.45 27.30 29.77
N PHE A 745 -17.03 28.00 28.72
CA PHE A 745 -15.80 27.74 27.99
C PHE A 745 -14.61 28.34 28.76
N SER A 746 -13.52 27.59 28.88
CA SER A 746 -12.27 28.08 29.48
C SER A 746 -11.04 27.58 28.71
N SER A 747 -10.11 28.48 28.41
CA SER A 747 -8.79 28.14 27.84
C SER A 747 -7.70 28.43 28.85
N ILE A 748 -6.82 27.45 29.08
CA ILE A 748 -5.67 27.57 29.99
C ILE A 748 -4.43 27.78 29.13
N PHE A 749 -3.93 29.01 29.11
CA PHE A 749 -2.66 29.33 28.47
C PHE A 749 -1.52 29.06 29.45
N GLU A 750 -0.78 27.97 29.22
CA GLU A 750 0.49 27.73 29.91
C GLU A 750 1.56 28.77 29.49
N ASN A 751 2.70 28.75 30.19
CA ASN A 751 3.88 29.57 29.90
C ASN A 751 4.42 29.31 28.48
N GLY A 752 3.89 30.04 27.50
CA GLY A 752 4.24 29.86 26.09
C GLY A 752 3.49 30.77 25.10
N TYR A 753 2.40 31.42 25.54
CA TYR A 753 1.56 32.28 24.71
C TYR A 753 1.41 33.69 25.29
N SER A 754 1.02 34.63 24.44
CA SER A 754 0.35 35.87 24.83
C SER A 754 -1.10 35.81 24.34
N SER A 755 -2.01 36.41 25.11
CA SER A 755 -3.42 36.58 24.75
C SER A 755 -3.82 38.04 24.95
N PHE A 756 -4.78 38.51 24.17
CA PHE A 756 -5.34 39.86 24.28
C PHE A 756 -6.02 40.13 25.64
N LYS A 757 -6.41 39.06 26.38
CA LYS A 757 -6.78 39.14 27.80
C LYS A 757 -5.72 38.37 28.63
N HIS A 758 -5.09 39.02 29.61
CA HIS A 758 -4.15 38.37 30.52
C HIS A 758 -4.89 37.55 31.58
N GLY A 759 -4.82 36.21 31.52
CA GLY A 759 -5.39 35.30 32.51
C GLY A 759 -5.94 34.02 31.89
N ARG A 760 -6.80 33.31 32.63
CA ARG A 760 -7.72 32.32 32.05
C ARG A 760 -8.69 33.07 31.13
N TYR A 761 -8.78 32.70 29.86
CA TYR A 761 -9.85 33.21 29.00
C TYR A 761 -11.07 32.33 29.23
N GLN A 762 -12.16 32.94 29.73
CA GLN A 762 -13.41 32.29 30.08
C GLN A 762 -14.56 33.01 29.37
N GLN A 763 -15.53 32.27 28.85
CA GLN A 763 -16.71 32.79 28.15
C GLN A 763 -17.89 31.83 28.36
N ASP A 764 -19.03 32.32 28.85
CA ASP A 764 -20.27 31.54 28.91
C ASP A 764 -20.99 31.64 27.55
N VAL A 765 -21.34 30.50 26.95
CA VAL A 765 -22.02 30.43 25.65
C VAL A 765 -23.19 29.46 25.68
N ASN A 766 -24.32 29.87 25.11
CA ASN A 766 -25.52 29.03 25.03
C ASN A 766 -25.49 28.17 23.77
N VAL A 767 -25.43 26.84 23.92
CA VAL A 767 -25.48 25.87 22.84
C VAL A 767 -26.87 25.23 22.81
N GLY A 768 -27.59 25.43 21.71
CA GLY A 768 -28.95 24.92 21.52
C GLY A 768 -29.03 23.38 21.54
N PRO A 769 -30.23 22.81 21.70
CA PRO A 769 -30.44 21.36 21.77
C PRO A 769 -30.10 20.71 20.42
N GLN A 770 -29.31 19.64 20.45
CA GLN A 770 -28.80 18.95 19.24
C GLN A 770 -28.00 19.84 18.28
N THR A 771 -27.46 20.99 18.72
CA THR A 771 -26.67 21.89 17.87
C THR A 771 -25.18 21.92 18.21
N THR A 772 -24.40 22.64 17.40
CA THR A 772 -22.95 22.74 17.52
C THR A 772 -22.51 24.19 17.32
N LEU A 773 -21.82 24.76 18.31
CA LEU A 773 -21.38 26.15 18.32
C LEU A 773 -19.86 26.25 18.15
N SER A 774 -19.40 27.16 17.28
CA SER A 774 -17.97 27.47 17.12
C SER A 774 -17.61 28.70 17.95
N VAL A 775 -16.72 28.54 18.93
CA VAL A 775 -16.12 29.62 19.73
C VAL A 775 -14.73 29.94 19.16
N PRO A 776 -14.56 31.06 18.44
CA PRO A 776 -13.24 31.52 17.98
C PRO A 776 -12.50 32.24 19.11
N PHE A 777 -11.23 31.92 19.31
CA PHE A 777 -10.35 32.62 20.24
C PHE A 777 -8.97 32.85 19.62
N ILE A 778 -8.36 33.99 19.92
CA ILE A 778 -7.07 34.39 19.31
C ILE A 778 -5.93 34.07 20.28
N ILE A 779 -4.90 33.38 19.78
CA ILE A 779 -3.63 33.17 20.49
C ILE A 779 -2.47 33.84 19.76
N ILE A 780 -1.42 34.20 20.49
CA ILE A 780 -0.13 34.59 19.93
C ILE A 780 0.94 33.68 20.55
N PRO A 781 1.59 32.77 19.81
CA PRO A 781 2.60 31.89 20.38
C PRO A 781 3.94 32.62 20.56
N MET A 782 4.50 32.56 21.77
CA MET A 782 5.68 33.33 22.18
C MET A 782 6.94 32.48 22.38
N ARG A 783 6.79 31.14 22.47
CA ARG A 783 7.88 30.15 22.54
C ARG A 783 7.87 29.23 21.33
N GLU A 784 9.04 28.81 20.87
CA GLU A 784 9.20 27.83 19.77
C GLU A 784 9.05 26.37 20.24
N GLY A 785 8.82 25.44 19.29
CA GLY A 785 8.67 24.01 19.54
C GLY A 785 7.23 23.51 19.55
N GLU A 786 6.98 22.31 20.10
CA GLU A 786 5.60 21.84 20.35
C GLU A 786 5.07 22.44 21.65
N VAL A 787 4.08 23.32 21.55
CA VAL A 787 3.44 23.98 22.69
C VAL A 787 2.02 23.43 22.86
N GLN A 788 1.59 23.20 24.10
CA GLN A 788 0.31 22.54 24.40
C GLN A 788 -0.82 23.56 24.52
N ILE A 789 -1.95 23.27 23.87
CA ILE A 789 -3.19 24.05 23.99
C ILE A 789 -4.21 23.19 24.72
N GLU A 790 -4.58 23.58 25.93
CA GLU A 790 -5.62 22.95 26.74
C GLU A 790 -6.88 23.84 26.76
N VAL A 791 -8.00 23.24 26.39
CA VAL A 791 -9.33 23.84 26.40
C VAL A 791 -10.24 22.97 27.25
N LYS A 792 -10.98 23.58 28.19
CA LYS A 792 -11.91 22.91 29.09
C LYS A 792 -13.27 23.61 29.03
N ALA A 793 -14.34 22.84 28.97
CA ALA A 793 -15.68 23.36 29.03
C ALA A 793 -16.52 22.59 30.05
N ALA A 794 -17.35 23.30 30.81
CA ALA A 794 -18.28 22.75 31.78
C ALA A 794 -19.68 23.33 31.55
N VAL A 795 -20.71 22.51 31.76
CA VAL A 795 -22.11 22.93 31.63
C VAL A 795 -22.61 23.46 32.97
N LYS A 796 -23.22 24.65 32.96
CA LYS A 796 -23.80 25.29 34.14
C LYS A 796 -24.89 24.40 34.76
N ASP A 797 -24.92 24.31 36.09
CA ASP A 797 -25.86 23.49 36.88
C ASP A 797 -25.90 21.99 36.50
N SER A 798 -24.80 21.46 35.93
CA SER A 798 -24.73 20.08 35.43
C SER A 798 -23.38 19.41 35.70
N TRP A 799 -23.36 18.09 35.66
CA TRP A 799 -22.14 17.27 35.76
C TRP A 799 -21.39 17.15 34.43
N LEU A 800 -21.98 17.61 33.32
CA LEU A 800 -21.40 17.53 31.99
C LEU A 800 -20.19 18.47 31.85
N ASN A 801 -19.02 17.89 31.59
CA ASN A 801 -17.78 18.63 31.32
C ASN A 801 -16.91 17.85 30.33
N ASP A 802 -16.02 18.54 29.63
CA ASP A 802 -15.01 17.94 28.76
C ASP A 802 -13.78 18.84 28.63
N GLY A 803 -12.59 18.25 28.70
CA GLY A 803 -11.34 18.90 28.32
C GLY A 803 -10.74 18.25 27.08
N ILE A 804 -10.11 19.05 26.22
CA ILE A 804 -9.30 18.59 25.10
C ILE A 804 -7.94 19.29 25.09
N MET A 805 -6.88 18.49 24.92
CA MET A 805 -5.51 18.98 24.77
C MET A 805 -4.96 18.52 23.42
N LYS A 806 -4.40 19.47 22.66
CA LYS A 806 -3.65 19.18 21.42
C LYS A 806 -2.33 19.96 21.44
N ARG A 807 -1.34 19.50 20.65
CA ARG A 807 -0.04 20.17 20.53
C ARG A 807 0.01 20.97 19.22
N LEU A 808 0.42 22.22 19.32
CA LEU A 808 0.65 23.12 18.19
C LEU A 808 2.15 23.27 17.96
N ARG A 809 2.60 23.11 16.71
CA ARG A 809 4.01 23.30 16.33
C ARG A 809 4.29 24.76 16.02
N VAL A 810 5.04 25.43 16.88
CA VAL A 810 5.46 26.83 16.71
C VAL A 810 6.85 26.88 16.09
N VAL A 811 7.00 27.65 15.01
CA VAL A 811 8.25 27.95 14.32
C VAL A 811 8.58 29.45 14.44
N VAL A 812 9.85 29.83 14.31
CA VAL A 812 10.24 31.26 14.27
C VAL A 812 9.98 31.83 12.86
N ARG A 813 9.80 33.15 12.77
CA ARG A 813 9.57 33.86 11.50
C ARG A 813 10.87 34.00 10.69
N ASP A 814 11.29 32.94 10.00
CA ASP A 814 12.31 33.05 8.94
C ASP A 814 11.69 33.71 7.69
N THR A 815 11.59 35.03 7.69
CA THR A 815 11.48 35.79 6.43
C THR A 815 12.81 35.73 5.70
N ASP A 816 12.79 35.13 4.51
CA ASP A 816 13.88 34.99 3.53
C ASP A 816 15.11 34.13 3.92
N LYS A 817 14.92 32.79 3.90
CA LYS A 817 15.98 31.83 3.51
C LYS A 817 15.46 30.43 3.11
N SER A 818 14.49 30.34 2.19
CA SER A 818 13.94 29.06 1.71
C SER A 818 14.84 28.26 0.75
N SER A 819 16.06 27.91 1.17
CA SER A 819 16.81 26.78 0.57
C SER A 819 17.78 26.11 1.55
N PHE A 820 17.80 24.78 1.50
CA PHE A 820 18.45 23.83 2.41
C PHE A 820 19.81 24.24 3.01
N SER A 821 19.75 24.87 4.18
CA SER A 821 20.79 24.72 5.20
C SER A 821 20.17 24.90 6.59
N SER A 822 20.50 24.00 7.52
CA SER A 822 20.18 24.17 8.93
C SER A 822 21.18 25.13 9.58
N SER A 823 21.27 26.36 9.05
CA SER A 823 21.87 27.49 9.73
C SER A 823 20.73 28.37 10.22
N GLU A 824 20.35 28.17 11.48
CA GLU A 824 19.51 29.11 12.24
C GLU A 824 20.05 30.53 12.03
N SER A 825 19.18 31.54 11.91
CA SER A 825 19.48 32.94 11.53
C SER A 825 20.36 33.70 12.53
N SER A 826 21.57 33.19 12.70
CA SER A 826 22.57 33.53 13.68
C SER A 826 23.86 33.90 12.97
N THR A 827 24.48 35.00 13.39
CA THR A 827 25.75 35.44 12.83
C THR A 827 26.87 34.82 13.65
N GLU A 828 27.62 33.91 13.04
CA GLU A 828 28.78 33.29 13.67
C GLU A 828 30.00 34.24 13.65
N LEU A 829 30.42 34.71 14.82
CA LEU A 829 31.76 35.26 15.00
C LEU A 829 32.70 34.15 15.47
N ARG A 830 33.67 33.79 14.62
CA ARG A 830 34.73 32.83 14.92
C ARG A 830 36.09 33.50 15.02
N THR A 831 36.79 33.26 16.12
CA THR A 831 38.16 33.74 16.33
C THR A 831 39.06 32.56 16.67
N TYR A 832 40.17 32.43 15.92
CA TYR A 832 41.16 31.37 16.07
C TYR A 832 42.46 31.95 16.66
N PHE A 833 42.94 31.34 17.73
CA PHE A 833 44.16 31.74 18.42
C PHE A 833 45.22 30.64 18.28
N LEU A 834 46.46 31.03 17.94
CA LEU A 834 47.58 30.13 17.63
C LEU A 834 48.70 30.29 18.65
N LEU A 835 48.64 29.50 19.72
CA LEU A 835 49.61 29.57 20.81
C LEU A 835 50.94 28.93 20.39
N LYS A 836 52.01 29.75 20.37
CA LYS A 836 53.38 29.29 20.08
C LYS A 836 54.03 28.74 21.35
N SER A 837 55.19 28.09 21.20
CA SER A 837 55.92 27.45 22.30
C SER A 837 56.37 28.47 23.37
N GLY A 838 55.67 28.49 24.51
CA GLY A 838 55.95 29.36 25.66
C GLY A 838 54.86 29.29 26.72
N ILE A 839 54.88 30.26 27.65
CA ILE A 839 53.73 30.65 28.48
C ILE A 839 53.17 31.92 27.83
N GLN A 840 51.85 31.98 27.59
CA GLN A 840 51.21 33.07 26.88
C GLN A 840 49.82 33.33 27.46
N GLU A 841 49.55 34.58 27.84
CA GLU A 841 48.24 35.03 28.29
C GLU A 841 47.53 35.71 27.12
N GLU A 842 46.27 35.35 26.85
CA GLU A 842 45.46 35.98 25.80
C GLU A 842 44.05 36.27 26.31
N ILE A 843 43.47 37.36 25.81
CA ILE A 843 42.17 37.89 26.22
C ILE A 843 41.14 37.60 25.13
N LEU A 844 40.11 36.82 25.49
CA LEU A 844 39.04 36.41 24.58
C LEU A 844 37.85 37.38 24.67
N ASN A 845 37.46 38.01 23.56
CA ASN A 845 36.32 38.94 23.48
C ASN A 845 35.42 38.54 22.30
N SER A 846 34.11 38.38 22.53
CA SER A 846 33.16 37.91 21.51
C SER A 846 32.85 38.93 20.40
N HIS A 847 33.16 40.22 20.60
CA HIS A 847 33.01 41.30 19.62
C HIS A 847 31.61 41.46 18.98
N ILE A 848 30.55 40.95 19.60
CA ILE A 848 29.16 40.97 19.08
C ILE A 848 28.67 42.42 18.84
N PRO A 849 28.29 42.81 17.61
CA PRO A 849 27.75 44.13 17.29
C PRO A 849 26.35 44.36 17.88
N ARG A 850 26.27 44.84 19.12
CA ARG A 850 25.01 45.10 19.86
C ARG A 850 23.98 45.97 19.11
N LYS A 851 24.42 46.79 18.15
CA LYS A 851 23.55 47.61 17.27
C LYS A 851 22.64 46.74 16.39
N ASP A 852 23.18 45.66 15.85
CA ASP A 852 22.56 44.88 14.78
C ASP A 852 21.90 43.59 15.32
N MET A 853 21.76 43.45 16.65
CA MET A 853 21.22 42.26 17.32
C MET A 853 19.71 42.33 17.55
N ILE A 854 19.00 41.22 17.39
CA ILE A 854 17.55 41.15 17.70
C ILE A 854 17.35 41.23 19.24
N PRO A 855 16.54 42.18 19.76
CA PRO A 855 16.28 42.30 21.19
C PRO A 855 15.64 41.03 21.79
N ASN A 856 16.06 40.63 22.99
CA ASN A 856 15.59 39.44 23.72
C ASN A 856 15.71 38.11 22.93
N SER A 857 16.65 38.02 21.98
CA SER A 857 17.03 36.77 21.33
C SER A 857 17.97 35.94 22.22
N THR A 858 18.06 34.64 21.94
CA THR A 858 18.97 33.70 22.62
C THR A 858 20.37 33.78 22.01
N GLU A 859 21.30 34.41 22.73
CA GLU A 859 22.73 34.38 22.39
C GLU A 859 23.46 33.21 23.09
N SER A 860 24.54 32.71 22.46
CA SER A 860 25.43 31.74 23.11
C SER A 860 26.87 31.85 22.62
N THR A 861 27.81 31.85 23.56
CA THR A 861 29.25 31.77 23.26
C THR A 861 29.78 30.41 23.70
N HIS A 862 30.43 29.72 22.78
CA HIS A 862 31.04 28.41 22.99
C HIS A 862 32.55 28.49 22.77
N ILE A 863 33.33 28.12 23.77
CA ILE A 863 34.80 28.03 23.70
C ILE A 863 35.18 26.57 23.51
N PHE A 864 36.02 26.29 22.53
CA PHE A 864 36.55 24.96 22.20
C PHE A 864 38.08 24.97 22.32
N ILE A 865 38.62 23.96 22.98
CA ILE A 865 40.05 23.83 23.31
C ILE A 865 40.59 22.52 22.73
N THR A 866 41.61 22.63 21.89
CA THR A 866 42.24 21.52 21.17
C THR A 866 43.72 21.81 20.92
N GLU A 867 44.57 20.79 20.89
CA GLU A 867 46.00 20.90 20.59
C GLU A 867 46.22 21.38 19.14
N ASP A 868 46.06 20.47 18.19
CA ASP A 868 46.04 20.80 16.77
C ASP A 868 44.60 20.92 16.25
N VAL A 869 44.45 21.66 15.14
CA VAL A 869 43.21 21.87 14.40
C VAL A 869 42.60 20.53 13.95
N SER A 870 43.41 19.48 13.81
CA SER A 870 42.98 18.10 13.58
C SER A 870 42.13 17.48 14.70
N ALA A 871 42.34 17.83 15.97
CA ALA A 871 41.48 17.39 17.08
C ALA A 871 40.16 18.18 17.12
N LEU A 872 40.13 19.39 16.57
CA LEU A 872 38.87 20.10 16.29
C LEU A 872 38.10 19.36 15.17
N VAL A 873 38.78 18.68 14.24
CA VAL A 873 38.12 17.79 13.25
C VAL A 873 37.48 16.56 13.92
N GLU A 874 37.97 16.08 15.07
CA GLU A 874 37.25 15.04 15.82
C GLU A 874 35.98 15.58 16.52
N SER A 875 35.77 16.90 16.59
CA SER A 875 34.46 17.49 16.92
C SER A 875 33.58 17.65 15.68
N VAL A 876 34.16 18.14 14.57
CA VAL A 876 33.51 18.25 13.23
C VAL A 876 32.89 16.91 12.84
N VAL A 877 33.68 15.84 12.91
CA VAL A 877 33.37 14.46 12.49
C VAL A 877 33.13 13.57 13.72
N SER A 878 32.74 14.14 14.86
CA SER A 878 32.46 13.34 16.07
C SER A 878 31.32 12.35 15.83
N GLY A 879 31.29 11.25 16.59
CA GLY A 879 30.15 10.35 16.55
C GLY A 879 28.80 11.07 16.73
N LYS A 880 28.73 12.08 17.60
CA LYS A 880 27.50 12.89 17.81
C LYS A 880 27.13 13.72 16.59
N SER A 881 28.12 14.26 15.88
CA SER A 881 27.96 15.04 14.65
C SER A 881 27.49 14.14 13.50
N MET A 882 28.09 12.97 13.34
CA MET A 882 27.57 11.93 12.43
C MET A 882 26.16 11.46 12.83
N GLY A 883 25.85 11.47 14.12
CA GLY A 883 24.54 11.19 14.69
C GLY A 883 23.43 12.19 14.36
N THR A 884 23.73 13.37 13.80
CA THR A 884 22.72 14.31 13.25
C THR A 884 22.45 14.07 11.76
N LEU A 885 23.40 13.47 11.03
CA LEU A 885 23.24 13.08 9.63
C LEU A 885 22.34 11.82 9.47
N ILE A 886 22.00 11.13 10.57
CA ILE A 886 21.07 10.01 10.60
C ILE A 886 19.63 10.53 10.71
N TYR A 887 18.93 10.64 9.58
CA TYR A 887 17.52 11.02 9.50
C TYR A 887 16.74 10.25 8.40
N LYS A 888 15.40 10.25 8.49
CA LYS A 888 14.47 9.55 7.57
C LYS A 888 14.57 10.15 6.15
N PRO A 889 14.87 9.36 5.09
CA PRO A 889 14.82 9.85 3.71
C PRO A 889 13.39 10.14 3.26
N SER A 890 13.24 11.05 2.29
CA SER A 890 11.94 11.54 1.82
C SER A 890 11.98 12.08 0.39
N GLY A 891 10.80 12.18 -0.24
CA GLY A 891 10.64 12.72 -1.59
C GLY A 891 10.79 11.67 -2.72
N PRO A 892 10.68 12.10 -3.99
CA PRO A 892 10.86 11.25 -5.17
C PRO A 892 12.30 11.36 -5.72
N GLY A 893 12.91 10.26 -6.16
CA GLY A 893 14.19 10.25 -6.90
C GLY A 893 15.31 11.11 -6.28
N GLU A 894 15.64 12.24 -6.91
CA GLU A 894 16.75 13.13 -6.51
C GLU A 894 16.71 13.51 -4.99
N PRO A 895 15.65 14.13 -4.43
CA PRO A 895 15.45 14.29 -2.99
C PRO A 895 15.65 13.04 -2.13
N ASN A 896 15.16 11.88 -2.57
CA ASN A 896 15.33 10.65 -1.79
C ASN A 896 16.80 10.25 -1.72
N MET A 897 17.52 10.32 -2.84
CA MET A 897 18.95 10.06 -2.90
C MET A 897 19.78 11.10 -2.13
N ILE A 898 19.39 12.37 -2.12
CA ILE A 898 19.98 13.40 -1.23
C ILE A 898 19.92 12.88 0.21
N HIS A 899 18.72 12.60 0.71
CA HIS A 899 18.52 12.28 2.12
C HIS A 899 19.04 10.89 2.50
N MET A 900 18.97 9.90 1.60
CA MET A 900 19.48 8.54 1.83
C MET A 900 21.00 8.48 1.98
N THR A 901 21.76 9.34 1.28
CA THR A 901 23.24 9.22 1.31
C THR A 901 23.85 9.65 2.65
N HIS A 902 23.16 10.51 3.43
CA HIS A 902 23.61 10.98 4.73
C HIS A 902 23.76 9.83 5.77
N PRO A 903 22.72 9.03 6.08
CA PRO A 903 22.86 7.90 7.00
C PRO A 903 23.80 6.81 6.46
N VAL A 904 23.95 6.63 5.14
CA VAL A 904 24.92 5.68 4.56
C VAL A 904 26.35 6.06 4.96
N ILE A 905 26.76 7.30 4.70
CA ILE A 905 28.13 7.77 5.02
C ILE A 905 28.37 7.81 6.52
N ALA A 906 27.39 8.30 7.30
CA ALA A 906 27.48 8.31 8.75
C ALA A 906 27.65 6.90 9.35
N THR A 907 26.88 5.92 8.86
CA THR A 907 26.99 4.52 9.32
C THR A 907 28.35 3.91 8.96
N ILE A 908 28.85 4.14 7.74
CA ILE A 908 30.19 3.64 7.32
C ILE A 908 31.30 4.23 8.20
N TYR A 909 31.26 5.53 8.48
CA TYR A 909 32.25 6.16 9.37
C TYR A 909 32.16 5.62 10.80
N LEU A 910 30.95 5.56 11.38
CA LEU A 910 30.73 5.11 12.75
C LEU A 910 31.11 3.63 12.96
N ASP A 911 30.83 2.77 11.98
CA ASP A 911 31.26 1.36 11.97
C ASP A 911 32.78 1.22 11.87
N ARG A 912 33.43 1.93 10.92
CA ARG A 912 34.89 1.83 10.72
C ARG A 912 35.71 2.46 11.84
N THR A 913 35.18 3.47 12.53
CA THR A 913 35.84 4.16 13.66
C THR A 913 35.38 3.67 15.04
N ASN A 914 34.39 2.77 15.09
CA ASN A 914 33.79 2.23 16.31
C ASN A 914 33.24 3.29 17.29
N GLN A 915 32.69 4.41 16.79
CA GLN A 915 32.25 5.56 17.61
C GLN A 915 30.79 5.52 18.08
N TRP A 916 30.07 4.40 17.90
CA TRP A 916 28.64 4.27 18.24
C TRP A 916 28.29 4.56 19.71
N GLU A 917 29.23 4.37 20.65
CA GLU A 917 29.03 4.69 22.07
C GLU A 917 28.68 6.18 22.28
N ALA A 918 29.28 7.08 21.50
CA ALA A 918 29.00 8.52 21.58
C ALA A 918 27.59 8.91 21.07
N VAL A 919 26.93 8.00 20.33
CA VAL A 919 25.65 8.19 19.63
C VAL A 919 24.50 7.45 20.32
N GLY A 920 24.83 6.37 21.02
CA GLY A 920 23.88 5.38 21.55
C GLY A 920 23.64 4.26 20.52
N PHE A 921 23.98 3.02 20.90
CA PHE A 921 23.96 1.85 20.00
C PHE A 921 22.62 1.63 19.27
N GLN A 922 21.49 1.99 19.89
CA GLN A 922 20.15 1.89 19.29
C GLN A 922 19.99 2.72 18.00
N LYS A 923 20.76 3.81 17.83
CA LYS A 923 20.73 4.60 16.58
C LYS A 923 21.32 3.86 15.38
N ARG A 924 22.08 2.77 15.58
CA ARG A 924 22.58 1.95 14.46
C ARG A 924 21.44 1.23 13.75
N ASP A 925 20.52 0.65 14.50
CA ASP A 925 19.33 -0.02 13.93
C ASP A 925 18.38 1.00 13.27
N GLU A 926 18.27 2.21 13.84
CA GLU A 926 17.55 3.33 13.22
C GLU A 926 18.17 3.74 11.88
N ALA A 927 19.50 3.89 11.81
CA ALA A 927 20.20 4.23 10.56
C ALA A 927 20.02 3.14 9.49
N LEU A 928 20.21 1.86 9.84
CA LEU A 928 19.99 0.73 8.93
C LEU A 928 18.54 0.68 8.43
N LYS A 929 17.56 0.98 9.30
CA LYS A 929 16.14 1.11 8.93
C LYS A 929 15.93 2.25 7.93
N TYR A 930 16.52 3.43 8.15
CA TYR A 930 16.40 4.57 7.23
C TYR A 930 17.06 4.33 5.87
N ILE A 931 18.25 3.71 5.83
CA ILE A 931 18.91 3.32 4.57
C ILE A 931 18.03 2.32 3.79
N LYS A 932 17.44 1.34 4.49
CA LYS A 932 16.49 0.38 3.92
C LYS A 932 15.21 1.05 3.41
N THR A 933 14.70 2.08 4.10
CA THR A 933 13.57 2.89 3.62
C THR A 933 13.90 3.65 2.34
N GLY A 934 15.05 4.35 2.28
CA GLY A 934 15.47 5.11 1.10
C GLY A 934 15.68 4.22 -0.13
N TYR A 935 16.25 3.02 0.06
CA TYR A 935 16.39 2.03 -1.00
C TYR A 935 15.04 1.62 -1.61
N TYR A 936 14.04 1.28 -0.78
CA TYR A 936 12.71 0.92 -1.28
C TYR A 936 11.94 2.11 -1.88
N GLN A 937 12.18 3.34 -1.41
CA GLN A 937 11.62 4.55 -2.02
C GLN A 937 12.21 4.77 -3.42
N GLU A 938 13.52 4.60 -3.61
CA GLU A 938 14.19 4.82 -4.90
C GLU A 938 13.79 3.78 -5.96
N LEU A 939 13.54 2.53 -5.56
CA LEU A 939 13.07 1.49 -6.46
C LEU A 939 11.74 1.83 -7.17
N ALA A 940 10.92 2.73 -6.61
CA ALA A 940 9.71 3.23 -7.29
C ALA A 940 10.01 4.12 -8.52
N TYR A 941 11.26 4.60 -8.64
CA TYR A 941 11.74 5.49 -9.70
C TYR A 941 12.71 4.79 -10.68
N ARG A 942 12.99 3.50 -10.45
CA ARG A 942 13.73 2.62 -11.36
C ARG A 942 12.89 2.26 -12.59
N LYS A 943 13.50 2.30 -13.78
CA LYS A 943 12.89 1.86 -15.04
C LYS A 943 13.34 0.48 -15.49
N ARG A 944 12.62 -0.07 -16.48
CA ARG A 944 12.84 -1.41 -17.07
C ARG A 944 14.19 -1.58 -17.79
N ASP A 945 14.86 -0.48 -18.12
CA ASP A 945 16.19 -0.45 -18.75
C ASP A 945 17.34 -0.34 -17.72
N GLY A 946 17.03 -0.35 -16.42
CA GLY A 946 18.00 -0.18 -15.33
C GLY A 946 18.24 1.27 -14.91
N SER A 947 17.71 2.25 -15.63
CA SER A 947 17.92 3.68 -15.36
C SER A 947 17.01 4.25 -14.27
N PHE A 948 17.39 5.41 -13.74
CA PHE A 948 16.62 6.16 -12.73
C PHE A 948 16.21 7.55 -13.25
N ALA A 949 15.06 8.03 -12.79
CA ALA A 949 14.47 9.32 -13.19
C ALA A 949 13.79 9.99 -11.99
N LEU A 950 13.74 11.33 -11.95
CA LEU A 950 13.05 12.07 -10.87
C LEU A 950 11.57 11.68 -10.71
N TRP A 951 10.90 11.36 -11.82
CA TRP A 951 9.54 10.83 -11.85
C TRP A 951 9.41 9.76 -12.94
N VAL A 952 8.54 8.77 -12.71
CA VAL A 952 8.30 7.63 -13.63
C VAL A 952 8.06 8.06 -15.08
N ASN A 953 7.31 9.16 -15.28
CA ASN A 953 6.90 9.65 -16.60
C ASN A 953 7.91 10.60 -17.29
N ARG A 954 9.03 10.99 -16.64
CA ARG A 954 10.05 11.85 -17.26
C ARG A 954 11.20 11.01 -17.86
N PRO A 955 11.97 11.54 -18.84
CA PRO A 955 13.21 10.90 -19.30
C PRO A 955 14.19 10.67 -18.14
N SER A 956 14.99 9.60 -18.24
CA SER A 956 15.97 9.22 -17.21
C SER A 956 17.18 10.16 -17.21
N SER A 957 17.80 10.37 -16.05
CA SER A 957 19.11 11.05 -15.98
C SER A 957 20.23 10.04 -15.84
N SER A 958 21.25 10.16 -16.69
CA SER A 958 22.46 9.33 -16.58
C SER A 958 23.38 9.77 -15.45
N TRP A 959 23.37 11.04 -15.05
CA TRP A 959 24.02 11.48 -13.81
C TRP A 959 23.35 10.87 -12.58
N LEU A 960 22.01 10.93 -12.49
CA LEU A 960 21.26 10.32 -11.38
C LEU A 960 21.49 8.80 -11.32
N THR A 961 21.40 8.12 -12.46
CA THR A 961 21.64 6.65 -12.55
C THR A 961 23.04 6.26 -12.04
N ALA A 962 24.07 7.07 -12.33
CA ALA A 962 25.42 6.86 -11.80
C ALA A 962 25.52 7.17 -10.29
N TYR A 963 24.84 8.21 -9.80
CA TYR A 963 24.81 8.53 -8.37
C TYR A 963 24.12 7.43 -7.55
N VAL A 964 22.97 6.94 -8.03
CA VAL A 964 22.25 5.80 -7.43
C VAL A 964 23.15 4.56 -7.38
N ALA A 965 23.82 4.21 -8.48
CA ALA A 965 24.74 3.06 -8.52
C ALA A 965 25.91 3.19 -7.52
N LYS A 966 26.52 4.39 -7.40
CA LYS A 966 27.56 4.66 -6.37
C LYS A 966 27.02 4.44 -4.96
N VAL A 967 25.92 5.09 -4.61
CA VAL A 967 25.37 5.08 -3.24
C VAL A 967 24.81 3.72 -2.86
N PHE A 968 24.17 3.00 -3.79
CA PHE A 968 23.72 1.62 -3.57
C PHE A 968 24.89 0.65 -3.36
N THR A 969 26.01 0.84 -4.06
CA THR A 969 27.23 0.05 -3.83
C THR A 969 27.79 0.29 -2.43
N MET A 970 27.85 1.55 -1.98
CA MET A 970 28.25 1.88 -0.62
C MET A 970 27.31 1.24 0.42
N ALA A 971 25.98 1.32 0.18
CA ALA A 971 24.95 0.77 1.06
C ALA A 971 24.86 -0.77 1.08
N TYR A 972 25.35 -1.46 0.05
CA TYR A 972 25.41 -2.93 -0.02
C TYR A 972 26.18 -3.55 1.15
N SER A 973 27.18 -2.81 1.69
CA SER A 973 27.94 -3.22 2.88
C SER A 973 27.16 -3.13 4.20
N LEU A 974 26.00 -2.47 4.20
CA LEU A 974 25.19 -2.16 5.39
C LEU A 974 23.83 -2.88 5.39
N VAL A 975 23.16 -2.94 4.23
CA VAL A 975 21.81 -3.51 4.09
C VAL A 975 21.72 -4.37 2.83
N ALA A 976 20.75 -5.29 2.80
CA ALA A 976 20.53 -6.21 1.67
C ALA A 976 20.00 -5.48 0.41
N VAL A 977 20.91 -4.86 -0.35
CA VAL A 977 20.70 -4.32 -1.69
C VAL A 977 20.79 -5.45 -2.72
N GLN A 978 19.96 -5.41 -3.77
CA GLN A 978 20.01 -6.40 -4.86
C GLN A 978 21.11 -6.04 -5.87
N GLU A 979 22.03 -6.97 -6.13
CA GLU A 979 23.15 -6.79 -7.08
C GLU A 979 22.65 -6.41 -8.48
N GLU A 980 21.60 -7.10 -8.96
CA GLU A 980 20.94 -6.85 -10.25
C GLU A 980 20.57 -5.38 -10.46
N VAL A 981 20.11 -4.70 -9.40
CA VAL A 981 19.70 -3.28 -9.45
C VAL A 981 20.88 -2.37 -9.72
N ILE A 982 22.04 -2.65 -9.12
CA ILE A 982 23.29 -1.90 -9.33
C ILE A 982 23.82 -2.20 -10.73
N CYS A 983 23.92 -3.48 -11.10
CA CYS A 983 24.59 -3.88 -12.32
C CYS A 983 23.81 -3.57 -13.61
N ASP A 984 22.48 -3.57 -13.58
CA ASP A 984 21.68 -3.03 -14.68
C ASP A 984 21.86 -1.51 -14.84
N ALA A 985 22.01 -0.75 -13.75
CA ALA A 985 22.27 0.69 -13.82
C ALA A 985 23.64 1.00 -14.44
N ILE A 986 24.68 0.24 -14.07
CA ILE A 986 26.01 0.31 -14.69
C ILE A 986 25.97 -0.07 -16.18
N LYS A 987 25.29 -1.17 -16.50
CA LYS A 987 25.06 -1.65 -17.88
C LYS A 987 24.30 -0.62 -18.73
N TYR A 988 23.31 0.07 -18.15
CA TYR A 988 22.62 1.18 -18.81
C TYR A 988 23.58 2.31 -19.20
N LEU A 989 24.46 2.74 -18.28
CA LEU A 989 25.44 3.80 -18.53
C LEU A 989 26.39 3.43 -19.67
N ILE A 990 26.96 2.23 -19.63
CA ILE A 990 27.90 1.74 -20.65
C ILE A 990 27.25 1.68 -22.03
N LEU A 991 26.04 1.11 -22.14
CA LEU A 991 25.39 0.87 -23.42
C LEU A 991 24.73 2.12 -24.04
N ASN A 992 24.23 3.05 -23.23
CA ASN A 992 23.42 4.18 -23.71
C ASN A 992 24.13 5.54 -23.65
N THR A 993 25.27 5.65 -22.95
CA THR A 993 25.87 6.95 -22.64
C THR A 993 27.38 7.05 -22.86
N GLN A 994 28.13 5.93 -22.95
CA GLN A 994 29.54 5.96 -23.35
C GLN A 994 29.70 6.08 -24.88
N GLN A 995 30.65 6.92 -25.31
CA GLN A 995 31.06 7.11 -26.70
C GLN A 995 32.28 6.22 -27.05
N PRO A 996 32.55 5.96 -28.35
CA PRO A 996 33.66 5.10 -28.78
C PRO A 996 35.05 5.55 -28.32
N ASP A 997 35.24 6.85 -28.06
CA ASP A 997 36.50 7.45 -27.61
C ASP A 997 36.75 7.37 -26.09
N GLY A 998 35.73 6.94 -25.33
CA GLY A 998 35.72 6.80 -23.87
C GLY A 998 34.88 7.84 -23.11
N MET A 999 34.47 8.93 -23.77
CA MET A 999 33.66 10.01 -23.18
C MET A 999 32.27 9.51 -22.75
N PHE A 1000 31.70 10.03 -21.65
CA PHE A 1000 30.30 9.78 -21.27
C PHE A 1000 29.42 11.02 -21.41
N ARG A 1001 28.58 11.06 -22.45
CA ARG A 1001 27.60 12.14 -22.66
C ARG A 1001 26.53 12.10 -21.55
N GLU A 1002 25.98 13.26 -21.19
CA GLU A 1002 24.77 13.30 -20.35
C GLU A 1002 23.49 13.07 -21.18
N VAL A 1003 22.55 12.35 -20.58
CA VAL A 1003 21.21 12.09 -21.08
C VAL A 1003 20.24 12.45 -19.96
N GLY A 1004 19.18 13.19 -20.29
CA GLY A 1004 18.21 13.70 -19.32
C GLY A 1004 18.61 15.02 -18.65
N ILE A 1005 17.84 15.42 -17.64
CA ILE A 1005 18.05 16.63 -16.84
C ILE A 1005 17.95 16.24 -15.37
N VAL A 1006 18.91 16.70 -14.57
CA VAL A 1006 18.86 16.71 -13.09
C VAL A 1006 18.31 18.07 -12.66
N LEU A 1007 17.29 18.11 -11.80
CA LEU A 1007 16.70 19.37 -11.32
C LEU A 1007 17.42 19.90 -10.08
N HIS A 1008 17.81 19.02 -9.16
CA HIS A 1008 18.63 19.36 -8.00
C HIS A 1008 20.09 19.53 -8.41
N ALA A 1009 20.39 20.65 -9.08
CA ALA A 1009 21.74 21.03 -9.49
C ALA A 1009 22.75 21.06 -8.32
N GLU A 1010 22.28 21.31 -7.09
CA GLU A 1010 23.04 21.18 -5.84
C GLU A 1010 23.71 19.80 -5.67
N MET A 1011 23.09 18.72 -6.16
CA MET A 1011 23.68 17.37 -6.13
C MET A 1011 24.81 17.22 -7.15
N THR A 1012 24.79 18.01 -8.22
CA THR A 1012 25.72 17.87 -9.35
C THR A 1012 27.02 18.64 -9.16
N GLY A 1013 27.13 19.54 -8.17
CA GLY A 1013 28.29 20.40 -8.02
C GLY A 1013 28.58 21.22 -9.28
N ASP A 1014 29.86 21.48 -9.57
CA ASP A 1014 30.26 22.10 -10.84
C ASP A 1014 30.55 21.07 -11.96
N VAL A 1015 29.94 19.88 -11.91
CA VAL A 1015 30.12 18.85 -12.96
C VAL A 1015 29.66 19.36 -14.33
N LYS A 1016 28.62 20.20 -14.38
CA LYS A 1016 28.12 20.89 -15.60
C LYS A 1016 28.84 22.21 -15.91
N GLY A 1017 29.95 22.49 -15.22
CA GLY A 1017 30.74 23.70 -15.42
C GLY A 1017 31.55 23.69 -16.72
N ARG A 1018 32.56 24.56 -16.79
CA ARG A 1018 33.54 24.53 -17.87
C ARG A 1018 34.26 23.16 -17.85
N ASP A 1019 34.55 22.62 -19.04
CA ASP A 1019 35.06 21.25 -19.26
C ASP A 1019 34.10 20.09 -18.86
N THR A 1020 32.77 20.33 -18.88
CA THR A 1020 31.68 19.38 -18.53
C THR A 1020 31.86 17.92 -19.01
N GLU A 1021 32.39 17.68 -20.21
CA GLU A 1021 32.56 16.31 -20.74
C GLU A 1021 33.61 15.50 -19.95
N ALA A 1022 34.64 16.15 -19.41
CA ALA A 1022 35.65 15.50 -18.58
C ALA A 1022 35.12 15.22 -17.18
N SER A 1023 34.47 16.19 -16.54
CA SER A 1023 33.85 16.00 -15.23
C SER A 1023 32.73 14.96 -15.26
N MET A 1024 31.85 14.98 -16.27
CA MET A 1024 30.79 13.97 -16.41
C MET A 1024 31.36 12.55 -16.62
N THR A 1025 32.45 12.44 -17.41
CA THR A 1025 33.17 11.17 -17.60
C THR A 1025 33.84 10.68 -16.32
N ALA A 1026 34.52 11.55 -15.58
CA ALA A 1026 35.16 11.21 -14.31
C ALA A 1026 34.14 10.77 -13.24
N PHE A 1027 33.01 11.47 -13.13
CA PHE A 1027 31.94 11.10 -12.18
C PHE A 1027 31.34 9.71 -12.47
N LYS A 1028 31.04 9.42 -13.74
CA LYS A 1028 30.51 8.10 -14.16
C LYS A 1028 31.57 7.00 -14.01
N LEU A 1029 32.85 7.30 -14.27
CA LEU A 1029 33.97 6.40 -14.01
C LEU A 1029 34.08 6.06 -12.51
N ILE A 1030 33.97 7.03 -11.60
CA ILE A 1030 34.00 6.78 -10.14
C ILE A 1030 32.88 5.82 -9.72
N ALA A 1031 31.67 5.96 -10.26
CA ALA A 1031 30.56 5.04 -9.98
C ALA A 1031 30.82 3.60 -10.51
N MET A 1032 31.47 3.46 -11.67
CA MET A 1032 31.90 2.16 -12.21
C MET A 1032 33.08 1.54 -11.43
N GLN A 1033 33.98 2.36 -10.89
CA GLN A 1033 35.11 1.93 -10.05
C GLN A 1033 34.62 1.37 -8.71
N GLU A 1034 33.70 2.07 -8.03
CA GLU A 1034 33.12 1.62 -6.76
C GLU A 1034 32.39 0.27 -6.94
N SER A 1035 31.55 0.16 -7.99
CA SER A 1035 30.74 -1.04 -8.29
C SER A 1035 31.52 -2.21 -8.93
N ARG A 1036 32.82 -2.02 -9.22
CA ARG A 1036 33.68 -2.99 -9.92
C ARG A 1036 33.72 -4.37 -9.26
N LEU A 1037 33.74 -4.42 -7.92
CA LEU A 1037 33.80 -5.68 -7.17
C LEU A 1037 32.50 -6.50 -7.23
N LEU A 1038 31.36 -5.86 -7.44
CA LEU A 1038 30.07 -6.52 -7.58
C LEU A 1038 29.84 -6.90 -9.06
N CYS A 1039 29.90 -5.92 -9.96
CA CYS A 1039 29.39 -6.07 -11.31
C CYS A 1039 30.38 -6.68 -12.33
N ALA A 1040 31.62 -7.01 -11.95
CA ALA A 1040 32.60 -7.60 -12.87
C ALA A 1040 32.20 -8.97 -13.44
N ALA A 1041 31.46 -9.79 -12.68
CA ALA A 1041 30.95 -11.08 -13.17
C ALA A 1041 29.68 -10.92 -14.04
N THR A 1042 28.86 -9.92 -13.72
CA THR A 1042 27.51 -9.74 -14.27
C THR A 1042 27.48 -8.83 -15.50
N VAL A 1043 28.44 -7.91 -15.66
CA VAL A 1043 28.50 -6.92 -16.75
C VAL A 1043 29.70 -7.16 -17.66
N ASN A 1044 29.53 -8.05 -18.64
CA ASN A 1044 30.50 -8.31 -19.70
C ASN A 1044 30.90 -7.01 -20.43
N GLY A 1045 32.13 -6.56 -20.20
CA GLY A 1045 32.69 -5.33 -20.78
C GLY A 1045 32.98 -4.19 -19.80
N LEU A 1046 32.65 -4.32 -18.50
CA LEU A 1046 32.87 -3.28 -17.49
C LEU A 1046 34.33 -2.77 -17.45
N SER A 1047 35.32 -3.67 -17.38
CA SER A 1047 36.75 -3.29 -17.40
C SER A 1047 37.13 -2.51 -18.66
N GLY A 1048 36.74 -3.00 -19.84
CA GLY A 1048 37.00 -2.32 -21.11
C GLY A 1048 36.22 -1.01 -21.31
N SER A 1049 35.21 -0.72 -20.50
CA SER A 1049 34.55 0.59 -20.42
C SER A 1049 35.33 1.55 -19.52
N ILE A 1050 35.79 1.06 -18.36
CA ILE A 1050 36.69 1.77 -17.45
C ILE A 1050 37.98 2.17 -18.17
N ASP A 1051 38.67 1.24 -18.83
CA ASP A 1051 39.94 1.48 -19.55
C ASP A 1051 39.81 2.61 -20.60
N LYS A 1052 38.69 2.66 -21.33
CA LYS A 1052 38.40 3.73 -22.30
C LYS A 1052 38.18 5.08 -21.63
N ALA A 1053 37.40 5.13 -20.54
CA ALA A 1053 37.13 6.37 -19.82
C ALA A 1053 38.41 6.93 -19.19
N VAL A 1054 39.24 6.07 -18.60
CA VAL A 1054 40.58 6.40 -18.10
C VAL A 1054 41.45 6.94 -19.25
N SER A 1055 41.51 6.24 -20.38
CA SER A 1055 42.27 6.66 -21.57
C SER A 1055 41.77 7.97 -22.20
N TYR A 1056 40.49 8.33 -22.03
CA TYR A 1056 39.95 9.63 -22.42
C TYR A 1056 40.44 10.74 -21.46
N LEU A 1057 40.32 10.51 -20.15
CA LEU A 1057 40.70 11.47 -19.11
C LEU A 1057 42.20 11.74 -19.07
N GLU A 1058 43.05 10.71 -19.21
CA GLU A 1058 44.51 10.85 -19.31
C GLU A 1058 44.92 11.82 -20.44
N ARG A 1059 44.23 11.77 -21.60
CA ARG A 1059 44.50 12.65 -22.74
C ARG A 1059 43.92 14.06 -22.58
N ARG A 1060 43.03 14.28 -21.60
CA ARG A 1060 42.37 15.58 -21.37
C ARG A 1060 42.91 16.33 -20.15
N VAL A 1061 43.45 15.66 -19.13
CA VAL A 1061 43.77 16.26 -17.81
C VAL A 1061 44.65 17.52 -17.91
N ASP A 1062 45.74 17.51 -18.69
CA ASP A 1062 46.62 18.68 -18.88
C ASP A 1062 45.99 19.84 -19.68
N SER A 1063 44.82 19.61 -20.28
CA SER A 1063 44.07 20.57 -21.11
C SER A 1063 42.75 21.04 -20.47
N LEU A 1064 42.53 20.70 -19.19
CA LEU A 1064 41.38 21.16 -18.41
C LEU A 1064 41.63 22.57 -17.87
N THR A 1065 40.60 23.40 -17.90
CA THR A 1065 40.64 24.80 -17.45
C THR A 1065 39.81 25.06 -16.19
N ASN A 1066 38.94 24.13 -15.82
CA ASN A 1066 38.15 24.18 -14.58
C ASN A 1066 38.85 23.41 -13.45
N PRO A 1067 39.24 24.05 -12.32
CA PRO A 1067 39.85 23.36 -11.18
C PRO A 1067 38.98 22.25 -10.58
N TYR A 1068 37.64 22.36 -10.67
CA TYR A 1068 36.72 21.31 -10.25
C TYR A 1068 36.86 20.05 -11.12
N ALA A 1069 36.88 20.23 -12.44
CA ALA A 1069 37.07 19.13 -13.39
C ALA A 1069 38.46 18.49 -13.25
N VAL A 1070 39.50 19.29 -13.00
CA VAL A 1070 40.85 18.80 -12.68
C VAL A 1070 40.82 17.92 -11.43
N ALA A 1071 40.31 18.40 -10.29
CA ALA A 1071 40.36 17.66 -9.03
C ALA A 1071 39.58 16.33 -9.08
N MET A 1072 38.39 16.31 -9.66
CA MET A 1072 37.61 15.09 -9.79
C MET A 1072 38.19 14.11 -10.83
N THR A 1073 38.80 14.62 -11.91
CA THR A 1073 39.57 13.80 -12.86
C THR A 1073 40.78 13.16 -12.18
N SER A 1074 41.53 13.94 -11.38
CA SER A 1074 42.67 13.44 -10.61
C SER A 1074 42.28 12.32 -9.64
N TYR A 1075 41.14 12.42 -8.97
CA TYR A 1075 40.63 11.33 -8.13
C TYR A 1075 40.27 10.07 -8.94
N ALA A 1076 39.57 10.22 -10.06
CA ALA A 1076 39.20 9.08 -10.91
C ALA A 1076 40.44 8.37 -11.52
N LEU A 1077 41.51 9.11 -11.82
CA LEU A 1077 42.80 8.56 -12.27
C LEU A 1077 43.63 7.97 -11.12
N ALA A 1078 43.57 8.54 -9.91
CA ALA A 1078 44.24 8.00 -8.72
C ALA A 1078 43.71 6.61 -8.34
N ASN A 1079 42.41 6.35 -8.55
CA ASN A 1079 41.80 5.03 -8.32
C ASN A 1079 42.41 3.89 -9.19
N GLU A 1080 42.97 4.20 -10.37
CA GLU A 1080 43.72 3.23 -11.20
C GLU A 1080 45.25 3.44 -11.09
N GLY A 1081 45.73 4.25 -10.13
CA GLY A 1081 47.16 4.51 -9.92
C GLY A 1081 47.84 5.38 -10.98
N LYS A 1082 47.07 6.17 -11.77
CA LYS A 1082 47.57 6.92 -12.95
C LYS A 1082 47.78 8.43 -12.76
N LEU A 1083 47.82 8.92 -11.52
CA LEU A 1083 47.92 10.37 -11.24
C LEU A 1083 49.39 10.85 -11.20
N ASN A 1084 49.72 11.87 -12.01
CA ASN A 1084 51.09 12.38 -12.20
C ASN A 1084 51.24 13.89 -11.87
N ARG A 1085 50.86 14.36 -10.67
CA ARG A 1085 51.26 15.71 -10.21
C ARG A 1085 51.09 16.01 -8.71
N GLU A 1086 51.86 17.00 -8.25
CA GLU A 1086 51.68 17.73 -6.97
C GLU A 1086 50.34 18.49 -6.95
N LEU A 1087 49.73 18.64 -5.77
CA LEU A 1087 48.40 19.26 -5.60
C LEU A 1087 48.39 20.24 -4.42
N SER A 1088 48.18 21.53 -4.70
CA SER A 1088 47.78 22.55 -3.72
C SER A 1088 46.27 22.82 -3.78
N HIS A 1089 45.74 23.60 -2.83
CA HIS A 1089 44.30 23.91 -2.74
C HIS A 1089 43.77 24.67 -3.97
N TRP A 1090 42.55 24.35 -4.42
CA TRP A 1090 41.99 24.80 -5.71
C TRP A 1090 40.76 25.71 -5.54
N PRO A 1091 40.91 27.05 -5.58
CA PRO A 1091 39.76 27.96 -5.60
C PRO A 1091 38.98 27.86 -6.91
N VAL A 1092 37.67 27.63 -6.83
CA VAL A 1092 36.76 27.58 -7.99
C VAL A 1092 36.06 28.93 -8.15
N PRO A 1093 36.30 29.70 -9.25
CA PRO A 1093 35.79 31.08 -9.39
C PRO A 1093 34.25 31.22 -9.33
N LYS A 1094 33.51 30.13 -9.55
CA LYS A 1094 32.03 30.11 -9.54
C LYS A 1094 31.43 30.18 -8.13
N GLY A 1095 32.19 29.85 -7.07
CA GLY A 1095 31.71 29.98 -5.69
C GLY A 1095 32.46 29.13 -4.64
N HIS A 1096 32.27 29.48 -3.37
CA HIS A 1096 32.91 28.81 -2.24
C HIS A 1096 32.47 27.35 -2.06
N GLN A 1097 31.18 27.04 -2.27
CA GLN A 1097 30.66 25.65 -2.20
C GLN A 1097 31.43 24.72 -3.15
N TYR A 1098 31.55 25.08 -4.43
CA TYR A 1098 32.30 24.30 -5.42
C TYR A 1098 33.81 24.22 -5.11
N THR A 1099 34.35 25.20 -4.37
CA THR A 1099 35.75 25.17 -3.88
C THR A 1099 35.95 24.09 -2.81
N LEU A 1100 34.98 23.94 -1.89
CA LEU A 1100 34.98 22.85 -0.89
C LEU A 1100 34.92 21.48 -1.58
N GLU A 1101 34.01 21.33 -2.55
CA GLU A 1101 33.82 20.09 -3.32
C GLU A 1101 35.06 19.69 -4.12
N ALA A 1102 35.63 20.61 -4.89
CA ALA A 1102 36.86 20.37 -5.66
C ALA A 1102 38.04 19.99 -4.73
N THR A 1103 38.18 20.70 -3.61
CA THR A 1103 39.21 20.40 -2.62
C THR A 1103 38.99 19.04 -1.94
N ALA A 1104 37.75 18.55 -1.85
CA ALA A 1104 37.43 17.24 -1.26
C ALA A 1104 37.79 16.09 -2.22
N TYR A 1105 37.56 16.25 -3.52
CA TYR A 1105 38.10 15.33 -4.53
C TYR A 1105 39.62 15.32 -4.55
N ALA A 1106 40.28 16.47 -4.37
CA ALA A 1106 41.74 16.53 -4.25
C ALA A 1106 42.25 15.82 -2.99
N LEU A 1107 41.59 15.99 -1.83
CA LEU A 1107 41.92 15.26 -0.60
C LEU A 1107 41.74 13.75 -0.76
N LEU A 1108 40.65 13.30 -1.41
CA LEU A 1108 40.46 11.88 -1.73
C LEU A 1108 41.57 11.34 -2.63
N ALA A 1109 42.00 12.10 -3.65
CA ALA A 1109 43.12 11.70 -4.51
C ALA A 1109 44.43 11.54 -3.71
N LEU A 1110 44.77 12.50 -2.84
CA LEU A 1110 45.94 12.44 -1.95
C LEU A 1110 45.90 11.25 -0.99
N VAL A 1111 44.73 10.93 -0.43
CA VAL A 1111 44.56 9.76 0.44
C VAL A 1111 44.75 8.45 -0.34
N LYS A 1112 44.21 8.34 -1.57
CA LYS A 1112 44.42 7.14 -2.40
C LYS A 1112 45.88 6.97 -2.84
N THR A 1113 46.61 8.06 -3.12
CA THR A 1113 48.06 8.01 -3.41
C THR A 1113 48.95 7.93 -2.15
N ARG A 1114 48.36 7.91 -0.94
CA ARG A 1114 49.05 7.87 0.37
C ARG A 1114 49.94 9.10 0.65
N ALA A 1115 49.66 10.23 0.00
CA ALA A 1115 50.32 11.52 0.21
C ALA A 1115 49.77 12.24 1.48
N PHE A 1116 49.94 11.61 2.65
CA PHE A 1116 49.32 12.06 3.89
C PHE A 1116 49.85 13.42 4.39
N GLU A 1117 51.12 13.73 4.16
CA GLU A 1117 51.70 15.03 4.56
C GLU A 1117 51.08 16.19 3.76
N ASP A 1118 50.92 16.03 2.45
CA ASP A 1118 50.25 17.01 1.57
C ASP A 1118 48.74 17.12 1.86
N ALA A 1119 48.14 16.07 2.43
CA ALA A 1119 46.76 16.09 2.89
C ALA A 1119 46.57 16.87 4.20
N ARG A 1120 47.57 16.95 5.11
CA ARG A 1120 47.42 17.65 6.42
C ARG A 1120 46.96 19.13 6.27
N PRO A 1121 47.54 19.97 5.38
CA PRO A 1121 47.06 21.34 5.18
C PRO A 1121 45.63 21.41 4.65
N VAL A 1122 45.23 20.45 3.81
CA VAL A 1122 43.88 20.40 3.22
C VAL A 1122 42.84 20.04 4.27
N VAL A 1123 43.11 19.04 5.11
CA VAL A 1123 42.28 18.69 6.28
C VAL A 1123 42.14 19.88 7.23
N ARG A 1124 43.25 20.57 7.52
CA ARG A 1124 43.26 21.78 8.38
C ARG A 1124 42.44 22.94 7.80
N TRP A 1125 42.42 23.10 6.47
CA TRP A 1125 41.59 24.11 5.81
C TRP A 1125 40.10 23.79 5.94
N PHE A 1126 39.69 22.52 5.78
CA PHE A 1126 38.29 22.11 5.95
C PHE A 1126 37.74 22.36 7.35
N THR A 1127 38.56 22.28 8.39
CA THR A 1127 38.13 22.62 9.75
C THR A 1127 37.66 24.07 9.86
N GLN A 1128 38.26 24.97 9.07
CA GLN A 1128 37.98 26.41 9.13
C GLN A 1128 36.69 26.80 8.42
N GLN A 1129 36.12 25.92 7.58
CA GLN A 1129 34.95 26.21 6.73
C GLN A 1129 33.63 25.54 7.20
N GLN A 1130 33.63 24.79 8.31
CA GLN A 1130 32.40 24.14 8.82
C GLN A 1130 31.51 25.14 9.55
N LEU A 1131 30.19 25.11 9.32
CA LEU A 1131 29.16 25.91 10.00
C LEU A 1131 28.67 25.23 11.31
N VAL A 1132 27.99 25.99 12.17
CA VAL A 1132 27.21 25.45 13.31
C VAL A 1132 26.17 24.43 12.80
N GLY A 1133 25.87 23.43 13.62
CA GLY A 1133 25.11 22.23 13.21
C GLY A 1133 25.94 21.20 12.42
N GLY A 1134 27.14 21.57 11.97
CA GLY A 1134 28.12 20.67 11.36
C GLY A 1134 28.09 20.59 9.83
N GLY A 1135 27.33 21.45 9.16
CA GLY A 1135 27.23 21.50 7.70
C GLY A 1135 28.34 22.32 7.03
N TYR A 1136 28.45 22.18 5.70
CA TYR A 1136 29.37 22.95 4.83
C TYR A 1136 28.61 23.80 3.80
N GLY A 1137 27.42 24.28 4.15
CA GLY A 1137 26.62 25.25 3.38
C GLY A 1137 26.02 24.76 2.04
N SER A 1138 26.41 23.59 1.54
CA SER A 1138 25.75 22.86 0.46
C SER A 1138 25.66 21.39 0.87
N THR A 1139 24.57 20.72 0.47
CA THR A 1139 24.36 19.30 0.75
C THR A 1139 25.47 18.43 0.14
N GLN A 1140 25.88 18.70 -1.10
CA GLN A 1140 26.93 17.93 -1.78
C GLN A 1140 28.31 18.28 -1.23
N ALA A 1141 28.62 19.56 -0.99
CA ALA A 1141 29.85 19.97 -0.31
C ALA A 1141 30.00 19.30 1.07
N THR A 1142 28.93 19.28 1.88
CA THR A 1142 28.90 18.59 3.18
C THR A 1142 29.23 17.11 3.01
N LEU A 1143 28.58 16.46 2.04
CA LEU A 1143 28.74 15.04 1.76
C LEU A 1143 30.15 14.67 1.29
N MET A 1144 30.72 15.42 0.34
CA MET A 1144 32.05 15.17 -0.20
C MET A 1144 33.15 15.48 0.81
N VAL A 1145 33.02 16.56 1.59
CA VAL A 1145 33.97 16.88 2.66
C VAL A 1145 33.94 15.81 3.76
N TYR A 1146 32.76 15.35 4.20
CA TYR A 1146 32.69 14.24 5.15
C TYR A 1146 33.24 12.93 4.56
N GLN A 1147 32.99 12.61 3.28
CA GLN A 1147 33.59 11.42 2.64
C GLN A 1147 35.13 11.51 2.63
N ALA A 1148 35.68 12.68 2.27
CA ALA A 1148 37.13 12.90 2.18
C ALA A 1148 37.83 12.90 3.56
N LEU A 1149 37.26 13.58 4.55
CA LEU A 1149 37.76 13.58 5.92
C LEU A 1149 37.67 12.18 6.55
N SER A 1150 36.59 11.43 6.27
CA SER A 1150 36.45 10.05 6.74
C SER A 1150 37.55 9.15 6.19
N GLU A 1151 37.74 9.13 4.88
CA GLU A 1151 38.79 8.30 4.24
C GLU A 1151 40.20 8.72 4.69
N TYR A 1152 40.48 10.01 4.93
CA TYR A 1152 41.74 10.43 5.55
C TYR A 1152 41.91 9.82 6.96
N TRP A 1153 40.92 10.00 7.84
CA TRP A 1153 41.02 9.55 9.24
C TRP A 1153 41.00 8.03 9.42
N ILE A 1154 40.47 7.28 8.46
CA ILE A 1154 40.52 5.81 8.43
C ILE A 1154 41.93 5.29 8.08
N ASN A 1155 42.78 6.10 7.42
CA ASN A 1155 44.06 5.64 6.85
C ASN A 1155 45.32 6.34 7.40
N ALA A 1156 45.20 7.44 8.15
CA ALA A 1156 46.33 8.24 8.63
C ALA A 1156 46.73 7.95 10.11
N GLU A 1157 48.03 7.89 10.39
CA GLU A 1157 48.57 7.67 11.74
C GLU A 1157 48.66 8.96 12.59
N LYS A 1158 48.57 8.84 13.92
CA LYS A 1158 48.53 9.96 14.88
C LYS A 1158 49.75 9.98 15.83
N PRO A 1159 50.33 11.15 16.14
CA PRO A 1159 51.36 11.31 17.19
C PRO A 1159 50.78 11.28 18.62
N GLU A 1160 51.66 11.23 19.63
CA GLU A 1160 51.30 11.19 21.06
C GLU A 1160 51.40 12.56 21.77
N TYR A 1161 50.57 12.77 22.80
CA TYR A 1161 50.50 14.02 23.56
C TYR A 1161 49.83 13.88 24.96
N ASP A 1162 50.16 14.83 25.85
CA ASP A 1162 49.53 15.08 27.16
C ASP A 1162 49.70 16.57 27.54
N LEU A 1163 48.59 17.29 27.76
CA LEU A 1163 48.52 18.74 27.98
C LEU A 1163 47.56 19.12 29.11
N ASN A 1164 47.76 20.29 29.72
CA ASN A 1164 46.90 20.83 30.78
C ASN A 1164 46.51 22.30 30.49
N VAL A 1165 45.21 22.61 30.53
CA VAL A 1165 44.65 23.93 30.20
C VAL A 1165 43.70 24.41 31.31
N ASP A 1166 43.92 25.62 31.80
CA ASP A 1166 43.10 26.28 32.82
C ASP A 1166 42.33 27.46 32.20
N ILE A 1167 41.01 27.53 32.38
CA ILE A 1167 40.18 28.69 31.99
C ILE A 1167 39.68 29.41 33.24
N LEU A 1168 39.96 30.70 33.35
CA LEU A 1168 39.33 31.60 34.33
C LEU A 1168 38.09 32.26 33.71
N MET A 1169 37.05 32.48 34.52
CA MET A 1169 35.89 33.29 34.14
C MET A 1169 35.58 34.29 35.27
N PRO A 1170 35.19 35.54 34.96
CA PRO A 1170 34.81 36.50 35.98
C PRO A 1170 33.61 35.98 36.80
N GLY A 1171 33.58 36.29 38.10
CA GLY A 1171 32.54 35.82 39.02
C GLY A 1171 32.69 34.37 39.51
N ARG A 1172 33.61 33.55 38.95
CA ARG A 1172 33.85 32.17 39.41
C ARG A 1172 35.20 32.03 40.13
N PRO A 1173 35.25 31.66 41.42
CA PRO A 1173 36.49 31.65 42.21
C PRO A 1173 37.41 30.43 41.96
N LYS A 1174 37.13 29.59 40.95
CA LYS A 1174 37.98 28.45 40.57
C LYS A 1174 38.02 28.29 39.04
N PRO A 1175 39.20 28.11 38.43
CA PRO A 1175 39.32 27.85 37.01
C PRO A 1175 38.67 26.52 36.62
N TYR A 1176 38.23 26.41 35.37
CA TYR A 1176 37.96 25.13 34.73
C TYR A 1176 39.30 24.53 34.30
N LYS A 1177 39.69 23.41 34.91
CA LYS A 1177 40.92 22.68 34.56
C LYS A 1177 40.58 21.53 33.60
N PHE A 1178 41.32 21.41 32.51
CA PHE A 1178 41.21 20.33 31.54
C PHE A 1178 42.58 19.68 31.33
N ASN A 1179 42.63 18.35 31.37
CA ASN A 1179 43.77 17.57 30.91
C ASN A 1179 43.39 16.87 29.60
N VAL A 1180 44.24 16.97 28.58
CA VAL A 1180 44.03 16.42 27.24
C VAL A 1180 45.19 15.49 26.91
N ASN A 1181 44.92 14.20 26.74
CA ASN A 1181 45.93 13.16 26.55
C ASN A 1181 45.43 12.07 25.60
N ARG A 1182 46.34 11.18 25.16
CA ARG A 1182 46.04 10.06 24.23
C ARG A 1182 44.77 9.25 24.56
N ARG A 1183 44.37 9.09 25.83
CA ARG A 1183 43.15 8.35 26.23
C ARG A 1183 41.85 9.15 26.19
N ASN A 1184 41.92 10.48 26.21
CA ASN A 1184 40.73 11.34 26.25
C ASN A 1184 40.66 12.37 25.10
N HIS A 1185 41.59 12.32 24.15
CA HIS A 1185 41.70 13.29 23.05
C HIS A 1185 40.45 13.44 22.18
N HIS A 1186 39.71 12.34 21.95
CA HIS A 1186 38.43 12.33 21.25
C HIS A 1186 37.32 13.16 21.94
N LEU A 1187 37.51 13.59 23.20
CA LEU A 1187 36.52 14.33 23.99
C LEU A 1187 36.75 15.84 23.90
N THR A 1188 36.22 16.46 22.85
CA THR A 1188 36.17 17.92 22.68
C THR A 1188 35.61 18.59 23.94
N ARG A 1189 36.34 19.56 24.48
CA ARG A 1189 35.95 20.30 25.69
C ARG A 1189 35.28 21.61 25.30
N THR A 1190 33.97 21.58 25.15
CA THR A 1190 33.14 22.78 24.94
C THR A 1190 32.79 23.42 26.28
N LEU A 1191 33.10 24.70 26.45
CA LEU A 1191 32.58 25.53 27.53
C LEU A 1191 31.51 26.47 26.97
N LYS A 1192 30.27 26.39 27.48
CA LYS A 1192 29.23 27.39 27.22
C LYS A 1192 29.36 28.51 28.25
N VAL A 1193 29.39 29.76 27.78
CA VAL A 1193 29.62 30.96 28.59
C VAL A 1193 28.41 31.89 28.52
N GLU A 1194 28.04 32.51 29.65
CA GLU A 1194 26.98 33.52 29.72
C GLU A 1194 27.52 34.93 29.45
N PRO A 1195 26.75 35.84 28.83
CA PRO A 1195 27.32 36.96 28.06
C PRO A 1195 27.63 38.21 28.90
N HIS A 1196 27.29 38.21 30.19
CA HIS A 1196 27.24 39.41 31.03
C HIS A 1196 28.55 39.72 31.77
N SER A 1197 29.62 38.95 31.55
CA SER A 1197 30.93 39.18 32.14
C SER A 1197 31.98 39.49 31.08
N SER A 1198 32.54 40.70 31.09
CA SER A 1198 33.74 41.04 30.32
C SER A 1198 34.94 40.25 30.86
N THR A 1199 35.53 39.42 29.99
CA THR A 1199 36.62 38.50 30.30
C THR A 1199 37.96 39.22 30.44
N GLU A 1200 38.30 39.64 31.66
CA GLU A 1200 39.67 40.01 32.01
C GLU A 1200 40.49 38.78 32.44
N ASN A 1201 41.70 38.68 31.89
CA ASN A 1201 42.84 37.86 32.32
C ASN A 1201 42.67 36.32 32.34
N THR A 1202 43.09 35.68 31.24
CA THR A 1202 43.24 34.21 31.09
C THR A 1202 44.70 33.81 30.78
N PRO A 1203 45.42 33.16 31.72
CA PRO A 1203 46.76 32.63 31.50
C PRO A 1203 46.71 31.20 30.91
N VAL A 1204 47.51 30.93 29.88
CA VAL A 1204 47.65 29.58 29.27
C VAL A 1204 49.12 29.15 29.26
N MET A 1205 49.37 27.88 29.58
CA MET A 1205 50.71 27.29 29.51
C MET A 1205 50.82 26.29 28.35
N SER A 1206 52.03 26.22 27.78
CA SER A 1206 52.59 25.29 26.78
C SER A 1206 51.81 24.00 26.49
N SER A 1207 51.71 23.53 25.23
CA SER A 1207 52.35 24.00 23.98
C SER A 1207 51.57 23.55 22.75
N ASN A 1208 51.67 24.30 21.65
CA ASN A 1208 50.95 24.04 20.38
C ASN A 1208 49.44 23.81 20.61
N LEU A 1209 48.73 24.84 21.04
CA LEU A 1209 47.29 24.77 21.31
C LEU A 1209 46.52 25.74 20.39
N SER A 1210 45.43 25.23 19.81
CA SER A 1210 44.51 25.96 18.94
C SER A 1210 43.19 26.19 19.69
N LEU A 1211 42.93 27.43 20.11
CA LEU A 1211 41.67 27.82 20.75
C LEU A 1211 40.71 28.41 19.70
N CYS A 1212 39.49 27.91 19.68
CA CYS A 1212 38.41 28.41 18.83
C CYS A 1212 37.25 28.90 19.70
N MET A 1213 36.85 30.15 19.52
CA MET A 1213 35.65 30.72 20.13
C MET A 1213 34.61 30.95 19.05
N VAL A 1214 33.39 30.42 19.27
CA VAL A 1214 32.23 30.59 18.37
C VAL A 1214 31.15 31.33 19.15
N SER A 1215 30.83 32.55 18.72
CA SER A 1215 29.73 33.35 19.26
C SER A 1215 28.56 33.34 18.28
N VAL A 1216 27.37 32.99 18.78
CA VAL A 1216 26.15 32.74 18.01
C VAL A 1216 25.07 33.70 18.52
N TYR A 1217 24.65 34.66 17.68
CA TYR A 1217 23.64 35.68 18.03
C TYR A 1217 22.73 35.99 16.84
N TYR A 1218 21.45 36.29 17.10
CA TYR A 1218 20.48 36.65 16.06
C TYR A 1218 20.63 38.12 15.64
N ALA A 1219 20.65 38.39 14.34
CA ALA A 1219 20.88 39.73 13.78
C ALA A 1219 19.68 40.25 12.99
N LEU A 1220 19.44 41.57 13.09
CA LEU A 1220 18.53 42.31 12.21
C LEU A 1220 19.19 42.46 10.82
N PRO A 1221 18.51 42.14 9.72
CA PRO A 1221 19.05 42.39 8.38
C PRO A 1221 19.19 43.91 8.14
N GLN A 1222 20.29 44.32 7.53
CA GLN A 1222 20.47 45.70 7.10
C GLN A 1222 19.66 45.93 5.81
N GLU A 1223 18.72 46.87 5.83
CA GLU A 1223 17.98 47.28 4.63
C GLU A 1223 18.95 47.85 3.58
N LYS A 1224 19.12 47.10 2.49
CA LYS A 1224 19.80 47.54 1.27
C LYS A 1224 18.82 47.45 0.11
N GLN A 1225 18.93 48.38 -0.83
CA GLN A 1225 18.02 48.45 -1.99
C GLN A 1225 18.04 47.22 -2.90
N SER A 1226 19.13 46.44 -2.91
CA SER A 1226 19.17 45.06 -3.43
C SER A 1226 20.47 44.37 -3.04
N ASP A 1227 20.38 43.19 -2.40
CA ASP A 1227 21.47 42.20 -2.36
C ASP A 1227 21.26 41.10 -3.45
N CYS A 1228 20.10 41.06 -4.15
CA CYS A 1228 19.78 40.02 -5.13
C CYS A 1228 20.32 40.35 -6.53
N GLN A 1229 21.63 40.15 -6.73
CA GLN A 1229 22.32 40.45 -7.99
C GLN A 1229 22.02 39.46 -9.15
N ARG A 1230 21.23 38.40 -8.92
CA ARG A 1230 20.96 37.34 -9.93
C ARG A 1230 19.51 37.31 -10.42
N PHE A 1231 18.54 37.71 -9.60
CA PHE A 1231 17.12 37.67 -9.93
C PHE A 1231 16.42 38.96 -9.51
N ASN A 1232 15.60 39.51 -10.41
CA ASN A 1232 14.59 40.49 -10.07
C ASN A 1232 13.28 39.74 -9.75
N MET A 1233 12.76 39.88 -8.53
CA MET A 1233 11.50 39.25 -8.10
C MET A 1233 10.50 40.34 -7.68
N SER A 1234 9.23 40.18 -8.05
CA SER A 1234 8.11 40.92 -7.45
C SER A 1234 7.08 39.95 -6.86
N VAL A 1235 6.47 40.36 -5.75
CA VAL A 1235 5.38 39.63 -5.10
C VAL A 1235 4.23 40.61 -4.88
N GLU A 1236 3.05 40.30 -5.40
CA GLU A 1236 1.85 41.13 -5.32
C GLU A 1236 0.66 40.31 -4.82
N LEU A 1237 -0.06 40.85 -3.83
CA LEU A 1237 -1.16 40.17 -3.16
C LEU A 1237 -2.49 40.81 -3.59
N ILE A 1238 -3.25 40.11 -4.44
CA ILE A 1238 -4.40 40.68 -5.16
C ILE A 1238 -5.65 40.65 -4.25
N PRO A 1239 -6.23 41.82 -3.88
CA PRO A 1239 -7.41 41.87 -3.02
C PRO A 1239 -8.65 41.28 -3.69
N GLY A 1240 -9.40 40.46 -2.95
CA GLY A 1240 -10.67 39.87 -3.38
C GLY A 1240 -10.75 38.37 -3.09
N HIS A 1241 -9.69 37.61 -3.42
CA HIS A 1241 -9.63 36.15 -3.27
C HIS A 1241 -8.36 35.62 -2.58
N LEU A 1242 -7.57 36.50 -1.92
CA LEU A 1242 -6.25 36.16 -1.33
C LEU A 1242 -5.30 35.51 -2.34
N LEU A 1243 -5.34 35.98 -3.59
CA LEU A 1243 -4.57 35.40 -4.68
C LEU A 1243 -3.19 36.06 -4.76
N LEU A 1244 -2.15 35.27 -4.51
CA LEU A 1244 -0.78 35.75 -4.37
C LEU A 1244 0.02 35.51 -5.66
N SER A 1245 0.43 36.59 -6.30
CA SER A 1245 1.19 36.60 -7.56
C SER A 1245 2.68 36.75 -7.28
N VAL A 1246 3.51 35.91 -7.91
CA VAL A 1246 4.97 36.02 -7.87
C VAL A 1246 5.50 36.07 -9.29
N SER A 1247 6.31 37.07 -9.60
CA SER A 1247 7.09 37.12 -10.84
C SER A 1247 8.58 37.10 -10.52
N ALA A 1248 9.38 36.44 -11.36
CA ALA A 1248 10.83 36.44 -11.22
C ALA A 1248 11.52 36.38 -12.59
N VAL A 1249 12.59 37.16 -12.73
CA VAL A 1249 13.36 37.31 -13.97
C VAL A 1249 14.85 37.23 -13.64
N CYS A 1250 15.56 36.25 -14.20
CA CYS A 1250 17.02 36.16 -14.09
C CYS A 1250 17.67 37.27 -14.94
N GLN A 1251 18.71 37.94 -14.43
CA GLN A 1251 19.40 38.99 -15.19
C GLN A 1251 20.34 38.41 -16.27
N PRO A 1252 20.49 39.06 -17.44
CA PRO A 1252 21.15 38.47 -18.61
C PRO A 1252 22.68 38.28 -18.48
N ALA A 1253 23.31 38.73 -17.38
CA ALA A 1253 24.66 38.31 -17.01
C ALA A 1253 24.73 36.84 -16.55
N CYS A 1254 23.58 36.21 -16.30
CA CYS A 1254 23.42 34.86 -15.76
C CYS A 1254 22.49 33.99 -16.64
N VAL A 1255 22.57 34.10 -17.97
CA VAL A 1255 21.87 33.16 -18.89
C VAL A 1255 22.56 31.79 -18.84
N TYR A 1256 22.32 31.01 -17.77
CA TYR A 1256 22.42 29.55 -17.66
C TYR A 1256 22.18 29.05 -16.22
N ASP A 1257 21.18 29.56 -15.47
CA ASP A 1257 20.85 28.95 -14.16
C ASP A 1257 19.41 29.14 -13.65
N VAL A 1258 19.00 28.18 -12.80
CA VAL A 1258 17.83 28.15 -11.88
C VAL A 1258 16.51 28.77 -12.36
N PHE A 1259 15.58 27.93 -12.84
CA PHE A 1259 14.14 28.25 -12.93
C PHE A 1259 13.23 27.35 -12.07
N GLY A 1260 13.74 26.24 -11.53
CA GLY A 1260 12.93 25.23 -10.83
C GLY A 1260 12.61 25.54 -9.35
N ASN A 1261 13.56 26.11 -8.60
CA ASN A 1261 13.47 26.16 -7.14
C ASN A 1261 12.41 27.15 -6.62
N LEU A 1262 12.18 28.27 -7.31
CA LEU A 1262 11.18 29.28 -6.91
C LEU A 1262 9.76 28.72 -6.88
N MET A 1263 9.36 28.01 -7.94
CA MET A 1263 7.99 27.52 -8.10
C MET A 1263 7.66 26.42 -7.06
N LEU A 1264 8.64 25.60 -6.68
CA LEU A 1264 8.50 24.53 -5.69
C LEU A 1264 8.56 25.03 -4.23
N SER A 1265 9.14 26.20 -3.96
CA SER A 1265 9.01 26.84 -2.65
C SER A 1265 7.54 27.22 -2.38
N PHE A 1266 6.86 27.79 -3.39
CA PHE A 1266 5.51 28.31 -3.26
C PHE A 1266 4.44 27.22 -3.12
N LEU A 1267 4.55 26.16 -3.93
CA LEU A 1267 3.65 25.00 -3.89
C LEU A 1267 3.84 24.12 -2.63
N ARG A 1268 4.81 24.43 -1.76
CA ARG A 1268 5.01 23.75 -0.47
C ARG A 1268 4.28 24.40 0.69
N GLU A 1269 3.97 25.69 0.61
CA GLU A 1269 3.26 26.43 1.66
C GLU A 1269 1.74 26.44 1.45
N ASN A 1270 1.29 26.46 0.19
CA ASN A 1270 -0.12 26.32 -0.18
C ASN A 1270 -0.36 24.97 -0.86
N GLY A 1271 -0.77 23.96 -0.08
CA GLY A 1271 -0.96 22.60 -0.57
C GLY A 1271 -2.23 22.40 -1.39
N CYS A 1272 -2.04 22.17 -2.69
CA CYS A 1272 -3.03 21.62 -3.64
C CYS A 1272 -2.43 20.38 -4.33
#